data_AF-Q0PCB8-F1
#
_entry.id   AF-Q0PCB8-F1
#
_cell.length_a   1.000
_cell.length_b   1.000
_cell.length_c   1.000
_cell.angle_alpha   90.00
_cell.angle_beta   90.00
_cell.angle_gamma   90.00
#
_symmetry.space_group_name_H-M   'P 1'
#
loop_
_entity.id
_entity.type
_entity.pdbx_description
1 polymer ?
#
loop_
_entity_poly.entity_id
_entity_poly.type
_entity_poly.pdbx_seq_one_letter_code
_entity_poly.pdbx_strand_id
1 'polypeptide(L)'
;MDLENILENNQSIGLYHPKNEHDACGIAAVANIRGIASYKVICDALEILMNLEHRGGTGAEENSGDGAGILIQIPHDFFKTQELGFELPKKGDYAVAQMFLSPNTDAKEEAKEIFLQGLKDKKLEFLGFREVPFNPSDIGASALKAMPYFLQAFVKKPSKISAGLEFERVLYSTRRLIEKRAINVPKFYFSSFSSRTIVYKGMLLSTQLSDFYLDFKDVNMKSAIALVHSRFSTNTFPSWERAHPNRYMVHNGEINTIRGNVDSIRAREGLMQSEYFENLDEIFPIIAKLSSDSAMFDNTLEFLALNGRTLEEAFMMMVPEPWHKNENMESKKRAFYEYHSLLMEPWDGPAAIVFTDGVIMGASLDRNGFRPSRYYLTKDDMLILSSETGALKLDEKNIKAKKRLEPGKLLLVDTARGRVIADNEIKEHYANAKPYKKWLKNLVELEKQKSGVYKHQFLKEDEVLKLQKAFGWSYDELKMSVAAMAQNGKEAIAAMGVDTPLAILSKTYQPLYNYFKQLFAQVTNPPLDAIREEIVTSTRIYLGSEGNLLKPDENNAKRVKIALPVISNEELFEVKALNKFQVKEFSILYDYSKKTLEKALDELCVKIEDEVKKGVSIIILSDKGVDEKNAYIPALLAVSGVHNHLVRKNLRTHTSLIIESGEPREIHHFACLLGYGATVINPYLVYESIQKLIANKDLNLSYEKAVENFIKASSSGIVKIASKMGVSTLQSYNGSALFECLGLSSKVIDKYFTSTTSRIEGMDLEDFEKELIALHKHAFNDTHKALDSKGIHGFRSAKEEHLIDPLVIFNLQQACRNKDYKSFKKYSALVDEKQVNLRSLMEFDFSEAISIDKVESVESIVKRFRTGAMSYGSISKEAHECLAQAMNKIGAKSNSGEGGEDEERYEIKEGVDKNSAIKQVASGRFGVDLNYLSHAKEIQIKVAQGAKPGEGGQLMGFKVYPWIAKARHSTAGVTLISPPPHHDIYSIEDLAQLIYDLKHANKDAKISVKLVSENGIGTVAAGVAKAGANLILVSGYDGGTGASPRTSIPHAGIPWELGLAETHQTLILNKLRDRVRLETDGKLMNGRDLAIAALLGAEEFGFATAPLIVLGCTMMRVCHLNTCPFGIATQDTELRDRFKGKVDDVINFMYFIAEELREYMARLGFERLDDMIGRVDKLRQKSVQGKAGKLNLDKILKSLPTYNRTAVHFKDYKDNKLEKTIDYRILLPLCKNAVEKKEPIKLSLEVGNQSRTFATMLSSEILKTYGKDALDEDSIHIKAIGNAGNSFGAFLLKGIKLEIIGDSNDYLGKGLSGGKIIAKISNEATFSPEENIIAGNACLYGATKGEVYLDGIAGERFCVRNSGALAVVLGTGVHGCEYMTGGQVVVLGDVGANFAAGMSGGVVYIFGRHNEAHVNTELVDIKDLNAKDEKELKAVIEKHITYTDSKKAKDILEKFDKKDFFKVMPRDYEKMLKMLDLCKNEKDPNLAAFLKITQK
;
A
#
# COMPACT_ATOMS: atom_id res chain seq x y z
N MET A 1 -24.40 -27.07 3.36
CA MET A 1 -23.80 -26.60 2.10
C MET A 1 -22.36 -27.07 2.09
N ASP A 2 -21.93 -27.69 1.00
CA ASP A 2 -20.53 -28.07 0.84
C ASP A 2 -19.67 -26.79 0.72
N LEU A 3 -18.47 -26.79 1.31
CA LEU A 3 -17.60 -25.61 1.34
C LEU A 3 -17.33 -25.09 -0.08
N GLU A 4 -17.16 -26.02 -1.01
CA GLU A 4 -16.92 -25.74 -2.43
C GLU A 4 -18.09 -24.98 -3.09
N ASN A 5 -19.35 -25.27 -2.72
CA ASN A 5 -20.52 -24.58 -3.28
C ASN A 5 -20.65 -23.12 -2.78
N ILE A 6 -20.21 -22.85 -1.55
CA ILE A 6 -20.21 -21.49 -0.99
C ILE A 6 -19.14 -20.65 -1.70
N LEU A 7 -17.98 -21.26 -1.94
CA LEU A 7 -16.82 -20.61 -2.55
C LEU A 7 -17.01 -20.40 -4.06
N GLU A 8 -17.56 -21.37 -4.79
CA GLU A 8 -17.86 -21.23 -6.23
C GLU A 8 -18.88 -20.11 -6.52
N ASN A 9 -19.79 -19.84 -5.57
CA ASN A 9 -20.83 -18.81 -5.72
C ASN A 9 -20.43 -17.43 -5.16
N ASN A 10 -19.15 -17.21 -4.80
CA ASN A 10 -18.67 -15.96 -4.20
C ASN A 10 -19.51 -15.50 -2.98
N GLN A 11 -19.92 -16.44 -2.12
CA GLN A 11 -20.67 -16.11 -0.91
C GLN A 11 -19.72 -15.78 0.26
N SER A 12 -20.07 -14.77 1.06
CA SER A 12 -19.35 -14.46 2.30
C SER A 12 -19.57 -15.55 3.34
N ILE A 13 -18.51 -16.00 4.02
CA ILE A 13 -18.59 -16.98 5.11
C ILE A 13 -17.66 -16.57 6.27
N GLY A 14 -18.22 -16.51 7.48
CA GLY A 14 -17.49 -16.01 8.65
C GLY A 14 -17.04 -14.55 8.43
N LEU A 15 -15.74 -14.30 8.56
CA LEU A 15 -15.09 -13.02 8.28
C LEU A 15 -14.56 -12.89 6.84
N TYR A 16 -14.47 -13.99 6.08
CA TYR A 16 -14.02 -13.93 4.69
C TYR A 16 -15.07 -13.27 3.78
N HIS A 17 -14.60 -12.38 2.90
CA HIS A 17 -15.44 -11.72 1.91
C HIS A 17 -14.71 -11.63 0.54
N PRO A 18 -15.31 -12.13 -0.55
CA PRO A 18 -14.68 -12.14 -1.89
C PRO A 18 -14.35 -10.77 -2.49
N LYS A 19 -14.90 -9.68 -1.95
CA LYS A 19 -14.64 -8.31 -2.42
C LYS A 19 -13.26 -7.79 -2.01
N ASN A 20 -12.62 -8.46 -1.04
CA ASN A 20 -11.30 -8.11 -0.53
C ASN A 20 -10.20 -8.87 -1.28
N GLU A 21 -10.50 -9.46 -2.43
CA GLU A 21 -9.53 -10.16 -3.27
C GLU A 21 -8.84 -9.19 -4.21
N HIS A 22 -7.52 -9.27 -4.20
CA HIS A 22 -6.59 -8.41 -4.92
C HIS A 22 -5.67 -9.23 -5.82
N ASP A 23 -5.18 -8.62 -6.90
CA ASP A 23 -4.40 -9.28 -7.92
C ASP A 23 -3.17 -8.44 -8.31
N ALA A 24 -2.02 -9.07 -8.54
CA ALA A 24 -0.83 -8.43 -9.10
C ALA A 24 -0.06 -9.40 -10.00
N CYS A 25 0.73 -8.92 -10.96
CA CYS A 25 0.85 -9.65 -12.22
C CYS A 25 2.17 -9.44 -13.01
N GLY A 26 2.49 -10.40 -13.88
CA GLY A 26 3.40 -10.20 -15.01
C GLY A 26 2.64 -9.76 -16.26
N ILE A 27 3.08 -8.68 -16.91
CA ILE A 27 2.51 -8.22 -18.19
C ILE A 27 3.58 -8.10 -19.26
N ALA A 28 3.18 -8.33 -20.50
CA ALA A 28 4.00 -8.04 -21.66
C ALA A 28 3.14 -7.72 -22.89
N ALA A 29 3.76 -7.06 -23.87
CA ALA A 29 3.18 -6.79 -25.16
C ALA A 29 4.22 -6.87 -26.28
N VAL A 30 3.83 -7.44 -27.40
CA VAL A 30 4.63 -7.51 -28.63
C VAL A 30 3.85 -6.84 -29.74
N ALA A 31 4.45 -5.84 -30.38
CA ALA A 31 3.84 -5.11 -31.48
C ALA A 31 4.80 -4.96 -32.66
N ASN A 32 4.34 -5.31 -33.86
CA ASN A 32 5.01 -4.91 -35.09
C ASN A 32 4.60 -3.46 -35.42
N ILE A 33 5.57 -2.55 -35.39
CA ILE A 33 5.34 -1.10 -35.53
C ILE A 33 4.68 -0.76 -36.87
N ARG A 34 4.93 -1.55 -37.93
CA ARG A 34 4.36 -1.38 -39.28
C ARG A 34 3.01 -2.05 -39.49
N GLY A 35 2.45 -2.69 -38.47
CA GLY A 35 1.16 -3.39 -38.56
C GLY A 35 1.20 -4.70 -39.34
N ILE A 36 2.39 -5.28 -39.58
CA ILE A 36 2.52 -6.55 -40.29
C ILE A 36 2.16 -7.69 -39.35
N ALA A 37 1.04 -8.37 -39.63
CA ALA A 37 0.61 -9.50 -38.84
C ALA A 37 1.49 -10.73 -39.10
N SER A 38 1.96 -11.37 -38.04
CA SER A 38 2.77 -12.59 -38.14
C SER A 38 2.50 -13.56 -36.99
N TYR A 39 2.81 -14.84 -37.21
CA TYR A 39 2.74 -15.86 -36.16
C TYR A 39 3.83 -15.62 -35.09
N LYS A 40 4.98 -15.05 -35.49
CA LYS A 40 6.10 -14.71 -34.61
C LYS A 40 5.67 -13.80 -33.45
N VAL A 41 4.85 -12.77 -33.70
CA VAL A 41 4.33 -11.87 -32.65
C VAL A 41 3.64 -12.64 -31.53
N ILE A 42 2.88 -13.69 -31.88
CA ILE A 42 2.15 -14.52 -30.92
C ILE A 42 3.11 -15.47 -30.19
N CYS A 43 4.01 -16.14 -30.91
CA CYS A 43 5.03 -16.99 -30.29
C CYS A 43 5.90 -16.22 -29.29
N ASP A 44 6.39 -15.05 -29.68
CA ASP A 44 7.23 -14.20 -28.83
C ASP A 44 6.48 -13.77 -27.57
N ALA A 45 5.21 -13.38 -27.70
CA ALA A 45 4.39 -13.00 -26.55
C ALA A 45 4.15 -14.17 -25.59
N LEU A 46 3.89 -15.37 -26.11
CA LEU A 46 3.73 -16.59 -25.31
C LEU A 46 5.06 -17.01 -24.64
N GLU A 47 6.19 -16.88 -25.32
CA GLU A 47 7.52 -17.14 -24.75
C GLU A 47 7.82 -16.20 -23.57
N ILE A 48 7.53 -14.91 -23.73
CA ILE A 48 7.65 -13.93 -22.64
C ILE A 48 6.76 -14.32 -21.46
N LEU A 49 5.51 -14.72 -21.72
CA LEU A 49 4.57 -15.14 -20.67
C LEU A 49 5.13 -16.29 -19.83
N MET A 50 5.71 -17.31 -20.49
CA MET A 50 6.36 -18.45 -19.83
C MET A 50 7.55 -18.00 -18.97
N ASN A 51 8.37 -17.08 -19.48
CA ASN A 51 9.53 -16.56 -18.75
C ASN A 51 9.18 -15.59 -17.60
N LEU A 52 7.90 -15.25 -17.43
CA LEU A 52 7.37 -14.46 -16.30
C LEU A 52 6.62 -15.32 -15.27
N GLU A 53 6.66 -16.66 -15.37
CA GLU A 53 5.96 -17.58 -14.46
C GLU A 53 6.31 -17.32 -12.97
N HIS A 54 7.55 -16.95 -12.66
CA HIS A 54 7.96 -16.64 -11.28
C HIS A 54 7.29 -15.40 -10.67
N ARG A 55 6.57 -14.61 -11.48
CA ARG A 55 5.73 -13.48 -11.03
C ARG A 55 4.25 -13.87 -10.93
N GLY A 56 3.86 -15.04 -11.42
CA GLY A 56 2.51 -15.59 -11.31
C GLY A 56 2.31 -16.37 -10.03
N GLY A 57 1.05 -16.52 -9.61
CA GLY A 57 0.68 -17.31 -8.44
C GLY A 57 0.09 -18.67 -8.82
N THR A 58 0.32 -19.65 -7.95
CA THR A 58 -0.28 -21.00 -8.04
C THR A 58 -1.31 -21.20 -6.94
N GLY A 59 -2.38 -21.92 -7.23
CA GLY A 59 -3.45 -22.23 -6.28
C GLY A 59 -3.03 -23.19 -5.17
N ALA A 60 -4.00 -23.88 -4.58
CA ALA A 60 -3.71 -24.94 -3.61
C ALA A 60 -2.91 -26.11 -4.23
N GLU A 61 -3.12 -26.36 -5.53
CA GLU A 61 -2.45 -27.36 -6.35
C GLU A 61 -1.36 -26.71 -7.21
N GLU A 62 -0.19 -27.36 -7.38
CA GLU A 62 0.94 -26.77 -8.11
C GLU A 62 0.64 -26.50 -9.59
N ASN A 63 -0.24 -27.29 -10.21
CA ASN A 63 -0.63 -27.18 -11.63
C ASN A 63 -1.91 -26.36 -11.86
N SER A 64 -2.38 -25.62 -10.86
CA SER A 64 -3.48 -24.64 -10.98
C SER A 64 -2.90 -23.23 -10.92
N GLY A 65 -2.84 -22.52 -12.05
CA GLY A 65 -2.43 -21.11 -12.07
C GLY A 65 -3.58 -20.15 -11.73
N ASP A 66 -3.29 -19.00 -11.14
CA ASP A 66 -4.31 -18.00 -10.79
C ASP A 66 -4.98 -17.34 -12.02
N GLY A 67 -4.33 -17.40 -13.18
CA GLY A 67 -4.86 -16.89 -14.43
C GLY A 67 -3.78 -16.50 -15.42
N ALA A 68 -3.93 -16.91 -16.68
CA ALA A 68 -3.08 -16.49 -17.78
C ALA A 68 -3.93 -16.25 -19.03
N GLY A 69 -3.47 -15.37 -19.90
CA GLY A 69 -4.18 -15.09 -21.15
C GLY A 69 -3.42 -14.21 -22.13
N ILE A 70 -3.99 -14.09 -23.31
CA ILE A 70 -3.49 -13.31 -24.43
C ILE A 70 -4.63 -12.60 -25.17
N LEU A 71 -4.40 -11.35 -25.57
CA LEU A 71 -5.25 -10.56 -26.45
C LEU A 71 -4.50 -10.38 -27.76
N ILE A 72 -5.17 -10.69 -28.87
CA ILE A 72 -4.63 -10.52 -30.23
C ILE A 72 -5.65 -9.83 -31.13
N GLN A 73 -5.21 -9.41 -32.30
CA GLN A 73 -6.13 -9.01 -33.37
C GLN A 73 -6.90 -10.23 -33.88
N ILE A 74 -8.11 -10.02 -34.44
CA ILE A 74 -8.87 -11.11 -35.07
C ILE A 74 -8.03 -11.76 -36.19
N PRO A 75 -7.70 -13.06 -36.06
CA PRO A 75 -6.83 -13.76 -36.99
C PRO A 75 -7.66 -14.23 -38.20
N HIS A 76 -8.01 -13.30 -39.09
CA HIS A 76 -8.89 -13.58 -40.23
C HIS A 76 -8.39 -14.73 -41.12
N ASP A 77 -7.08 -14.83 -41.32
CA ASP A 77 -6.48 -15.90 -42.12
C ASP A 77 -6.67 -17.28 -41.46
N PHE A 78 -6.55 -17.35 -40.14
CA PHE A 78 -6.87 -18.56 -39.37
C PHE A 78 -8.35 -18.92 -39.49
N PHE A 79 -9.28 -17.99 -39.24
CA PHE A 79 -10.71 -18.32 -39.30
C PHE A 79 -11.17 -18.78 -40.69
N LYS A 80 -10.52 -18.32 -41.76
CA LYS A 80 -10.75 -18.82 -43.13
C LYS A 80 -10.37 -20.28 -43.33
N THR A 81 -9.41 -20.81 -42.57
CA THR A 81 -9.00 -22.22 -42.66
C THR A 81 -9.87 -23.15 -41.83
N GLN A 82 -10.73 -22.61 -40.96
CA GLN A 82 -11.59 -23.40 -40.08
C GLN A 82 -12.90 -23.81 -40.77
N GLU A 83 -13.41 -24.99 -40.44
CA GLU A 83 -14.75 -25.43 -40.84
C GLU A 83 -15.83 -24.74 -40.00
N LEU A 84 -16.24 -23.54 -40.39
CA LEU A 84 -17.19 -22.72 -39.64
C LEU A 84 -18.68 -23.03 -39.93
N GLY A 85 -18.98 -23.72 -41.02
CA GLY A 85 -20.35 -23.99 -41.47
C GLY A 85 -21.05 -22.80 -42.17
N PHE A 86 -20.35 -21.70 -42.41
CA PHE A 86 -20.82 -20.53 -43.17
C PHE A 86 -19.65 -19.86 -43.91
N GLU A 87 -19.94 -19.02 -44.91
CA GLU A 87 -18.92 -18.24 -45.60
C GLU A 87 -18.49 -17.04 -44.76
N LEU A 88 -17.20 -16.95 -44.44
CA LEU A 88 -16.66 -15.88 -43.61
C LEU A 88 -16.59 -14.56 -44.42
N PRO A 89 -17.18 -13.45 -43.94
CA PRO A 89 -17.03 -12.15 -44.58
C PRO A 89 -15.58 -11.64 -44.62
N LYS A 90 -15.35 -10.56 -45.38
CA LYS A 90 -14.03 -9.91 -45.45
C LYS A 90 -13.57 -9.43 -44.07
N LYS A 91 -12.25 -9.32 -43.86
CA LYS A 91 -11.67 -8.75 -42.65
C LYS A 91 -12.30 -7.39 -42.34
N GLY A 92 -12.82 -7.22 -41.12
CA GLY A 92 -13.52 -6.01 -40.66
C GLY A 92 -15.03 -5.97 -40.94
N ASP A 93 -15.55 -6.87 -41.77
CA ASP A 93 -17.00 -6.99 -42.07
C ASP A 93 -17.70 -8.06 -41.20
N TYR A 94 -17.01 -8.60 -40.19
CA TYR A 94 -17.57 -9.48 -39.18
C TYR A 94 -16.89 -9.26 -37.84
N ALA A 95 -17.55 -9.72 -36.79
CA ALA A 95 -17.10 -9.71 -35.41
C ALA A 95 -17.16 -11.11 -34.81
N VAL A 96 -16.36 -11.34 -33.77
CA VAL A 96 -16.35 -12.58 -33.00
C VAL A 96 -16.66 -12.24 -31.54
N ALA A 97 -17.67 -12.90 -30.98
CA ALA A 97 -17.93 -12.93 -29.55
C ALA A 97 -17.27 -14.18 -28.95
N GLN A 98 -16.27 -13.99 -28.09
CA GLN A 98 -15.67 -15.05 -27.28
C GLN A 98 -16.43 -15.13 -25.95
N MET A 99 -17.19 -16.21 -25.75
CA MET A 99 -18.07 -16.39 -24.61
C MET A 99 -17.63 -17.56 -23.71
N PHE A 100 -17.71 -17.33 -22.41
CA PHE A 100 -17.69 -18.36 -21.38
C PHE A 100 -19.13 -18.60 -20.96
N LEU A 101 -19.61 -19.82 -21.16
CA LEU A 101 -20.96 -20.26 -20.81
C LEU A 101 -20.91 -21.34 -19.72
N SER A 102 -22.05 -21.63 -19.10
CA SER A 102 -22.17 -22.79 -18.21
C SER A 102 -21.94 -24.10 -18.98
N PRO A 103 -21.25 -25.10 -18.40
CA PRO A 103 -21.22 -26.45 -18.96
C PRO A 103 -22.56 -27.19 -18.81
N ASN A 104 -23.45 -26.71 -17.93
CA ASN A 104 -24.81 -27.23 -17.82
C ASN A 104 -25.60 -26.91 -19.09
N THR A 105 -26.24 -27.92 -19.68
CA THR A 105 -26.94 -27.81 -20.97
C THR A 105 -28.04 -26.76 -20.95
N ASP A 106 -28.91 -26.74 -19.94
CA ASP A 106 -30.07 -25.83 -19.91
C ASP A 106 -29.62 -24.37 -19.82
N ALA A 107 -28.72 -24.06 -18.88
CA ALA A 107 -28.16 -22.70 -18.74
C ALA A 107 -27.36 -22.27 -19.98
N LYS A 108 -26.71 -23.21 -20.67
CA LYS A 108 -25.98 -22.96 -21.92
C LYS A 108 -26.92 -22.61 -23.08
N GLU A 109 -28.03 -23.33 -23.24
CA GLU A 109 -28.99 -23.03 -24.30
C GLU A 109 -29.76 -21.73 -23.99
N GLU A 110 -30.15 -21.49 -22.73
CA GLU A 110 -30.71 -20.20 -22.30
C GLU A 110 -29.78 -19.02 -22.63
N ALA A 111 -28.48 -19.18 -22.34
CA ALA A 111 -27.46 -18.20 -22.69
C ALA A 111 -27.40 -17.91 -24.20
N LYS A 112 -27.45 -18.95 -25.04
CA LYS A 112 -27.45 -18.80 -26.51
C LYS A 112 -28.73 -18.12 -26.99
N GLU A 113 -29.89 -18.45 -26.44
CA GLU A 113 -31.16 -17.79 -26.78
C GLU A 113 -31.13 -16.30 -26.46
N ILE A 114 -30.67 -15.93 -25.26
CA ILE A 114 -30.53 -14.52 -24.86
C ILE A 114 -29.55 -13.78 -25.78
N PHE A 115 -28.44 -14.43 -26.15
CA PHE A 115 -27.48 -13.88 -27.11
C PHE A 115 -28.14 -13.62 -28.48
N LEU A 116 -28.78 -14.63 -29.06
CA LEU A 116 -29.43 -14.52 -30.37
C LEU A 116 -30.56 -13.49 -30.37
N GLN A 117 -31.33 -13.41 -29.29
CA GLN A 117 -32.38 -12.40 -29.13
C GLN A 117 -31.79 -10.99 -29.04
N GLY A 118 -30.68 -10.81 -28.32
CA GLY A 118 -29.97 -9.54 -28.27
C GLY A 118 -29.45 -9.08 -29.64
N LEU A 119 -28.90 -10.00 -30.45
CA LEU A 119 -28.50 -9.70 -31.82
C LEU A 119 -29.70 -9.27 -32.68
N LYS A 120 -30.81 -10.01 -32.58
CA LYS A 120 -32.03 -9.73 -33.33
C LYS A 120 -32.58 -8.34 -33.02
N ASP A 121 -32.61 -7.95 -31.75
CA ASP A 121 -33.10 -6.64 -31.32
C ASP A 121 -32.24 -5.49 -31.85
N LYS A 122 -30.92 -5.71 -31.95
CA LYS A 122 -29.96 -4.77 -32.52
C LYS A 122 -29.82 -4.90 -34.05
N LYS A 123 -30.64 -5.73 -34.70
CA LYS A 123 -30.66 -5.97 -36.15
C LYS A 123 -29.30 -6.43 -36.69
N LEU A 124 -28.60 -7.24 -35.91
CA LEU A 124 -27.33 -7.85 -36.28
C LEU A 124 -27.57 -9.26 -36.84
N GLU A 125 -26.92 -9.58 -37.95
CA GLU A 125 -27.01 -10.89 -38.60
C GLU A 125 -26.04 -11.85 -37.92
N PHE A 126 -26.59 -12.90 -37.30
CA PHE A 126 -25.83 -14.03 -36.76
C PHE A 126 -25.40 -14.96 -37.91
N LEU A 127 -24.12 -15.34 -37.93
CA LEU A 127 -23.55 -16.21 -38.97
C LEU A 127 -23.46 -17.67 -38.50
N GLY A 128 -22.99 -17.89 -37.27
CA GLY A 128 -22.83 -19.23 -36.73
C GLY A 128 -22.03 -19.27 -35.44
N PHE A 129 -22.04 -20.43 -34.79
CA PHE A 129 -21.23 -20.71 -33.61
C PHE A 129 -20.02 -21.58 -33.98
N ARG A 130 -18.92 -21.44 -33.24
CA ARG A 130 -17.75 -22.32 -33.27
C ARG A 130 -17.40 -22.72 -31.84
N GLU A 131 -17.31 -24.01 -31.58
CA GLU A 131 -16.74 -24.52 -30.33
C GLU A 131 -15.22 -24.33 -30.37
N VAL A 132 -14.64 -23.78 -29.29
CA VAL A 132 -13.19 -23.52 -29.23
C VAL A 132 -12.48 -24.81 -28.82
N PRO A 133 -11.52 -25.32 -29.60
CA PRO A 133 -10.81 -26.55 -29.26
C PRO A 133 -9.80 -26.32 -28.12
N PHE A 134 -9.82 -27.19 -27.10
CA PHE A 134 -8.93 -27.12 -25.94
C PHE A 134 -8.45 -28.50 -25.47
N ASN A 135 -7.34 -28.54 -24.72
CA ASN A 135 -6.80 -29.73 -24.06
C ASN A 135 -6.69 -29.54 -22.53
N PRO A 136 -7.53 -30.18 -21.71
CA PRO A 136 -7.54 -30.01 -20.26
C PRO A 136 -6.58 -30.94 -19.49
N SER A 137 -5.71 -31.72 -20.17
CA SER A 137 -4.96 -32.83 -19.54
C SER A 137 -4.00 -32.44 -18.41
N ASP A 138 -3.44 -31.23 -18.43
CA ASP A 138 -2.46 -30.74 -17.44
C ASP A 138 -3.09 -29.82 -16.37
N ILE A 139 -4.40 -29.61 -16.42
CA ILE A 139 -5.09 -28.65 -15.57
C ILE A 139 -5.42 -29.25 -14.20
N GLY A 140 -5.14 -28.52 -13.13
CA GLY A 140 -5.50 -28.94 -11.78
C GLY A 140 -7.00 -29.12 -11.57
N ALA A 141 -7.37 -29.99 -10.61
CA ALA A 141 -8.74 -30.41 -10.38
C ALA A 141 -9.68 -29.24 -10.03
N SER A 142 -9.18 -28.31 -9.21
CA SER A 142 -9.94 -27.12 -8.81
C SER A 142 -10.24 -26.20 -10.01
N ALA A 143 -9.26 -25.94 -10.87
CA ALA A 143 -9.43 -25.14 -12.08
C ALA A 143 -10.34 -25.83 -13.11
N LEU A 144 -10.18 -27.14 -13.28
CA LEU A 144 -10.98 -27.97 -14.19
C LEU A 144 -12.46 -27.98 -13.79
N LYS A 145 -12.77 -28.10 -12.49
CA LYS A 145 -14.16 -28.09 -11.99
C LYS A 145 -14.86 -26.76 -12.27
N ALA A 146 -14.12 -25.65 -12.18
CA ALA A 146 -14.67 -24.31 -12.44
C ALA A 146 -14.77 -23.97 -13.93
N MET A 147 -14.16 -24.77 -14.82
CA MET A 147 -14.01 -24.49 -16.25
C MET A 147 -15.36 -24.19 -16.94
N PRO A 148 -15.45 -23.08 -17.68
CA PRO A 148 -16.64 -22.77 -18.47
C PRO A 148 -16.65 -23.57 -19.78
N TYR A 149 -17.77 -23.50 -20.48
CA TYR A 149 -17.88 -23.92 -21.87
C TYR A 149 -17.46 -22.78 -22.80
N PHE A 150 -16.47 -23.01 -23.66
CA PHE A 150 -15.91 -22.00 -24.55
C PHE A 150 -16.62 -21.98 -25.91
N LEU A 151 -17.32 -20.88 -26.21
CA LEU A 151 -18.08 -20.73 -27.45
C LEU A 151 -17.73 -19.42 -28.15
N GLN A 152 -17.45 -19.51 -29.44
CA GLN A 152 -17.33 -18.35 -30.33
C GLN A 152 -18.62 -18.16 -31.13
N ALA A 153 -19.07 -16.93 -31.28
CA ALA A 153 -20.18 -16.56 -32.16
C ALA A 153 -19.75 -15.53 -33.20
N PHE A 154 -20.11 -15.74 -34.45
CA PHE A 154 -19.75 -14.86 -35.55
C PHE A 154 -20.95 -14.00 -35.93
N VAL A 155 -20.70 -12.69 -36.04
CA VAL A 155 -21.73 -11.68 -36.29
C VAL A 155 -21.30 -10.80 -37.45
N LYS A 156 -22.16 -10.65 -38.45
CA LYS A 156 -21.85 -9.86 -39.65
C LYS A 156 -22.07 -8.38 -39.40
N LYS A 157 -21.23 -7.55 -40.01
CA LYS A 157 -21.40 -6.10 -40.02
C LYS A 157 -22.64 -5.71 -40.84
N PRO A 158 -23.52 -4.84 -40.31
CA PRO A 158 -24.60 -4.26 -41.10
C PRO A 158 -24.08 -3.50 -42.33
N SER A 159 -24.81 -3.58 -43.43
CA SER A 159 -24.41 -2.95 -44.70
C SER A 159 -24.30 -1.43 -44.64
N LYS A 160 -25.09 -0.78 -43.78
CA LYS A 160 -25.14 0.69 -43.62
C LYS A 160 -24.10 1.25 -42.63
N ILE A 161 -23.30 0.40 -42.00
CA ILE A 161 -22.36 0.79 -40.94
C ILE A 161 -20.94 0.61 -41.45
N SER A 162 -20.07 1.60 -41.22
CA SER A 162 -18.66 1.49 -41.61
C SER A 162 -17.91 0.51 -40.71
N ALA A 163 -16.88 -0.15 -41.25
CA ALA A 163 -15.99 -0.98 -40.44
C ALA A 163 -15.19 -0.09 -39.47
N GLY A 164 -14.74 -0.67 -38.35
CA GLY A 164 -14.02 0.06 -37.31
C GLY A 164 -14.94 0.60 -36.22
N LEU A 165 -14.72 1.83 -35.76
CA LEU A 165 -15.34 2.36 -34.53
C LEU A 165 -16.88 2.37 -34.57
N GLU A 166 -17.51 2.65 -35.72
CA GLU A 166 -18.97 2.60 -35.82
C GLU A 166 -19.50 1.19 -35.58
N PHE A 167 -18.84 0.17 -36.14
CA PHE A 167 -19.21 -1.21 -35.89
C PHE A 167 -18.92 -1.64 -34.44
N GLU A 168 -17.76 -1.27 -33.89
CA GLU A 168 -17.42 -1.53 -32.48
C GLU A 168 -18.46 -0.93 -31.51
N ARG A 169 -18.97 0.27 -31.77
CA ARG A 169 -20.05 0.89 -30.95
C ARG A 169 -21.33 0.07 -30.95
N VAL A 170 -21.73 -0.44 -32.11
CA VAL A 170 -22.93 -1.28 -32.24
C VAL A 170 -22.74 -2.57 -31.46
N LEU A 171 -21.58 -3.22 -31.60
CA LEU A 171 -21.21 -4.43 -30.87
C LEU A 171 -21.18 -4.20 -29.36
N TYR A 172 -20.59 -3.09 -28.90
CA TYR A 172 -20.58 -2.69 -27.50
C TYR A 172 -21.99 -2.54 -26.94
N SER A 173 -22.85 -1.74 -27.60
CA SER A 173 -24.23 -1.54 -27.14
C SER A 173 -25.02 -2.87 -27.11
N THR A 174 -24.76 -3.76 -28.06
CA THR A 174 -25.37 -5.09 -28.14
C THR A 174 -24.89 -5.97 -26.99
N ARG A 175 -23.58 -6.00 -26.73
CA ARG A 175 -23.00 -6.75 -25.61
C ARG A 175 -23.59 -6.28 -24.29
N ARG A 176 -23.67 -4.96 -24.05
CA ARG A 176 -24.25 -4.39 -22.81
C ARG A 176 -25.71 -4.79 -22.62
N LEU A 177 -26.50 -4.75 -23.70
CA LEU A 177 -27.89 -5.22 -23.68
C LEU A 177 -27.99 -6.70 -23.29
N ILE A 178 -27.15 -7.55 -23.89
CA ILE A 178 -27.12 -8.99 -23.62
C ILE A 178 -26.67 -9.27 -22.19
N GLU A 179 -25.58 -8.64 -21.72
CA GLU A 179 -25.06 -8.80 -20.36
C GLU A 179 -26.11 -8.45 -19.30
N LYS A 180 -26.88 -7.37 -19.51
CA LYS A 180 -27.98 -6.99 -18.61
C LYS A 180 -29.08 -8.05 -18.55
N ARG A 181 -29.44 -8.63 -19.69
CA ARG A 181 -30.47 -9.69 -19.76
C ARG A 181 -29.99 -10.99 -19.15
N ALA A 182 -28.71 -11.31 -19.32
CA ALA A 182 -28.09 -12.53 -18.82
C ALA A 182 -27.60 -12.43 -17.36
N ILE A 183 -27.95 -11.37 -16.62
CA ILE A 183 -27.37 -11.12 -15.28
C ILE A 183 -27.64 -12.25 -14.27
N ASN A 184 -28.75 -12.98 -14.44
CA ASN A 184 -29.14 -14.10 -13.60
C ASN A 184 -28.75 -15.47 -14.20
N VAL A 185 -28.16 -15.50 -15.40
CA VAL A 185 -27.74 -16.75 -16.05
C VAL A 185 -26.40 -17.19 -15.46
N PRO A 186 -26.29 -18.42 -14.91
CA PRO A 186 -25.05 -18.91 -14.34
C PRO A 186 -23.91 -18.94 -15.37
N LYS A 187 -22.73 -18.45 -14.97
CA LYS A 187 -21.48 -18.47 -15.78
C LYS A 187 -21.67 -17.94 -17.21
N PHE A 188 -22.25 -16.74 -17.36
CA PHE A 188 -22.33 -16.03 -18.64
C PHE A 188 -21.34 -14.85 -18.67
N TYR A 189 -20.31 -14.92 -19.51
CA TYR A 189 -19.30 -13.87 -19.61
C TYR A 189 -18.74 -13.71 -21.03
N PHE A 190 -18.57 -12.46 -21.48
CA PHE A 190 -17.83 -12.14 -22.70
C PHE A 190 -16.38 -11.78 -22.37
N SER A 191 -15.45 -12.64 -22.81
CA SER A 191 -14.01 -12.31 -22.81
C SER A 191 -13.70 -11.22 -23.83
N SER A 192 -14.35 -11.25 -24.98
CA SER A 192 -14.31 -10.20 -26.00
C SER A 192 -15.53 -10.28 -26.90
N PHE A 193 -15.99 -9.15 -27.44
CA PHE A 193 -16.97 -9.11 -28.53
C PHE A 193 -16.65 -7.92 -29.44
N SER A 194 -15.85 -8.18 -30.47
CA SER A 194 -15.22 -7.14 -31.30
C SER A 194 -15.06 -7.62 -32.74
N SER A 195 -14.88 -6.69 -33.68
CA SER A 195 -14.42 -6.91 -35.05
C SER A 195 -12.90 -6.74 -35.22
N ARG A 196 -12.20 -6.36 -34.14
CA ARG A 196 -10.78 -6.03 -34.14
C ARG A 196 -9.95 -6.93 -33.25
N THR A 197 -10.42 -7.23 -32.03
CA THR A 197 -9.66 -7.98 -31.02
C THR A 197 -10.37 -9.26 -30.59
N ILE A 198 -9.59 -10.23 -30.11
CA ILE A 198 -10.09 -11.46 -29.48
C ILE A 198 -9.20 -11.83 -28.29
N VAL A 199 -9.80 -12.33 -27.21
CA VAL A 199 -9.10 -12.68 -25.96
C VAL A 199 -9.20 -14.17 -25.67
N TYR A 200 -8.06 -14.84 -25.53
CA TYR A 200 -7.94 -16.22 -25.06
C TYR A 200 -7.34 -16.20 -23.66
N LYS A 201 -8.10 -16.64 -22.66
CA LYS A 201 -7.66 -16.61 -21.26
C LYS A 201 -8.26 -17.74 -20.44
N GLY A 202 -7.68 -18.00 -19.29
CA GLY A 202 -8.20 -19.01 -18.38
C GLY A 202 -7.44 -19.09 -17.08
N MET A 203 -7.88 -19.98 -16.21
CA MET A 203 -7.26 -20.24 -14.92
C MET A 203 -6.09 -21.22 -15.08
N LEU A 204 -5.04 -20.73 -15.75
CA LEU A 204 -3.92 -21.50 -16.29
C LEU A 204 -2.60 -20.96 -15.73
N LEU A 205 -1.59 -21.83 -15.61
CA LEU A 205 -0.21 -21.38 -15.50
C LEU A 205 0.21 -20.70 -16.80
N SER A 206 1.21 -19.82 -16.71
CA SER A 206 1.80 -19.17 -17.88
C SER A 206 2.27 -20.17 -18.95
N THR A 207 2.80 -21.32 -18.51
CA THR A 207 3.32 -22.42 -19.34
C THR A 207 2.23 -23.24 -20.02
N GLN A 208 0.98 -23.18 -19.54
CA GLN A 208 -0.12 -24.02 -20.03
C GLN A 208 -0.91 -23.37 -21.16
N LEU A 209 -0.86 -22.04 -21.33
CA LEU A 209 -1.79 -21.32 -22.23
C LEU A 209 -1.75 -21.81 -23.69
N SER A 210 -0.55 -22.03 -24.23
CA SER A 210 -0.33 -22.43 -25.63
C SER A 210 -0.67 -23.90 -25.90
N ASP A 211 -0.64 -24.74 -24.88
CA ASP A 211 -0.99 -26.17 -24.95
C ASP A 211 -2.48 -26.40 -24.65
N PHE A 212 -3.07 -25.54 -23.82
CA PHE A 212 -4.50 -25.60 -23.48
C PHE A 212 -5.37 -25.20 -24.66
N TYR A 213 -5.15 -24.03 -25.28
CA TYR A 213 -5.91 -23.60 -26.46
C TYR A 213 -5.24 -24.08 -27.74
N LEU A 214 -5.85 -25.08 -28.40
CA LEU A 214 -5.26 -25.76 -29.56
C LEU A 214 -5.15 -24.85 -30.80
N ASP A 215 -5.91 -23.75 -30.84
CA ASP A 215 -5.83 -22.72 -31.89
C ASP A 215 -4.41 -22.17 -32.05
N PHE A 216 -3.61 -22.08 -30.98
CA PHE A 216 -2.23 -21.58 -31.04
C PHE A 216 -1.25 -22.51 -31.73
N LYS A 217 -1.66 -23.71 -32.16
CA LYS A 217 -0.82 -24.62 -32.95
C LYS A 217 -0.88 -24.33 -34.46
N ASP A 218 -1.84 -23.54 -34.92
CA ASP A 218 -1.99 -23.17 -36.33
C ASP A 218 -1.12 -21.94 -36.68
N VAL A 219 -0.24 -22.08 -37.67
CA VAL A 219 0.65 -21.01 -38.16
C VAL A 219 -0.09 -19.83 -38.82
N ASN A 220 -1.38 -19.98 -39.13
CA ASN A 220 -2.24 -18.92 -39.64
C ASN A 220 -2.79 -18.03 -38.52
N MET A 221 -2.59 -18.39 -37.25
CA MET A 221 -2.89 -17.56 -36.09
C MET A 221 -1.93 -16.35 -36.04
N LYS A 222 -2.20 -15.31 -36.83
CA LYS A 222 -1.30 -14.16 -37.01
C LYS A 222 -1.87 -12.91 -36.39
N SER A 223 -1.01 -12.11 -35.76
CA SER A 223 -1.36 -10.79 -35.23
C SER A 223 -0.20 -9.80 -35.39
N ALA A 224 -0.49 -8.51 -35.46
CA ALA A 224 0.52 -7.45 -35.37
C ALA A 224 0.67 -6.92 -33.93
N ILE A 225 -0.31 -7.17 -33.06
CA ILE A 225 -0.33 -6.76 -31.65
C ILE A 225 -0.71 -7.97 -30.80
N ALA A 226 0.07 -8.28 -29.77
CA ALA A 226 -0.26 -9.29 -28.77
C ALA A 226 0.03 -8.74 -27.37
N LEU A 227 -0.94 -8.84 -26.45
CA LEU A 227 -0.78 -8.50 -25.04
C LEU A 227 -0.96 -9.78 -24.22
N VAL A 228 -0.04 -10.09 -23.32
CA VAL A 228 -0.11 -11.25 -22.43
C VAL A 228 -0.08 -10.83 -20.98
N HIS A 229 -0.65 -11.68 -20.13
CA HIS A 229 -0.72 -11.45 -18.70
C HIS A 229 -0.66 -12.75 -17.90
N SER A 230 0.09 -12.75 -16.81
CA SER A 230 0.12 -13.79 -15.77
C SER A 230 -0.32 -13.19 -14.44
N ARG A 231 -1.34 -13.78 -13.82
CA ARG A 231 -1.99 -13.30 -12.59
C ARG A 231 -1.35 -13.93 -11.36
N PHE A 232 -1.21 -13.15 -10.29
CA PHE A 232 -0.96 -13.59 -8.92
C PHE A 232 -2.10 -13.06 -8.07
N SER A 233 -3.00 -13.95 -7.67
CA SER A 233 -4.14 -13.59 -6.82
C SER A 233 -3.82 -13.80 -5.35
N THR A 234 -4.55 -13.10 -4.51
CA THR A 234 -4.52 -13.28 -3.05
C THR A 234 -5.47 -14.39 -2.57
N ASN A 235 -5.91 -15.28 -3.46
CA ASN A 235 -6.77 -16.43 -3.12
C ASN A 235 -6.36 -17.71 -3.87
N THR A 236 -7.08 -18.80 -3.64
CA THR A 236 -6.97 -20.08 -4.37
C THR A 236 -8.30 -20.49 -4.98
N PHE A 237 -9.28 -19.58 -4.99
CA PHE A 237 -10.62 -19.87 -5.49
C PHE A 237 -10.66 -19.73 -7.02
N PRO A 238 -11.21 -20.73 -7.71
CA PRO A 238 -11.08 -20.75 -9.14
C PRO A 238 -12.05 -19.78 -9.83
N SER A 239 -11.51 -18.85 -10.62
CA SER A 239 -12.32 -17.84 -11.33
C SER A 239 -11.76 -17.51 -12.71
N TRP A 240 -12.23 -18.25 -13.71
CA TRP A 240 -11.82 -18.09 -15.12
C TRP A 240 -12.08 -16.69 -15.68
N GLU A 241 -13.17 -16.03 -15.29
CA GLU A 241 -13.56 -14.69 -15.77
C GLU A 241 -12.61 -13.58 -15.32
N ARG A 242 -11.93 -13.75 -14.19
CA ARG A 242 -11.00 -12.77 -13.61
C ARG A 242 -9.60 -12.84 -14.18
N ALA A 243 -9.27 -13.88 -14.96
CA ALA A 243 -8.04 -13.88 -15.73
C ALA A 243 -8.02 -12.65 -16.64
N HIS A 244 -6.83 -12.12 -16.89
CA HIS A 244 -6.58 -11.08 -17.88
C HIS A 244 -6.04 -11.73 -19.16
N PRO A 245 -6.05 -11.03 -20.31
CA PRO A 245 -6.50 -9.64 -20.52
C PRO A 245 -8.00 -9.37 -20.30
N ASN A 246 -8.31 -8.11 -20.00
CA ASN A 246 -9.66 -7.57 -20.19
C ASN A 246 -9.85 -7.17 -21.67
N ARG A 247 -10.90 -6.42 -22.01
CA ARG A 247 -11.28 -6.23 -23.42
C ARG A 247 -10.36 -5.26 -24.14
N TYR A 248 -9.90 -4.23 -23.44
CA TYR A 248 -8.98 -3.22 -23.99
C TYR A 248 -7.59 -3.30 -23.35
N MET A 249 -7.43 -3.93 -22.17
CA MET A 249 -6.19 -3.78 -21.41
C MET A 249 -5.74 -5.00 -20.61
N VAL A 250 -4.45 -4.97 -20.28
CA VAL A 250 -3.83 -5.72 -19.18
C VAL A 250 -3.38 -4.75 -18.09
N HIS A 251 -3.53 -5.15 -16.84
CA HIS A 251 -3.14 -4.36 -15.67
C HIS A 251 -2.26 -5.21 -14.77
N ASN A 252 -1.11 -4.69 -14.40
CA ASN A 252 -0.33 -5.14 -13.24
C ASN A 252 -0.41 -4.05 -12.19
N GLY A 253 -1.02 -4.33 -11.04
CA GLY A 253 -1.17 -3.36 -9.95
C GLY A 253 -2.57 -3.41 -9.35
N GLU A 254 -2.93 -2.36 -8.62
CA GLU A 254 -4.18 -2.25 -7.87
C GLU A 254 -4.68 -0.80 -7.88
N ILE A 255 -5.97 -0.59 -8.20
CA ILE A 255 -6.60 0.74 -8.12
C ILE A 255 -7.13 0.97 -6.69
N ASN A 256 -6.36 1.68 -5.88
CA ASN A 256 -6.63 1.87 -4.44
C ASN A 256 -7.77 2.86 -4.12
N THR A 257 -8.34 3.51 -5.15
CA THR A 257 -9.43 4.50 -5.05
C THR A 257 -10.75 4.00 -5.67
N ILE A 258 -10.80 2.72 -6.05
CA ILE A 258 -11.84 2.15 -6.89
C ILE A 258 -13.28 2.38 -6.40
N ARG A 259 -13.52 2.35 -5.08
CA ARG A 259 -14.86 2.56 -4.52
C ARG A 259 -15.39 3.96 -4.83
N GLY A 260 -14.59 4.98 -4.53
CA GLY A 260 -14.92 6.37 -4.82
C GLY A 260 -15.06 6.61 -6.32
N ASN A 261 -14.20 5.98 -7.13
CA ASN A 261 -14.30 6.09 -8.58
C ASN A 261 -15.60 5.51 -9.14
N VAL A 262 -16.03 4.34 -8.66
CA VAL A 262 -17.28 3.68 -9.08
C VAL A 262 -18.49 4.55 -8.71
N ASP A 263 -18.54 5.06 -7.48
CA ASP A 263 -19.64 5.92 -7.03
C ASP A 263 -19.68 7.24 -7.81
N SER A 264 -18.51 7.81 -8.13
CA SER A 264 -18.40 8.99 -8.99
C SER A 264 -18.87 8.73 -10.43
N ILE A 265 -18.51 7.58 -11.03
CA ILE A 265 -19.03 7.20 -12.36
C ILE A 265 -20.54 7.07 -12.32
N ARG A 266 -21.10 6.39 -11.31
CA ARG A 266 -22.54 6.25 -11.13
C ARG A 266 -23.24 7.61 -10.99
N ALA A 267 -22.66 8.53 -10.23
CA ALA A 267 -23.17 9.88 -10.11
C ALA A 267 -23.10 10.67 -11.43
N ARG A 268 -22.09 10.42 -12.28
CA ARG A 268 -21.92 11.06 -13.59
C ARG A 268 -22.92 10.60 -14.63
N GLU A 269 -23.50 9.41 -14.51
CA GLU A 269 -24.55 8.92 -15.42
C GLU A 269 -25.71 9.93 -15.55
N GLY A 270 -25.99 10.73 -14.51
CA GLY A 270 -27.03 11.77 -14.53
C GLY A 270 -26.69 13.04 -15.34
N LEU A 271 -25.42 13.27 -15.71
CA LEU A 271 -24.97 14.44 -16.50
C LEU A 271 -24.52 14.05 -17.92
N MET A 272 -24.36 12.76 -18.21
CA MET A 272 -23.83 12.30 -19.48
C MET A 272 -24.84 12.45 -20.61
N GLN A 273 -24.38 13.04 -21.71
CA GLN A 273 -25.10 13.07 -22.98
C GLN A 273 -24.15 12.61 -24.08
N SER A 274 -24.60 11.65 -24.89
CA SER A 274 -23.81 11.05 -25.96
C SER A 274 -24.20 11.62 -27.32
N GLU A 275 -23.21 11.84 -28.18
CA GLU A 275 -23.43 12.14 -29.62
C GLU A 275 -23.48 10.85 -30.47
N TYR A 276 -23.18 9.69 -29.89
CA TYR A 276 -23.01 8.40 -30.60
C TYR A 276 -24.04 7.34 -30.23
N PHE A 277 -24.58 7.38 -29.01
CA PHE A 277 -25.61 6.47 -28.52
C PHE A 277 -26.88 7.27 -28.23
N GLU A 278 -27.97 6.96 -28.95
CA GLU A 278 -29.26 7.64 -28.78
C GLU A 278 -29.88 7.41 -27.40
N ASN A 279 -29.73 6.19 -26.85
CA ASN A 279 -30.30 5.80 -25.56
C ASN A 279 -29.22 5.23 -24.63
N LEU A 280 -28.72 6.06 -23.71
CA LEU A 280 -27.73 5.64 -22.71
C LEU A 280 -28.31 4.71 -21.63
N ASP A 281 -29.64 4.68 -21.42
CA ASP A 281 -30.27 3.79 -20.44
C ASP A 281 -30.07 2.31 -20.82
N GLU A 282 -29.88 2.01 -22.11
CA GLU A 282 -29.53 0.66 -22.57
C GLU A 282 -28.10 0.26 -22.19
N ILE A 283 -27.22 1.22 -21.93
CA ILE A 283 -25.84 0.99 -21.50
C ILE A 283 -25.72 1.01 -19.98
N PHE A 284 -26.39 1.97 -19.31
CA PHE A 284 -26.28 2.19 -17.86
C PHE A 284 -26.88 1.08 -17.01
N PRO A 285 -26.20 0.61 -15.95
CA PRO A 285 -24.96 1.16 -15.40
C PRO A 285 -23.72 0.82 -16.22
N ILE A 286 -22.76 1.74 -16.32
CA ILE A 286 -21.47 1.48 -17.01
C ILE A 286 -20.76 0.30 -16.33
N ILE A 287 -20.77 0.29 -14.99
CA ILE A 287 -20.22 -0.77 -14.15
C ILE A 287 -21.41 -1.52 -13.52
N ALA A 288 -21.79 -2.65 -14.14
CA ALA A 288 -23.04 -3.35 -13.78
C ALA A 288 -22.89 -4.37 -12.65
N LYS A 289 -21.79 -5.12 -12.65
CA LYS A 289 -21.47 -6.13 -11.64
C LYS A 289 -20.16 -5.72 -10.98
N LEU A 290 -20.13 -5.76 -9.65
CA LEU A 290 -18.88 -5.65 -8.90
C LEU A 290 -17.95 -6.78 -9.35
N SER A 291 -16.79 -6.42 -9.88
CA SER A 291 -15.75 -7.31 -10.40
C SER A 291 -14.39 -6.91 -9.81
N SER A 292 -13.28 -7.37 -10.40
CA SER A 292 -11.97 -6.79 -10.06
C SER A 292 -11.93 -5.30 -10.42
N ASP A 293 -11.06 -4.58 -9.71
CA ASP A 293 -10.71 -3.18 -9.97
C ASP A 293 -10.37 -2.91 -11.45
N SER A 294 -9.59 -3.81 -12.03
CA SER A 294 -9.07 -3.78 -13.38
C SER A 294 -10.19 -3.89 -14.42
N ALA A 295 -11.18 -4.74 -14.16
CA ALA A 295 -12.34 -4.88 -15.03
C ALA A 295 -13.28 -3.67 -14.93
N MET A 296 -13.40 -3.06 -13.75
CA MET A 296 -14.19 -1.83 -13.56
C MET A 296 -13.52 -0.62 -14.24
N PHE A 297 -12.18 -0.55 -14.22
CA PHE A 297 -11.41 0.40 -15.02
C PHE A 297 -11.62 0.18 -16.52
N ASP A 298 -11.46 -1.06 -17.01
CA ASP A 298 -11.65 -1.43 -18.43
C ASP A 298 -13.05 -1.05 -18.93
N ASN A 299 -14.11 -1.32 -18.15
CA ASN A 299 -15.48 -0.92 -18.48
C ASN A 299 -15.63 0.59 -18.69
N THR A 300 -14.95 1.39 -17.87
CA THR A 300 -15.00 2.85 -17.94
C THR A 300 -14.18 3.37 -19.12
N LEU A 301 -12.98 2.83 -19.32
CA LEU A 301 -12.11 3.18 -20.44
C LEU A 301 -12.78 2.86 -21.78
N GLU A 302 -13.34 1.67 -21.92
CA GLU A 302 -14.07 1.23 -23.11
C GLU A 302 -15.27 2.15 -23.40
N PHE A 303 -16.06 2.51 -22.37
CA PHE A 303 -17.19 3.42 -22.52
C PHE A 303 -16.74 4.79 -23.04
N LEU A 304 -15.68 5.37 -22.47
CA LEU A 304 -15.16 6.67 -22.89
C LEU A 304 -14.59 6.64 -24.32
N ALA A 305 -13.80 5.61 -24.64
CA ALA A 305 -13.16 5.45 -25.95
C ALA A 305 -14.18 5.26 -27.09
N LEU A 306 -15.33 4.65 -26.79
CA LEU A 306 -16.41 4.48 -27.77
C LEU A 306 -17.36 5.67 -27.84
N ASN A 307 -17.25 6.65 -26.93
CA ASN A 307 -18.25 7.70 -26.74
C ASN A 307 -17.65 9.12 -26.66
N GLY A 308 -16.93 9.53 -27.71
CA GLY A 308 -16.53 10.93 -27.93
C GLY A 308 -15.12 11.30 -27.49
N ARG A 309 -14.36 10.36 -26.91
CA ARG A 309 -12.93 10.52 -26.66
C ARG A 309 -12.15 9.44 -27.38
N THR A 310 -10.94 9.75 -27.81
CA THR A 310 -10.02 8.71 -28.29
C THR A 310 -9.54 7.86 -27.10
N LEU A 311 -9.00 6.68 -27.38
CA LEU A 311 -8.56 5.76 -26.33
C LEU A 311 -7.43 6.38 -25.48
N GLU A 312 -6.44 7.01 -26.11
CA GLU A 312 -5.34 7.67 -25.41
C GLU A 312 -5.77 8.94 -24.65
N GLU A 313 -6.76 9.70 -25.15
CA GLU A 313 -7.33 10.83 -24.42
C GLU A 313 -8.09 10.35 -23.18
N ALA A 314 -8.93 9.32 -23.33
CA ALA A 314 -9.64 8.71 -22.22
C ALA A 314 -8.67 8.16 -21.16
N PHE A 315 -7.59 7.52 -21.60
CA PHE A 315 -6.56 7.02 -20.71
C PHE A 315 -5.85 8.15 -19.94
N MET A 316 -5.40 9.21 -20.62
CA MET A 316 -4.75 10.36 -19.96
C MET A 316 -5.69 11.13 -19.01
N MET A 317 -7.00 11.05 -19.22
CA MET A 317 -8.00 11.60 -18.31
C MET A 317 -8.14 10.75 -17.03
N MET A 318 -8.15 9.42 -17.17
CA MET A 318 -8.27 8.50 -16.03
C MET A 318 -6.97 8.38 -15.22
N VAL A 319 -5.82 8.36 -15.89
CA VAL A 319 -4.47 8.22 -15.30
C VAL A 319 -3.60 9.41 -15.71
N PRO A 320 -3.83 10.61 -15.16
CA PRO A 320 -3.07 11.81 -15.52
C PRO A 320 -1.67 11.81 -14.88
N GLU A 321 -0.70 12.35 -15.62
CA GLU A 321 0.65 12.57 -15.09
C GLU A 321 0.65 13.60 -13.94
N PRO A 322 1.66 13.62 -13.06
CA PRO A 322 1.74 14.60 -11.97
C PRO A 322 1.97 16.02 -12.52
N TRP A 323 0.89 16.80 -12.63
CA TRP A 323 0.90 18.14 -13.24
C TRP A 323 0.80 19.30 -12.24
N HIS A 324 0.15 19.09 -11.08
CA HIS A 324 -0.23 20.17 -10.17
C HIS A 324 1.00 20.93 -9.63
N LYS A 325 1.94 20.21 -9.01
CA LYS A 325 3.16 20.74 -8.39
C LYS A 325 4.38 20.76 -9.32
N ASN A 326 4.21 20.41 -10.60
CA ASN A 326 5.29 20.43 -11.57
C ASN A 326 5.46 21.82 -12.20
N GLU A 327 6.23 22.69 -11.54
CA GLU A 327 6.42 24.09 -11.96
C GLU A 327 7.01 24.24 -13.37
N ASN A 328 7.74 23.24 -13.86
CA ASN A 328 8.42 23.25 -15.17
C ASN A 328 7.51 22.79 -16.32
N MET A 329 6.25 22.43 -16.06
CA MET A 329 5.32 21.97 -17.10
C MET A 329 4.86 23.12 -18.02
N GLU A 330 4.91 22.88 -19.33
CA GLU A 330 4.46 23.83 -20.36
C GLU A 330 3.00 24.27 -20.14
N SER A 331 2.71 25.56 -20.36
CA SER A 331 1.44 26.16 -19.92
C SER A 331 0.20 25.58 -20.60
N LYS A 332 0.28 25.15 -21.87
CA LYS A 332 -0.85 24.53 -22.57
C LYS A 332 -1.11 23.11 -22.06
N LYS A 333 -0.05 22.33 -21.87
CA LYS A 333 -0.12 20.99 -21.28
C LYS A 333 -0.70 21.02 -19.86
N ARG A 334 -0.25 21.98 -19.03
CA ARG A 334 -0.87 22.24 -17.71
C ARG A 334 -2.35 22.55 -17.82
N ALA A 335 -2.75 23.42 -18.76
CA ALA A 335 -4.14 23.78 -18.97
C ALA A 335 -5.01 22.58 -19.41
N PHE A 336 -4.47 21.66 -20.20
CA PHE A 336 -5.14 20.41 -20.57
C PHE A 336 -5.47 19.56 -19.34
N TYR A 337 -4.48 19.26 -18.50
CA TYR A 337 -4.72 18.45 -17.30
C TYR A 337 -5.58 19.15 -16.26
N GLU A 338 -5.39 20.46 -16.08
CA GLU A 338 -6.20 21.26 -15.18
C GLU A 338 -7.67 21.25 -15.59
N TYR A 339 -7.96 21.36 -16.89
CA TYR A 339 -9.32 21.24 -17.41
C TYR A 339 -9.92 19.85 -17.15
N HIS A 340 -9.20 18.77 -17.44
CA HIS A 340 -9.71 17.40 -17.24
C HIS A 340 -9.94 17.08 -15.76
N SER A 341 -9.13 17.64 -14.85
CA SER A 341 -9.35 17.49 -13.40
C SER A 341 -10.66 18.10 -12.89
N LEU A 342 -11.32 18.95 -13.69
CA LEU A 342 -12.64 19.49 -13.36
C LEU A 342 -13.78 18.48 -13.60
N LEU A 343 -13.52 17.47 -14.42
CA LEU A 343 -14.49 16.49 -14.91
C LEU A 343 -14.36 15.12 -14.26
N MET A 344 -13.13 14.70 -13.93
CA MET A 344 -12.85 13.37 -13.41
C MET A 344 -11.66 13.41 -12.46
N GLU A 345 -11.82 12.75 -11.32
CA GLU A 345 -10.74 12.44 -10.39
C GLU A 345 -9.86 11.30 -10.94
N PRO A 346 -8.54 11.31 -10.63
CA PRO A 346 -7.66 10.21 -11.02
C PRO A 346 -8.11 8.86 -10.44
N TRP A 347 -7.91 7.80 -11.22
CA TRP A 347 -7.98 6.42 -10.75
C TRP A 347 -6.59 6.05 -10.26
N ASP A 348 -6.36 6.26 -8.96
CA ASP A 348 -5.05 6.20 -8.33
C ASP A 348 -4.72 4.78 -7.86
N GLY A 349 -3.42 4.52 -7.68
CA GLY A 349 -2.87 3.23 -7.26
C GLY A 349 -1.68 2.77 -8.11
N PRO A 350 -0.89 1.79 -7.65
CA PRO A 350 0.16 1.19 -8.47
C PRO A 350 -0.42 0.62 -9.75
N ALA A 351 0.14 0.99 -10.90
CA ALA A 351 -0.35 0.46 -12.16
C ALA A 351 0.75 0.44 -13.22
N ALA A 352 0.91 -0.68 -13.89
CA ALA A 352 1.42 -0.73 -15.25
C ALA A 352 0.28 -1.23 -16.14
N ILE A 353 -0.16 -0.39 -17.07
CA ILE A 353 -1.27 -0.71 -17.97
C ILE A 353 -0.76 -0.72 -19.40
N VAL A 354 -1.08 -1.79 -20.13
CA VAL A 354 -0.99 -1.81 -21.59
C VAL A 354 -2.41 -1.93 -22.11
N PHE A 355 -2.75 -1.08 -23.07
CA PHE A 355 -4.09 -1.00 -23.64
C PHE A 355 -4.05 -0.97 -25.18
N THR A 356 -5.12 -1.44 -25.82
CA THR A 356 -5.23 -1.51 -27.27
C THR A 356 -6.70 -1.58 -27.72
N ASP A 357 -7.01 -0.97 -28.86
CA ASP A 357 -8.26 -1.18 -29.60
C ASP A 357 -8.08 -2.12 -30.81
N GLY A 358 -6.92 -2.78 -30.91
CA GLY A 358 -6.50 -3.58 -32.05
C GLY A 358 -5.87 -2.80 -33.22
N VAL A 359 -5.81 -1.47 -33.16
CA VAL A 359 -5.14 -0.60 -34.16
C VAL A 359 -3.94 0.11 -33.53
N ILE A 360 -4.15 0.70 -32.35
CA ILE A 360 -3.08 1.29 -31.55
C ILE A 360 -2.75 0.39 -30.36
N MET A 361 -1.51 0.44 -29.89
CA MET A 361 -1.11 -0.12 -28.60
C MET A 361 -0.50 0.99 -27.76
N GLY A 362 -1.09 1.26 -26.60
CA GLY A 362 -0.61 2.22 -25.63
C GLY A 362 -0.12 1.53 -24.36
N ALA A 363 0.86 2.12 -23.68
CA ALA A 363 1.30 1.66 -22.38
C ALA A 363 1.71 2.84 -21.50
N SER A 364 1.37 2.78 -20.21
CA SER A 364 1.76 3.78 -19.23
C SER A 364 1.89 3.18 -17.84
N LEU A 365 2.61 3.89 -16.98
CA LEU A 365 2.65 3.63 -15.55
C LEU A 365 1.73 4.60 -14.82
N ASP A 366 1.37 4.25 -13.60
CA ASP A 366 0.81 5.19 -12.65
C ASP A 366 1.76 6.39 -12.42
N ARG A 367 1.23 7.42 -11.77
CA ARG A 367 1.92 8.69 -11.55
C ARG A 367 3.18 8.59 -10.68
N ASN A 368 3.34 7.53 -9.90
CA ASN A 368 4.49 7.27 -9.04
C ASN A 368 5.47 6.25 -9.63
N GLY A 369 5.03 5.50 -10.65
CA GLY A 369 5.78 4.41 -11.28
C GLY A 369 6.11 3.28 -10.31
N PHE A 370 5.10 2.76 -9.61
CA PHE A 370 5.27 1.69 -8.63
C PHE A 370 5.44 0.31 -9.27
N ARG A 371 5.20 0.15 -10.57
CA ARG A 371 5.37 -1.14 -11.27
C ARG A 371 6.45 -1.04 -12.33
N PRO A 372 7.28 -2.09 -12.52
CA PRO A 372 8.28 -2.10 -13.57
C PRO A 372 7.63 -2.33 -14.93
N SER A 373 8.14 -1.64 -15.95
CA SER A 373 7.82 -1.90 -17.36
C SER A 373 8.98 -1.45 -18.24
N ARG A 374 9.57 -2.40 -18.97
CA ARG A 374 10.72 -2.19 -19.85
C ARG A 374 10.37 -2.56 -21.27
N TYR A 375 11.01 -1.91 -22.24
CA TYR A 375 10.75 -2.22 -23.63
C TYR A 375 11.98 -2.12 -24.53
N TYR A 376 12.00 -3.00 -25.53
CA TYR A 376 12.95 -3.03 -26.62
C TYR A 376 12.33 -2.46 -27.87
N LEU A 377 13.13 -1.68 -28.60
CA LEU A 377 12.91 -1.39 -30.01
C LEU A 377 13.96 -2.14 -30.80
N THR A 378 13.56 -2.89 -31.82
CA THR A 378 14.48 -3.63 -32.68
C THR A 378 14.64 -2.95 -34.05
N LYS A 379 15.63 -3.37 -34.83
CA LYS A 379 15.89 -2.84 -36.18
C LYS A 379 14.89 -3.35 -37.23
N ASP A 380 14.22 -4.45 -36.95
CA ASP A 380 13.12 -5.04 -37.75
C ASP A 380 11.73 -4.50 -37.36
N ASP A 381 11.67 -3.28 -36.81
CA ASP A 381 10.43 -2.56 -36.48
C ASP A 381 9.52 -3.31 -35.48
N MET A 382 10.09 -4.04 -34.51
CA MET A 382 9.33 -4.62 -33.39
C MET A 382 9.48 -3.77 -32.12
N LEU A 383 8.39 -3.67 -31.37
CA LEU A 383 8.36 -3.18 -29.99
C LEU A 383 7.98 -4.34 -29.08
N ILE A 384 8.86 -4.65 -28.13
CA ILE A 384 8.68 -5.73 -27.16
C ILE A 384 8.71 -5.11 -25.77
N LEU A 385 7.56 -5.06 -25.11
CA LEU A 385 7.39 -4.56 -23.74
C LEU A 385 7.18 -5.73 -22.79
N SER A 386 7.81 -5.69 -21.63
CA SER A 386 7.68 -6.70 -20.58
C SER A 386 7.92 -6.08 -19.20
N SER A 387 7.33 -6.66 -18.17
CA SER A 387 7.64 -6.28 -16.77
C SER A 387 9.13 -6.50 -16.44
N GLU A 388 9.78 -7.46 -17.11
CA GLU A 388 11.19 -7.77 -16.92
C GLU A 388 11.98 -7.74 -18.24
N THR A 389 13.24 -7.32 -18.16
CA THR A 389 14.21 -7.47 -19.25
C THR A 389 14.68 -8.93 -19.32
N GLY A 390 14.96 -9.43 -20.52
CA GLY A 390 15.46 -10.79 -20.72
C GLY A 390 14.40 -11.89 -20.81
N ALA A 391 13.11 -11.53 -20.78
CA ALA A 391 12.02 -12.48 -20.94
C ALA A 391 11.87 -13.02 -22.38
N LEU A 392 12.52 -12.39 -23.36
CA LEU A 392 12.67 -12.89 -24.72
C LEU A 392 14.15 -12.77 -25.11
N LYS A 393 14.73 -13.84 -25.65
CA LYS A 393 16.12 -13.82 -26.11
C LYS A 393 16.21 -13.07 -27.44
N LEU A 394 16.93 -11.95 -27.45
CA LEU A 394 17.15 -11.13 -28.64
C LEU A 394 18.65 -11.07 -28.98
N ASP A 395 18.96 -10.99 -30.28
CA ASP A 395 20.32 -10.67 -30.71
C ASP A 395 20.61 -9.19 -30.40
N GLU A 396 21.67 -8.92 -29.63
CA GLU A 396 22.11 -7.57 -29.27
C GLU A 396 22.39 -6.70 -30.51
N LYS A 397 22.76 -7.31 -31.65
CA LYS A 397 22.94 -6.60 -32.94
C LYS A 397 21.62 -6.12 -33.52
N ASN A 398 20.51 -6.76 -33.21
CA ASN A 398 19.19 -6.37 -33.70
C ASN A 398 18.50 -5.33 -32.79
N ILE A 399 19.01 -5.10 -31.59
CA ILE A 399 18.43 -4.11 -30.67
C ILE A 399 18.81 -2.70 -31.15
N LYS A 400 17.78 -1.86 -31.32
CA LYS A 400 17.92 -0.43 -31.63
C LYS A 400 17.96 0.41 -30.36
N ALA A 401 17.12 0.08 -29.37
CA ALA A 401 17.12 0.74 -28.07
C ALA A 401 16.54 -0.17 -26.97
N LYS A 402 17.08 -0.01 -25.75
CA LYS A 402 16.58 -0.56 -24.48
C LYS A 402 16.07 0.61 -23.63
N LYS A 403 14.78 0.63 -23.32
CA LYS A 403 14.10 1.74 -22.62
C LYS A 403 13.19 1.20 -21.51
N ARG A 404 12.64 2.10 -20.72
CA ARG A 404 11.60 1.81 -19.72
C ARG A 404 10.44 2.79 -19.85
N LEU A 405 9.26 2.40 -19.36
CA LEU A 405 8.20 3.38 -19.12
C LEU A 405 8.59 4.25 -17.93
N GLU A 406 8.31 5.53 -18.03
CA GLU A 406 8.53 6.50 -16.96
C GLU A 406 7.18 6.89 -16.35
N PRO A 407 7.13 7.26 -15.05
CA PRO A 407 5.89 7.65 -14.38
C PRO A 407 5.12 8.72 -15.16
N GLY A 408 3.85 8.46 -15.47
CA GLY A 408 2.97 9.39 -16.20
C GLY A 408 3.33 9.66 -17.67
N LYS A 409 4.33 8.97 -18.25
CA LYS A 409 4.59 9.02 -19.71
C LYS A 409 3.80 7.93 -20.43
N LEU A 410 3.36 8.24 -21.65
CA LEU A 410 2.64 7.35 -22.53
C LEU A 410 3.56 6.87 -23.66
N LEU A 411 3.69 5.55 -23.80
CA LEU A 411 4.22 4.89 -24.99
C LEU A 411 3.06 4.54 -25.92
N LEU A 412 3.10 4.97 -27.18
CA LEU A 412 2.03 4.68 -28.13
C LEU A 412 2.59 4.18 -29.46
N VAL A 413 2.11 3.02 -29.91
CA VAL A 413 2.38 2.44 -31.23
C VAL A 413 1.12 2.59 -32.06
N ASP A 414 1.23 3.30 -33.18
CA ASP A 414 0.15 3.39 -34.18
C ASP A 414 0.52 2.51 -35.36
N THR A 415 -0.06 1.30 -35.38
CA THR A 415 0.23 0.31 -36.43
C THR A 415 -0.35 0.69 -37.78
N ALA A 416 -1.38 1.54 -37.82
CA ALA A 416 -1.96 2.04 -39.06
C ALA A 416 -1.07 3.12 -39.70
N ARG A 417 -0.44 3.98 -38.88
CA ARG A 417 0.57 4.96 -39.35
C ARG A 417 1.97 4.37 -39.47
N GLY A 418 2.19 3.18 -38.94
CA GLY A 418 3.45 2.46 -39.06
C GLY A 418 4.59 3.06 -38.23
N ARG A 419 4.32 3.64 -37.05
CA ARG A 419 5.34 4.30 -36.21
C ARG A 419 5.00 4.34 -34.72
N VAL A 420 6.02 4.49 -33.88
CA VAL A 420 5.89 4.86 -32.46
C VAL A 420 5.69 6.38 -32.37
N ILE A 421 4.68 6.82 -31.64
CA ILE A 421 4.41 8.24 -31.41
C ILE A 421 5.04 8.64 -30.07
N ALA A 422 5.80 9.74 -30.06
CA ALA A 422 6.49 10.21 -28.86
C ALA A 422 5.50 10.82 -27.85
N ASP A 423 5.77 10.64 -26.55
CA ASP A 423 4.95 11.17 -25.44
C ASP A 423 4.64 12.67 -25.61
N ASN A 424 5.67 13.47 -25.90
CA ASN A 424 5.52 14.91 -26.10
C ASN A 424 4.63 15.24 -27.32
N GLU A 425 4.74 14.49 -28.42
CA GLU A 425 3.90 14.71 -29.61
C GLU A 425 2.42 14.48 -29.30
N ILE A 426 2.10 13.41 -28.57
CA ILE A 426 0.73 13.08 -28.14
C ILE A 426 0.20 14.18 -27.23
N LYS A 427 0.96 14.51 -26.19
CA LYS A 427 0.52 15.49 -25.18
C LYS A 427 0.42 16.89 -25.76
N GLU A 428 1.31 17.30 -26.66
CA GLU A 428 1.20 18.56 -27.39
C GLU A 428 -0.03 18.57 -28.31
N HIS A 429 -0.31 17.47 -29.03
CA HIS A 429 -1.51 17.36 -29.85
C HIS A 429 -2.77 17.63 -29.03
N TYR A 430 -2.94 16.88 -27.92
CA TYR A 430 -4.13 17.03 -27.07
C TYR A 430 -4.14 18.36 -26.33
N ALA A 431 -2.99 18.90 -25.90
CA ALA A 431 -2.91 20.23 -25.29
C ALA A 431 -3.31 21.38 -26.24
N ASN A 432 -3.17 21.17 -27.55
CA ASN A 432 -3.56 22.13 -28.58
C ASN A 432 -4.94 21.83 -29.21
N ALA A 433 -5.55 20.67 -28.94
CA ALA A 433 -6.79 20.23 -29.59
C ALA A 433 -7.98 21.16 -29.29
N LYS A 434 -8.00 21.77 -28.10
CA LYS A 434 -9.06 22.71 -27.65
C LYS A 434 -8.42 23.90 -26.92
N PRO A 435 -9.12 25.05 -26.84
CA PRO A 435 -8.56 26.24 -26.19
C PRO A 435 -8.71 26.18 -24.65
N TYR A 436 -8.16 25.15 -24.00
CA TYR A 436 -8.33 24.90 -22.55
C TYR A 436 -7.98 26.10 -21.69
N LYS A 437 -6.88 26.81 -22.01
CA LYS A 437 -6.47 28.03 -21.28
C LYS A 437 -7.51 29.15 -21.37
N LYS A 438 -8.26 29.24 -22.48
CA LYS A 438 -9.38 30.17 -22.62
C LYS A 438 -10.55 29.72 -21.77
N TRP A 439 -10.90 28.44 -21.82
CA TRP A 439 -12.01 27.87 -21.04
C TRP A 439 -11.77 27.99 -19.53
N LEU A 440 -10.55 27.73 -19.07
CA LEU A 440 -10.15 27.85 -17.66
C LEU A 440 -10.25 29.30 -17.12
N LYS A 441 -10.43 30.33 -17.96
CA LYS A 441 -10.76 31.67 -17.46
C LYS A 441 -12.14 31.73 -16.79
N ASN A 442 -13.00 30.74 -17.03
CA ASN A 442 -14.28 30.59 -16.35
C ASN A 442 -14.13 29.97 -14.94
N LEU A 443 -12.97 29.38 -14.62
CA LEU A 443 -12.67 28.79 -13.32
C LEU A 443 -12.42 29.92 -12.31
N VAL A 444 -13.22 29.93 -11.25
CA VAL A 444 -13.08 30.92 -10.17
C VAL A 444 -12.05 30.40 -9.16
N GLU A 445 -10.95 31.12 -8.96
CA GLU A 445 -10.00 30.82 -7.88
C GLU A 445 -10.44 31.55 -6.61
N LEU A 446 -10.75 30.81 -5.55
CA LEU A 446 -11.30 31.42 -4.31
C LEU A 446 -10.32 32.41 -3.70
N GLU A 447 -9.04 32.04 -3.58
CA GLU A 447 -7.95 32.87 -3.02
C GLU A 447 -7.74 34.21 -3.75
N LYS A 448 -8.26 34.35 -4.98
CA LYS A 448 -8.17 35.58 -5.78
C LYS A 448 -9.43 36.43 -5.70
N GLN A 449 -10.48 35.95 -5.04
CA GLN A 449 -11.67 36.75 -4.81
C GLN A 449 -11.36 37.79 -3.73
N LYS A 450 -11.96 38.97 -3.87
CA LYS A 450 -11.88 40.04 -2.87
C LYS A 450 -13.31 40.43 -2.53
N SER A 451 -13.96 39.59 -1.73
CA SER A 451 -15.36 39.79 -1.38
C SER A 451 -15.43 40.65 -0.11
N GLY A 452 -15.39 41.98 -0.27
CA GLY A 452 -15.59 42.93 0.83
C GLY A 452 -14.58 42.80 1.98
N VAL A 453 -14.86 43.47 3.10
CA VAL A 453 -14.10 43.31 4.36
C VAL A 453 -14.89 42.34 5.24
N TYR A 454 -14.39 41.13 5.41
CA TYR A 454 -14.94 40.21 6.39
C TYR A 454 -14.55 40.70 7.80
N LYS A 455 -15.54 40.87 8.67
CA LYS A 455 -15.30 41.24 10.06
C LYS A 455 -16.02 40.25 10.96
N HIS A 456 -15.27 39.25 11.40
CA HIS A 456 -15.79 38.20 12.28
C HIS A 456 -16.15 38.78 13.65
N GLN A 457 -17.35 38.45 14.15
CA GLN A 457 -17.71 38.70 15.54
C GLN A 457 -17.45 37.43 16.34
N PHE A 458 -16.37 37.44 17.12
CA PHE A 458 -16.02 36.32 17.99
C PHE A 458 -17.06 36.12 19.09
N LEU A 459 -17.31 34.86 19.42
CA LEU A 459 -18.20 34.48 20.52
C LEU A 459 -17.58 34.83 21.87
N LYS A 460 -18.44 34.98 22.89
CA LYS A 460 -17.96 35.17 24.26
C LYS A 460 -17.33 33.87 24.79
N GLU A 461 -16.35 33.98 25.69
CA GLU A 461 -15.63 32.80 26.20
C GLU A 461 -16.52 31.72 26.84
N ASP A 462 -17.60 32.14 27.52
CA ASP A 462 -18.58 31.25 28.14
C ASP A 462 -19.46 30.55 27.08
N GLU A 463 -19.75 31.22 25.96
CA GLU A 463 -20.49 30.64 24.83
C GLU A 463 -19.63 29.61 24.10
N VAL A 464 -18.35 29.94 23.83
CA VAL A 464 -17.38 29.00 23.25
C VAL A 464 -17.28 27.74 24.11
N LEU A 465 -17.18 27.90 25.44
CA LEU A 465 -17.09 26.76 26.35
C LEU A 465 -18.36 25.91 26.33
N LYS A 466 -19.56 26.52 26.35
CA LYS A 466 -20.82 25.78 26.27
C LYS A 466 -20.93 24.98 24.97
N LEU A 467 -20.57 25.59 23.84
CA LEU A 467 -20.56 24.89 22.55
C LEU A 467 -19.54 23.75 22.53
N GLN A 468 -18.31 23.98 23.01
CA GLN A 468 -17.29 22.93 23.13
C GLN A 468 -17.84 21.72 23.93
N LYS A 469 -18.55 21.96 25.03
CA LYS A 469 -19.19 20.89 25.82
C LYS A 469 -20.33 20.22 25.05
N ALA A 470 -21.20 20.98 24.38
CA ALA A 470 -22.32 20.43 23.62
C ALA A 470 -21.85 19.53 22.46
N PHE A 471 -20.72 19.88 21.84
CA PHE A 471 -20.04 19.06 20.82
C PHE A 471 -19.10 17.98 21.39
N GLY A 472 -19.03 17.83 22.71
CA GLY A 472 -18.28 16.76 23.37
C GLY A 472 -16.75 16.90 23.35
N TRP A 473 -16.24 18.11 23.17
CA TRP A 473 -14.81 18.42 23.24
C TRP A 473 -14.25 18.15 24.64
N SER A 474 -12.96 17.84 24.67
CA SER A 474 -12.19 17.66 25.91
C SER A 474 -11.00 18.61 25.98
N TYR A 475 -10.51 18.81 27.20
CA TYR A 475 -9.28 19.57 27.44
C TYR A 475 -8.07 18.98 26.69
N ASP A 476 -7.97 17.65 26.61
CA ASP A 476 -6.83 16.97 26.00
C ASP A 476 -6.80 17.18 24.47
N GLU A 477 -7.96 17.19 23.81
CA GLU A 477 -8.08 17.51 22.37
C GLU A 477 -7.74 18.99 22.11
N LEU A 478 -8.27 19.93 22.90
CA LEU A 478 -8.00 21.36 22.74
C LEU A 478 -6.50 21.66 22.89
N LYS A 479 -5.86 21.15 23.95
CA LYS A 479 -4.48 21.48 24.27
C LYS A 479 -3.46 20.71 23.43
N MET A 480 -3.65 19.41 23.26
CA MET A 480 -2.63 18.57 22.61
C MET A 480 -2.85 18.37 21.11
N SER A 481 -4.02 18.76 20.59
CA SER A 481 -4.34 18.70 19.15
C SER A 481 -4.43 20.11 18.58
N VAL A 482 -5.46 20.89 18.94
CA VAL A 482 -5.75 22.21 18.33
C VAL A 482 -4.64 23.21 18.63
N ALA A 483 -4.30 23.43 19.90
CA ALA A 483 -3.27 24.41 20.28
C ALA A 483 -1.89 24.02 19.73
N ALA A 484 -1.55 22.72 19.75
CA ALA A 484 -0.28 22.23 19.21
C ALA A 484 -0.14 22.48 17.70
N MET A 485 -1.21 22.25 16.94
CA MET A 485 -1.24 22.52 15.49
C MET A 485 -1.23 24.01 15.19
N ALA A 486 -2.00 24.82 15.93
CA ALA A 486 -2.02 26.27 15.78
C ALA A 486 -0.65 26.90 16.09
N GLN A 487 0.06 26.40 17.12
CA GLN A 487 1.37 26.90 17.51
C GLN A 487 2.47 26.52 16.50
N ASN A 488 2.50 25.26 16.06
CA ASN A 488 3.67 24.69 15.36
C ASN A 488 3.45 24.44 13.86
N GLY A 489 2.20 24.52 13.37
CA GLY A 489 1.86 24.19 11.98
C GLY A 489 2.05 22.70 11.63
N LYS A 490 2.17 21.82 12.63
CA LYS A 490 2.37 20.37 12.48
C LYS A 490 1.62 19.63 13.58
N GLU A 491 1.23 18.38 13.32
CA GLU A 491 0.65 17.52 14.36
C GLU A 491 1.70 17.11 15.41
N ALA A 492 1.24 16.82 16.62
CA ALA A 492 2.09 16.35 17.71
C ALA A 492 2.51 14.87 17.53
N ILE A 493 3.73 14.56 17.95
CA ILE A 493 4.22 13.18 18.10
C ILE A 493 3.86 12.68 19.51
N ALA A 494 3.50 11.41 19.60
CA ALA A 494 3.20 10.69 20.83
C ALA A 494 3.95 9.34 20.88
N ALA A 495 3.80 8.62 21.99
CA ALA A 495 4.39 7.30 22.19
C ALA A 495 3.44 6.36 22.96
N MET A 496 3.81 5.07 22.96
CA MET A 496 3.01 3.93 23.41
C MET A 496 1.77 3.67 22.54
N GLY A 497 1.14 2.51 22.77
CA GLY A 497 -0.07 2.08 22.07
C GLY A 497 -1.34 2.48 22.81
N VAL A 498 -2.49 2.20 22.17
CA VAL A 498 -3.81 2.34 22.79
C VAL A 498 -3.96 1.28 23.88
N ASP A 499 -4.58 1.68 24.98
CA ASP A 499 -4.99 0.81 26.08
C ASP A 499 -6.33 1.25 26.68
N THR A 500 -7.06 2.13 25.98
CA THR A 500 -8.42 2.55 26.30
C THR A 500 -9.45 1.71 25.52
N PRO A 501 -10.71 1.66 25.97
CA PRO A 501 -11.75 0.91 25.30
C PRO A 501 -11.98 1.31 23.85
N LEU A 502 -12.40 0.36 23.01
CA LEU A 502 -13.02 0.68 21.72
C LEU A 502 -14.21 1.62 21.93
N ALA A 503 -14.57 2.43 20.93
CA ALA A 503 -15.62 3.43 21.08
C ALA A 503 -16.97 2.83 21.55
N ILE A 504 -17.32 1.66 21.00
CA ILE A 504 -18.50 0.87 21.38
C ILE A 504 -18.43 0.27 22.80
N LEU A 505 -17.24 0.17 23.39
CA LEU A 505 -17.01 -0.35 24.74
C LEU A 505 -16.81 0.75 25.80
N SER A 506 -16.49 1.98 25.38
CA SER A 506 -16.29 3.11 26.30
C SER A 506 -17.56 3.42 27.08
N LYS A 507 -17.47 3.68 28.38
CA LYS A 507 -18.66 4.06 29.18
C LYS A 507 -19.08 5.53 28.96
N THR A 508 -18.28 6.30 28.22
CA THR A 508 -18.51 7.71 27.93
C THR A 508 -18.98 7.91 26.48
N TYR A 509 -19.57 9.08 26.20
CA TYR A 509 -19.95 9.45 24.83
C TYR A 509 -18.73 9.49 23.92
N GLN A 510 -18.87 8.86 22.75
CA GLN A 510 -17.86 8.84 21.71
C GLN A 510 -18.40 9.51 20.45
N PRO A 511 -17.68 10.48 19.86
CA PRO A 511 -18.10 11.06 18.58
C PRO A 511 -18.08 9.99 17.49
N LEU A 512 -18.95 10.15 16.49
CA LEU A 512 -19.15 9.15 15.44
C LEU A 512 -17.85 8.80 14.70
N TYR A 513 -16.94 9.76 14.56
CA TYR A 513 -15.59 9.57 14.00
C TYR A 513 -14.82 8.41 14.63
N ASN A 514 -14.93 8.20 15.94
CA ASN A 514 -14.13 7.21 16.67
C ASN A 514 -14.49 5.74 16.35
N TYR A 515 -15.63 5.53 15.70
CA TYR A 515 -16.09 4.23 15.21
C TYR A 515 -15.46 3.86 13.86
N PHE A 516 -14.88 4.83 13.14
CA PHE A 516 -14.24 4.62 11.85
C PHE A 516 -12.73 4.53 12.02
N LYS A 517 -12.13 3.43 11.58
CA LYS A 517 -10.68 3.22 11.57
C LYS A 517 -10.15 3.44 10.16
N GLN A 518 -9.05 4.15 10.06
CA GLN A 518 -8.36 4.42 8.79
C GLN A 518 -7.84 3.11 8.21
N LEU A 519 -8.18 2.83 6.95
CA LEU A 519 -7.54 1.75 6.19
C LEU A 519 -6.14 2.17 5.76
N PHE A 520 -5.28 1.20 5.49
CA PHE A 520 -3.92 1.41 5.02
C PHE A 520 -3.51 0.31 4.04
N ALA A 521 -2.47 0.56 3.27
CA ALA A 521 -1.93 -0.39 2.33
C ALA A 521 -0.95 -1.33 3.03
N GLN A 522 -1.05 -2.63 2.75
CA GLN A 522 -0.05 -3.62 3.13
C GLN A 522 0.02 -4.72 2.07
N VAL A 523 1.24 -4.98 1.57
CA VAL A 523 1.57 -6.02 0.57
C VAL A 523 0.95 -5.81 -0.81
N THR A 524 -0.38 -5.76 -0.94
CA THR A 524 -1.10 -5.68 -2.24
C THR A 524 -0.75 -4.42 -3.02
N ASN A 525 -0.57 -3.31 -2.31
CA ASN A 525 -0.08 -2.04 -2.80
C ASN A 525 0.78 -1.37 -1.71
N PRO A 526 1.63 -0.39 -2.07
CA PRO A 526 2.42 0.36 -1.11
C PRO A 526 1.71 1.63 -0.61
N PRO A 527 2.00 2.07 0.62
CA PRO A 527 1.74 3.46 1.02
C PRO A 527 2.67 4.42 0.27
N LEU A 528 2.28 5.69 0.22
CA LEU A 528 3.05 6.79 -0.37
C LEU A 528 3.70 7.65 0.72
N ASP A 529 4.94 8.14 0.52
CA ASP A 529 5.48 9.22 1.35
C ASP A 529 4.95 10.58 0.91
N ALA A 530 3.89 11.04 1.57
CA ALA A 530 3.25 12.33 1.30
C ALA A 530 4.16 13.57 1.46
N ILE A 531 5.33 13.43 2.09
CA ILE A 531 6.25 14.53 2.37
C ILE A 531 7.38 14.52 1.34
N ARG A 532 8.08 13.40 1.16
CA ARG A 532 9.26 13.31 0.28
C ARG A 532 8.84 13.17 -1.17
N GLU A 533 7.69 12.57 -1.43
CA GLU A 533 7.12 12.44 -2.76
C GLU A 533 6.00 13.48 -2.97
N GLU A 534 6.11 14.66 -2.32
CA GLU A 534 5.08 15.69 -2.39
C GLU A 534 4.74 16.07 -3.85
N ILE A 535 5.68 15.98 -4.78
CA ILE A 535 5.51 16.33 -6.21
C ILE A 535 4.38 15.58 -6.92
N VAL A 536 4.04 14.37 -6.47
CA VAL A 536 2.92 13.59 -7.03
C VAL A 536 1.60 13.90 -6.33
N THR A 537 1.63 14.56 -5.17
CA THR A 537 0.43 14.80 -4.36
C THR A 537 -0.38 16.00 -4.83
N SER A 538 -1.69 16.00 -4.54
CA SER A 538 -2.55 17.15 -4.77
C SER A 538 -3.59 17.33 -3.66
N THR A 539 -3.65 18.53 -3.09
CA THR A 539 -4.68 18.94 -2.12
C THR A 539 -5.87 19.66 -2.75
N ARG A 540 -5.78 19.94 -4.06
CA ARG A 540 -6.71 20.79 -4.78
C ARG A 540 -8.04 20.08 -4.99
N ILE A 541 -9.13 20.82 -4.81
CA ILE A 541 -10.52 20.34 -4.93
C ILE A 541 -11.39 21.43 -5.58
N TYR A 542 -12.59 21.06 -6.02
CA TYR A 542 -13.46 21.94 -6.80
C TYR A 542 -14.88 21.97 -6.24
N LEU A 543 -15.49 23.15 -6.20
CA LEU A 543 -16.90 23.35 -5.89
C LEU A 543 -17.71 23.68 -7.16
N GLY A 544 -19.03 23.48 -7.07
CA GLY A 544 -19.98 23.69 -8.16
C GLY A 544 -20.28 22.40 -8.93
N SER A 545 -21.27 22.47 -9.82
CA SER A 545 -21.68 21.37 -10.71
C SER A 545 -20.52 20.94 -11.62
N GLU A 546 -20.38 19.64 -11.81
CA GLU A 546 -19.58 19.08 -12.89
C GLU A 546 -20.30 19.27 -14.24
N GLY A 547 -19.57 19.06 -15.33
CA GLY A 547 -20.08 19.12 -16.69
C GLY A 547 -20.18 17.75 -17.35
N ASN A 548 -20.50 17.72 -18.65
CA ASN A 548 -20.63 16.45 -19.38
C ASN A 548 -19.24 15.84 -19.63
N LEU A 549 -18.98 14.68 -19.00
CA LEU A 549 -17.72 13.94 -19.13
C LEU A 549 -17.34 13.61 -20.58
N LEU A 550 -18.34 13.37 -21.43
CA LEU A 550 -18.17 12.92 -22.82
C LEU A 550 -17.87 14.05 -23.80
N LYS A 551 -18.22 15.29 -23.46
CA LYS A 551 -18.15 16.43 -24.39
C LYS A 551 -17.31 17.57 -23.81
N PRO A 552 -16.12 17.83 -24.36
CA PRO A 552 -15.31 18.97 -23.92
C PRO A 552 -15.87 20.30 -24.44
N ASP A 553 -16.32 21.17 -23.53
CA ASP A 553 -16.70 22.56 -23.81
C ASP A 553 -16.28 23.54 -22.69
N GLU A 554 -16.62 24.83 -22.85
CA GLU A 554 -16.26 25.88 -21.88
C GLU A 554 -17.10 25.88 -20.59
N ASN A 555 -18.27 25.25 -20.59
CA ASN A 555 -19.16 25.19 -19.42
C ASN A 555 -18.59 24.27 -18.35
N ASN A 556 -17.86 23.22 -18.75
CA ASN A 556 -17.14 22.33 -17.84
C ASN A 556 -16.14 23.07 -16.92
N ALA A 557 -15.69 24.27 -17.32
CA ALA A 557 -14.78 25.10 -16.54
C ALA A 557 -15.47 26.06 -15.55
N LYS A 558 -16.80 26.12 -15.51
CA LYS A 558 -17.58 26.96 -14.57
C LYS A 558 -17.64 26.32 -13.18
N ARG A 559 -16.48 26.24 -12.52
CA ARG A 559 -16.31 25.70 -11.16
C ARG A 559 -15.57 26.69 -10.27
N VAL A 560 -15.50 26.39 -8.97
CA VAL A 560 -14.67 27.13 -8.02
C VAL A 560 -13.51 26.25 -7.59
N LYS A 561 -12.28 26.73 -7.76
CA LYS A 561 -11.06 26.08 -7.29
C LYS A 561 -10.80 26.45 -5.84
N ILE A 562 -10.54 25.42 -5.03
CA ILE A 562 -10.07 25.53 -3.64
C ILE A 562 -8.72 24.82 -3.51
N ALA A 563 -7.72 25.45 -2.88
CA ALA A 563 -6.39 24.84 -2.71
C ALA A 563 -6.29 23.83 -1.57
N LEU A 564 -7.01 24.06 -0.47
CA LEU A 564 -6.98 23.23 0.73
C LEU A 564 -8.39 22.82 1.16
N PRO A 565 -8.58 21.60 1.66
CA PRO A 565 -9.91 21.10 2.01
C PRO A 565 -10.50 21.72 3.29
N VAL A 566 -9.65 22.31 4.13
CA VAL A 566 -10.06 23.01 5.35
C VAL A 566 -9.93 24.50 5.09
N ILE A 567 -11.05 25.23 5.17
CA ILE A 567 -11.11 26.67 4.86
C ILE A 567 -11.46 27.49 6.10
N SER A 568 -10.93 28.71 6.13
CA SER A 568 -11.22 29.74 7.12
C SER A 568 -12.67 30.25 7.02
N ASN A 569 -13.11 30.97 8.05
CA ASN A 569 -14.42 31.64 8.04
C ASN A 569 -14.51 32.72 6.93
N GLU A 570 -13.38 33.36 6.60
CA GLU A 570 -13.31 34.38 5.56
C GLU A 570 -13.50 33.76 4.16
N GLU A 571 -12.81 32.66 3.88
CA GLU A 571 -13.00 31.89 2.65
C GLU A 571 -14.43 31.36 2.53
N LEU A 572 -15.07 30.92 3.63
CA LEU A 572 -16.48 30.51 3.59
C LEU A 572 -17.41 31.70 3.27
N PHE A 573 -17.12 32.88 3.82
CA PHE A 573 -17.85 34.11 3.49
C PHE A 573 -17.72 34.46 2.01
N GLU A 574 -16.51 34.32 1.45
CA GLU A 574 -16.27 34.52 0.02
C GLU A 574 -17.07 33.54 -0.84
N VAL A 575 -17.16 32.26 -0.45
CA VAL A 575 -18.00 31.27 -1.14
C VAL A 575 -19.47 31.68 -1.13
N LYS A 576 -19.99 32.13 0.01
CA LYS A 576 -21.40 32.60 0.13
C LYS A 576 -21.69 33.82 -0.76
N ALA A 577 -20.67 34.63 -1.07
CA ALA A 577 -20.79 35.83 -1.91
C ALA A 577 -20.65 35.57 -3.42
N LEU A 578 -20.50 34.31 -3.87
CA LEU A 578 -20.29 33.98 -5.28
C LEU A 578 -21.56 34.12 -6.13
N ASN A 579 -21.77 35.28 -6.75
CA ASN A 579 -22.95 35.59 -7.58
C ASN A 579 -23.19 34.66 -8.79
N LYS A 580 -22.15 33.96 -9.29
CA LYS A 580 -22.26 33.07 -10.46
C LYS A 580 -22.74 31.66 -10.12
N PHE A 581 -22.84 31.33 -8.84
CA PHE A 581 -23.20 30.01 -8.37
C PHE A 581 -24.42 30.12 -7.46
N GLN A 582 -25.36 29.19 -7.60
CA GLN A 582 -26.43 29.08 -6.63
C GLN A 582 -25.88 28.35 -5.40
N VAL A 583 -25.66 29.10 -4.34
CA VAL A 583 -25.22 28.63 -3.03
C VAL A 583 -26.43 28.61 -2.10
N LYS A 584 -26.69 27.50 -1.42
CA LYS A 584 -27.76 27.40 -0.44
C LYS A 584 -27.29 26.75 0.85
N GLU A 585 -27.64 27.39 1.96
CA GLU A 585 -27.33 26.91 3.30
C GLU A 585 -28.52 26.13 3.86
N PHE A 586 -28.22 24.98 4.48
CA PHE A 586 -29.17 24.14 5.19
C PHE A 586 -28.68 23.93 6.61
N SER A 587 -29.56 24.24 7.55
CA SER A 587 -29.32 23.90 8.96
C SER A 587 -29.38 22.39 9.14
N ILE A 588 -28.39 21.84 9.85
CA ILE A 588 -28.41 20.45 10.35
C ILE A 588 -28.83 20.40 11.82
N LEU A 589 -29.52 21.44 12.31
CA LEU A 589 -30.14 21.45 13.63
C LEU A 589 -31.52 20.79 13.61
N TYR A 590 -31.89 20.18 14.73
CA TYR A 590 -33.24 19.67 14.94
C TYR A 590 -33.67 19.80 16.40
N ASP A 591 -34.98 20.03 16.57
CA ASP A 591 -35.64 20.00 17.86
C ASP A 591 -35.85 18.53 18.26
N TYR A 592 -34.98 18.04 19.15
CA TYR A 592 -34.98 16.65 19.62
C TYR A 592 -36.24 16.28 20.43
N SER A 593 -37.08 17.27 20.79
CA SER A 593 -38.38 17.02 21.41
C SER A 593 -39.50 16.73 20.39
N LYS A 594 -39.27 17.03 19.09
CA LYS A 594 -40.31 16.95 18.05
C LYS A 594 -40.08 15.87 17.01
N LYS A 595 -38.83 15.52 16.72
CA LYS A 595 -38.48 14.55 15.68
C LYS A 595 -37.22 13.80 16.07
N THR A 596 -37.11 12.56 15.61
CA THR A 596 -35.92 11.73 15.76
C THR A 596 -34.82 12.19 14.81
N LEU A 597 -33.59 11.82 15.13
CA LEU A 597 -32.40 12.05 14.30
C LEU A 597 -32.57 11.50 12.87
N GLU A 598 -33.05 10.27 12.75
CA GLU A 598 -33.30 9.62 11.44
C GLU A 598 -34.29 10.43 10.60
N LYS A 599 -35.41 10.86 11.18
CA LYS A 599 -36.41 11.65 10.46
C LYS A 599 -35.88 13.02 10.05
N ALA A 600 -35.09 13.67 10.91
CA ALA A 600 -34.46 14.94 10.59
C ALA A 600 -33.51 14.82 9.39
N LEU A 601 -32.74 13.74 9.32
CA LEU A 601 -31.81 13.46 8.22
C LEU A 601 -32.53 13.10 6.92
N ASP A 602 -33.56 12.25 6.97
CA ASP A 602 -34.35 11.90 5.78
C ASP A 602 -35.05 13.14 5.19
N GLU A 603 -35.62 14.01 6.04
CA GLU A 603 -36.20 15.30 5.61
C GLU A 603 -35.13 16.24 4.99
N LEU A 604 -33.91 16.25 5.53
CA LEU A 604 -32.80 17.03 5.00
C LEU A 604 -32.41 16.54 3.58
N CYS A 605 -32.27 15.23 3.40
CA CYS A 605 -31.93 14.62 2.11
C CYS A 605 -32.93 14.98 1.01
N VAL A 606 -34.23 14.88 1.30
CA VAL A 606 -35.31 15.22 0.33
C VAL A 606 -35.29 16.71 -0.01
N LYS A 607 -35.19 17.60 0.98
CA LYS A 607 -35.11 19.05 0.73
C LYS A 607 -33.91 19.42 -0.13
N ILE A 608 -32.76 18.79 0.13
CA ILE A 608 -31.55 19.00 -0.66
C ILE A 608 -31.74 18.49 -2.10
N GLU A 609 -32.30 17.30 -2.29
CA GLU A 609 -32.62 16.76 -3.62
C GLU A 609 -33.45 17.75 -4.44
N ASP A 610 -34.51 18.30 -3.85
CA ASP A 610 -35.40 19.26 -4.53
C ASP A 610 -34.68 20.55 -4.93
N GLU A 611 -33.76 21.05 -4.11
CA GLU A 611 -33.00 22.26 -4.40
C GLU A 611 -31.88 22.02 -5.43
N VAL A 612 -31.24 20.84 -5.41
CA VAL A 612 -30.29 20.45 -6.46
C VAL A 612 -30.99 20.39 -7.82
N LYS A 613 -32.19 19.82 -7.89
CA LYS A 613 -33.01 19.82 -9.12
C LYS A 613 -33.39 21.21 -9.62
N LYS A 614 -33.40 22.23 -8.74
CA LYS A 614 -33.61 23.65 -9.10
C LYS A 614 -32.33 24.35 -9.57
N GLY A 615 -31.19 23.67 -9.56
CA GLY A 615 -29.90 24.20 -10.01
C GLY A 615 -28.97 24.70 -8.91
N VAL A 616 -29.24 24.38 -7.63
CA VAL A 616 -28.30 24.66 -6.54
C VAL A 616 -27.04 23.82 -6.72
N SER A 617 -25.93 24.51 -6.95
CA SER A 617 -24.63 23.90 -7.29
C SER A 617 -23.66 23.80 -6.11
N ILE A 618 -23.94 24.49 -5.00
CA ILE A 618 -23.13 24.46 -3.77
C ILE A 618 -24.08 24.42 -2.59
N ILE A 619 -23.95 23.39 -1.75
CA ILE A 619 -24.73 23.22 -0.53
C ILE A 619 -23.82 23.37 0.68
N ILE A 620 -24.23 24.22 1.61
CA ILE A 620 -23.57 24.40 2.91
C ILE A 620 -24.45 23.75 3.96
N LEU A 621 -23.96 22.70 4.60
CA LEU A 621 -24.54 22.10 5.79
C LEU A 621 -23.96 22.82 7.01
N SER A 622 -24.80 23.38 7.88
CA SER A 622 -24.33 24.16 9.04
C SER A 622 -25.01 23.76 10.35
N ASP A 623 -24.21 23.48 11.37
CA ASP A 623 -24.68 23.29 12.76
C ASP A 623 -24.61 24.58 13.60
N LYS A 624 -24.37 25.74 12.99
CA LYS A 624 -24.47 27.02 13.72
C LYS A 624 -25.90 27.22 14.25
N GLY A 625 -25.98 27.57 15.54
CA GLY A 625 -27.25 27.83 16.23
C GLY A 625 -27.65 26.75 17.24
N VAL A 626 -26.76 25.79 17.57
CA VAL A 626 -26.97 24.85 18.69
C VAL A 626 -27.32 25.64 19.96
N ASP A 627 -28.46 25.31 20.56
CA ASP A 627 -28.98 25.90 21.79
C ASP A 627 -29.59 24.81 22.70
N GLU A 628 -30.16 25.18 23.84
CA GLU A 628 -30.73 24.23 24.81
C GLU A 628 -31.79 23.28 24.20
N LYS A 629 -32.53 23.76 23.19
CA LYS A 629 -33.64 23.05 22.56
C LYS A 629 -33.25 22.34 21.26
N ASN A 630 -32.37 22.95 20.48
CA ASN A 630 -31.96 22.48 19.17
C ASN A 630 -30.62 21.76 19.27
N ALA A 631 -30.67 20.43 19.16
CA ALA A 631 -29.47 19.61 18.97
C ALA A 631 -29.05 19.62 17.50
N TYR A 632 -27.93 18.97 17.19
CA TYR A 632 -27.38 18.89 15.83
C TYR A 632 -27.43 17.45 15.31
N ILE A 633 -27.61 17.28 14.01
CA ILE A 633 -27.32 16.02 13.31
C ILE A 633 -25.78 15.94 13.24
N PRO A 634 -25.14 14.85 13.72
CA PRO A 634 -23.69 14.71 13.66
C PRO A 634 -23.17 14.97 12.25
N ALA A 635 -22.14 15.81 12.13
CA ALA A 635 -21.70 16.36 10.85
C ALA A 635 -21.30 15.24 9.87
N LEU A 636 -20.65 14.19 10.37
CA LEU A 636 -20.29 13.02 9.57
C LEU A 636 -21.52 12.29 9.00
N LEU A 637 -22.56 12.14 9.82
CA LEU A 637 -23.80 11.48 9.43
C LEU A 637 -24.59 12.32 8.42
N ALA A 638 -24.67 13.64 8.64
CA ALA A 638 -25.32 14.57 7.73
C ALA A 638 -24.65 14.55 6.34
N VAL A 639 -23.32 14.67 6.31
CA VAL A 639 -22.53 14.63 5.06
C VAL A 639 -22.73 13.30 4.34
N SER A 640 -22.54 12.17 5.03
CA SER A 640 -22.58 10.86 4.38
C SER A 640 -23.98 10.49 3.91
N GLY A 641 -25.01 10.80 4.72
CA GLY A 641 -26.41 10.57 4.36
C GLY A 641 -26.81 11.35 3.10
N VAL A 642 -26.47 12.64 3.03
CA VAL A 642 -26.75 13.48 1.85
C VAL A 642 -25.93 13.02 0.65
N HIS A 643 -24.63 12.74 0.82
CA HIS A 643 -23.76 12.27 -0.26
C HIS A 643 -24.31 10.99 -0.90
N ASN A 644 -24.57 9.96 -0.10
CA ASN A 644 -25.06 8.67 -0.58
C ASN A 644 -26.47 8.76 -1.18
N HIS A 645 -27.35 9.61 -0.62
CA HIS A 645 -28.66 9.90 -1.20
C HIS A 645 -28.53 10.48 -2.62
N LEU A 646 -27.66 11.48 -2.79
CA LEU A 646 -27.44 12.12 -4.08
C LEU A 646 -26.73 11.18 -5.09
N VAL A 647 -25.82 10.30 -4.65
CA VAL A 647 -25.19 9.30 -5.53
C VAL A 647 -26.25 8.34 -6.07
N ARG A 648 -27.12 7.81 -5.21
CA ARG A 648 -28.20 6.89 -5.61
C ARG A 648 -29.21 7.51 -6.57
N LYS A 649 -29.36 8.83 -6.54
CA LYS A 649 -30.24 9.61 -7.44
C LYS A 649 -29.53 10.12 -8.69
N ASN A 650 -28.24 9.80 -8.88
CA ASN A 650 -27.39 10.33 -9.96
C ASN A 650 -27.30 11.87 -9.96
N LEU A 651 -27.38 12.49 -8.79
CA LEU A 651 -27.38 13.95 -8.58
C LEU A 651 -26.12 14.47 -7.87
N ARG A 652 -25.24 13.61 -7.33
CA ARG A 652 -24.09 14.08 -6.52
C ARG A 652 -23.12 14.97 -7.31
N THR A 653 -23.02 14.81 -8.62
CA THR A 653 -22.19 15.64 -9.52
C THR A 653 -22.79 17.01 -9.84
N HIS A 654 -24.07 17.23 -9.54
CA HIS A 654 -24.75 18.51 -9.79
C HIS A 654 -24.44 19.56 -8.71
N THR A 655 -23.98 19.13 -7.53
CA THR A 655 -23.69 20.01 -6.40
C THR A 655 -22.42 19.61 -5.68
N SER A 656 -21.83 20.53 -4.92
CA SER A 656 -20.76 20.24 -3.95
C SER A 656 -21.26 20.41 -2.52
N LEU A 657 -20.68 19.67 -1.58
CA LEU A 657 -21.07 19.70 -0.17
C LEU A 657 -19.99 20.40 0.66
N ILE A 658 -20.36 21.48 1.35
CA ILE A 658 -19.52 22.15 2.35
C ILE A 658 -20.12 21.87 3.72
N ILE A 659 -19.29 21.56 4.71
CA ILE A 659 -19.70 21.37 6.09
C ILE A 659 -19.11 22.48 6.97
N GLU A 660 -19.96 23.35 7.49
CA GLU A 660 -19.66 24.34 8.53
C GLU A 660 -20.05 23.74 9.89
N SER A 661 -19.08 23.34 10.70
CA SER A 661 -19.37 22.55 11.89
C SER A 661 -18.50 22.88 13.10
N GLY A 662 -19.14 22.88 14.28
CA GLY A 662 -18.46 22.96 15.58
C GLY A 662 -17.97 21.61 16.13
N GLU A 663 -18.40 20.50 15.53
CA GLU A 663 -18.06 19.14 15.96
C GLU A 663 -16.61 18.71 15.61
N PRO A 664 -16.11 18.86 14.37
CA PRO A 664 -14.80 18.33 13.97
C PRO A 664 -13.66 19.22 14.47
N ARG A 665 -12.59 18.58 14.98
CA ARG A 665 -11.49 19.26 15.69
C ARG A 665 -10.13 18.55 15.60
N GLU A 666 -10.13 17.29 15.20
CA GLU A 666 -8.92 16.50 14.98
C GLU A 666 -8.78 16.14 13.49
N ILE A 667 -7.55 15.88 13.07
CA ILE A 667 -7.21 15.54 11.67
C ILE A 667 -8.06 14.38 11.16
N HIS A 668 -8.26 13.36 12.00
CA HIS A 668 -9.09 12.20 11.64
C HIS A 668 -10.56 12.57 11.38
N HIS A 669 -11.12 13.54 12.10
CA HIS A 669 -12.50 13.99 11.87
C HIS A 669 -12.62 14.62 10.48
N PHE A 670 -11.64 15.46 10.11
CA PHE A 670 -11.60 16.07 8.80
C PHE A 670 -11.43 15.04 7.68
N ALA A 671 -10.55 14.06 7.88
CA ALA A 671 -10.37 12.96 6.93
C ALA A 671 -11.67 12.15 6.72
N CYS A 672 -12.39 11.83 7.81
CA CYS A 672 -13.69 11.15 7.71
C CYS A 672 -14.70 11.97 6.90
N LEU A 673 -14.84 13.27 7.19
CA LEU A 673 -15.77 14.13 6.47
C LEU A 673 -15.49 14.13 4.96
N LEU A 674 -14.22 14.27 4.56
CA LEU A 674 -13.85 14.22 3.14
C LEU A 674 -14.08 12.84 2.53
N GLY A 675 -13.64 11.78 3.21
CA GLY A 675 -13.79 10.41 2.73
C GLY A 675 -15.24 9.96 2.58
N TYR A 676 -16.18 10.60 3.28
CA TYR A 676 -17.61 10.35 3.19
C TYR A 676 -18.39 11.40 2.36
N GLY A 677 -17.69 12.29 1.66
CA GLY A 677 -18.27 13.10 0.58
C GLY A 677 -18.40 14.60 0.84
N ALA A 678 -17.91 15.13 1.97
CA ALA A 678 -17.74 16.58 2.12
C ALA A 678 -16.66 17.03 1.14
N THR A 679 -16.94 18.06 0.34
CA THR A 679 -15.94 18.64 -0.56
C THR A 679 -15.03 19.59 0.20
N VAL A 680 -15.57 20.42 1.09
CA VAL A 680 -14.81 21.40 1.89
C VAL A 680 -15.33 21.44 3.33
N ILE A 681 -14.45 21.71 4.28
CA ILE A 681 -14.75 21.76 5.71
C ILE A 681 -14.39 23.14 6.28
N ASN A 682 -15.33 23.76 7.01
CA ASN A 682 -15.10 24.94 7.81
C ASN A 682 -15.36 24.61 9.30
N PRO A 683 -14.31 24.38 10.11
CA PRO A 683 -14.46 24.02 11.51
C PRO A 683 -14.57 25.26 12.41
N TYR A 684 -15.68 26.01 12.30
CA TYR A 684 -15.78 27.36 12.88
C TYR A 684 -15.44 27.43 14.39
N LEU A 685 -15.82 26.41 15.17
CA LEU A 685 -15.58 26.40 16.61
C LEU A 685 -14.10 26.21 16.97
N VAL A 686 -13.29 25.59 16.10
CA VAL A 686 -11.84 25.57 16.23
C VAL A 686 -11.29 26.99 16.21
N TYR A 687 -11.76 27.82 15.29
CA TYR A 687 -11.27 29.18 15.13
C TYR A 687 -11.68 30.07 16.32
N GLU A 688 -12.92 29.94 16.81
CA GLU A 688 -13.35 30.58 18.08
C GLU A 688 -12.47 30.14 19.26
N SER A 689 -12.11 28.85 19.31
CA SER A 689 -11.26 28.28 20.37
C SER A 689 -9.82 28.79 20.30
N ILE A 690 -9.26 28.95 19.09
CA ILE A 690 -7.94 29.54 18.87
C ILE A 690 -7.92 30.98 19.36
N GLN A 691 -8.94 31.78 19.03
CA GLN A 691 -9.03 33.16 19.50
C GLN A 691 -9.08 33.23 21.03
N LYS A 692 -9.86 32.33 21.67
CA LYS A 692 -9.91 32.22 23.14
C LYS A 692 -8.53 31.89 23.74
N LEU A 693 -7.79 30.94 23.15
CA LEU A 693 -6.44 30.59 23.61
C LEU A 693 -5.46 31.77 23.49
N ILE A 694 -5.57 32.58 22.41
CA ILE A 694 -4.76 33.78 22.24
C ILE A 694 -5.13 34.85 23.28
N ALA A 695 -6.43 35.10 23.49
CA ALA A 695 -6.92 36.04 24.49
C ALA A 695 -6.43 35.70 25.90
N ASN A 696 -6.35 34.40 26.21
CA ASN A 696 -5.84 33.87 27.48
C ASN A 696 -4.30 33.74 27.54
N LYS A 697 -3.58 34.10 26.48
CA LYS A 697 -2.11 33.99 26.35
C LYS A 697 -1.57 32.56 26.41
N ASP A 698 -2.40 31.56 26.13
CA ASP A 698 -1.98 30.17 25.93
C ASP A 698 -1.32 29.94 24.56
N LEU A 699 -1.58 30.83 23.60
CA LEU A 699 -0.93 30.89 22.29
C LEU A 699 -0.27 32.26 22.07
N ASN A 700 1.02 32.25 21.74
CA ASN A 700 1.80 33.48 21.47
C ASN A 700 1.93 33.73 19.95
N LEU A 701 0.79 33.87 19.26
CA LEU A 701 0.71 34.14 17.83
C LEU A 701 -0.48 35.08 17.53
N SER A 702 -0.47 35.73 16.36
CA SER A 702 -1.67 36.41 15.86
C SER A 702 -2.74 35.37 15.48
N TYR A 703 -4.00 35.79 15.47
CA TYR A 703 -5.12 34.93 15.09
C TYR A 703 -4.94 34.37 13.68
N GLU A 704 -4.56 35.22 12.73
CA GLU A 704 -4.36 34.86 11.32
C GLU A 704 -3.27 33.79 11.19
N LYS A 705 -2.15 33.98 11.88
CA LYS A 705 -1.04 33.01 11.82
C LYS A 705 -1.39 31.68 12.46
N ALA A 706 -2.12 31.71 13.58
CA ALA A 706 -2.56 30.52 14.28
C ALA A 706 -3.56 29.70 13.43
N VAL A 707 -4.49 30.37 12.75
CA VAL A 707 -5.44 29.75 11.82
C VAL A 707 -4.72 29.17 10.60
N GLU A 708 -3.80 29.91 9.99
CA GLU A 708 -2.98 29.43 8.86
C GLU A 708 -2.20 28.16 9.24
N ASN A 709 -1.53 28.17 10.39
CA ASN A 709 -0.81 27.02 10.92
C ASN A 709 -1.73 25.82 11.15
N PHE A 710 -2.92 26.03 11.75
CA PHE A 710 -3.88 24.96 11.98
C PHE A 710 -4.37 24.33 10.67
N ILE A 711 -4.73 25.16 9.68
CA ILE A 711 -5.21 24.72 8.36
C ILE A 711 -4.10 23.92 7.65
N LYS A 712 -2.86 24.42 7.68
CA LYS A 712 -1.70 23.73 7.10
C LYS A 712 -1.47 22.38 7.75
N ALA A 713 -1.40 22.33 9.08
CA ALA A 713 -1.19 21.10 9.84
C ALA A 713 -2.28 20.05 9.55
N SER A 714 -3.54 20.50 9.55
CA SER A 714 -4.70 19.65 9.31
C SER A 714 -4.70 19.09 7.90
N SER A 715 -4.44 19.94 6.89
CA SER A 715 -4.41 19.54 5.49
C SER A 715 -3.27 18.57 5.20
N SER A 716 -2.05 18.83 5.69
CA SER A 716 -0.93 17.90 5.58
C SER A 716 -1.21 16.57 6.30
N GLY A 717 -1.91 16.61 7.43
CA GLY A 717 -2.36 15.42 8.15
C GLY A 717 -3.35 14.58 7.35
N ILE A 718 -4.30 15.20 6.65
CA ILE A 718 -5.25 14.51 5.77
C ILE A 718 -4.52 13.85 4.60
N VAL A 719 -3.58 14.56 3.96
CA VAL A 719 -2.77 13.98 2.87
C VAL A 719 -2.00 12.77 3.38
N LYS A 720 -1.44 12.82 4.59
CA LYS A 720 -0.79 11.66 5.21
C LYS A 720 -1.75 10.49 5.45
N ILE A 721 -2.99 10.75 5.88
CA ILE A 721 -4.00 9.69 6.03
C ILE A 721 -4.33 9.05 4.68
N ALA A 722 -4.54 9.85 3.63
CA ALA A 722 -4.79 9.35 2.28
C ALA A 722 -3.59 8.52 1.76
N SER A 723 -2.37 8.99 2.04
CA SER A 723 -1.14 8.34 1.58
C SER A 723 -0.88 6.99 2.26
N LYS A 724 -1.49 6.68 3.41
CA LYS A 724 -1.44 5.35 4.03
C LYS A 724 -1.97 4.26 3.10
N MET A 725 -2.95 4.58 2.26
CA MET A 725 -3.49 3.68 1.24
C MET A 725 -2.79 3.85 -0.13
N GLY A 726 -1.80 4.74 -0.22
CA GLY A 726 -1.13 5.09 -1.48
C GLY A 726 -1.90 6.07 -2.36
N VAL A 727 -2.89 6.79 -1.80
CA VAL A 727 -3.67 7.78 -2.56
C VAL A 727 -2.90 9.10 -2.64
N SER A 728 -2.68 9.60 -3.85
CA SER A 728 -1.92 10.82 -4.10
C SER A 728 -2.78 12.08 -4.20
N THR A 729 -4.08 11.97 -4.53
CA THR A 729 -4.96 13.16 -4.65
C THR A 729 -6.14 13.17 -3.69
N LEU A 730 -6.41 14.34 -3.11
CA LEU A 730 -7.61 14.54 -2.29
C LEU A 730 -8.91 14.48 -3.11
N GLN A 731 -8.86 14.65 -4.43
CA GLN A 731 -10.02 14.43 -5.30
C GLN A 731 -10.42 12.95 -5.32
N SER A 732 -9.45 12.05 -5.52
CA SER A 732 -9.71 10.60 -5.48
C SER A 732 -10.03 10.10 -4.07
N TYR A 733 -9.50 10.78 -3.03
CA TYR A 733 -9.86 10.47 -1.64
C TYR A 733 -11.30 10.88 -1.29
N ASN A 734 -11.84 11.92 -1.94
CA ASN A 734 -13.19 12.43 -1.67
C ASN A 734 -14.25 11.36 -1.98
N GLY A 735 -15.09 11.01 -1.00
CA GLY A 735 -16.11 9.97 -1.19
C GLY A 735 -15.55 8.54 -1.34
N SER A 736 -14.24 8.32 -1.15
CA SER A 736 -13.64 6.98 -1.30
C SER A 736 -13.98 5.99 -0.18
N ALA A 737 -14.48 6.49 0.96
CA ALA A 737 -14.83 5.71 2.15
C ALA A 737 -13.71 4.72 2.57
N LEU A 738 -12.45 5.19 2.59
CA LEU A 738 -11.27 4.41 2.99
C LEU A 738 -11.17 4.23 4.52
N PHE A 739 -12.26 3.72 5.10
CA PHE A 739 -12.41 3.44 6.52
C PHE A 739 -13.06 2.07 6.73
N GLU A 740 -12.82 1.51 7.90
CA GLU A 740 -13.59 0.40 8.44
C GLU A 740 -14.37 0.86 9.67
N CYS A 741 -15.65 0.46 9.77
CA CYS A 741 -16.46 0.78 10.93
C CYS A 741 -16.48 -0.36 11.96
N LEU A 742 -16.27 -0.02 13.24
CA LEU A 742 -16.34 -0.94 14.37
C LEU A 742 -17.44 -0.52 15.35
N GLY A 743 -18.54 -1.29 15.41
CA GLY A 743 -19.57 -1.16 16.44
C GLY A 743 -20.76 -0.28 16.07
N LEU A 744 -21.05 -0.11 14.79
CA LEU A 744 -22.33 0.40 14.29
C LEU A 744 -23.09 -0.72 13.60
N SER A 745 -24.41 -0.71 13.71
CA SER A 745 -25.27 -1.72 13.06
C SER A 745 -25.24 -1.60 11.54
N SER A 746 -25.41 -2.75 10.88
CA SER A 746 -25.47 -2.82 9.42
C SER A 746 -26.61 -1.96 8.84
N LYS A 747 -27.74 -1.80 9.55
CA LYS A 747 -28.83 -0.88 9.17
C LYS A 747 -28.33 0.57 8.96
N VAL A 748 -27.46 1.05 9.84
CA VAL A 748 -26.89 2.40 9.75
C VAL A 748 -25.86 2.47 8.62
N ILE A 749 -24.99 1.47 8.53
CA ILE A 749 -23.94 1.42 7.50
C ILE A 749 -24.53 1.36 6.10
N ASP A 750 -25.45 0.44 5.84
CA ASP A 750 -26.02 0.23 4.50
C ASP A 750 -26.77 1.47 4.00
N LYS A 751 -27.51 2.16 4.89
CA LYS A 751 -28.30 3.35 4.54
C LYS A 751 -27.45 4.60 4.37
N TYR A 752 -26.56 4.88 5.32
CA TYR A 752 -25.88 6.18 5.43
C TYR A 752 -24.40 6.17 5.11
N PHE A 753 -23.69 5.05 5.30
CA PHE A 753 -22.25 4.89 5.05
C PHE A 753 -21.98 3.78 4.04
N THR A 754 -22.80 3.74 2.97
CA THR A 754 -22.85 2.64 2.00
C THR A 754 -21.45 2.24 1.52
N SER A 755 -21.24 0.93 1.31
CA SER A 755 -19.95 0.33 0.91
C SER A 755 -18.85 0.31 1.98
N THR A 756 -19.05 0.91 3.16
CA THR A 756 -18.13 0.77 4.31
C THR A 756 -18.24 -0.64 4.88
N THR A 757 -17.10 -1.29 5.15
CA THR A 757 -17.12 -2.58 5.84
C THR A 757 -17.41 -2.36 7.33
N SER A 758 -18.34 -3.14 7.89
CA SER A 758 -18.48 -3.34 9.33
C SER A 758 -18.66 -4.82 9.66
N ARG A 759 -17.71 -5.39 10.41
CA ARG A 759 -17.66 -6.83 10.69
C ARG A 759 -18.33 -7.22 12.01
N ILE A 760 -18.64 -6.25 12.86
CA ILE A 760 -19.32 -6.44 14.13
C ILE A 760 -20.52 -5.50 14.17
N GLU A 761 -21.68 -6.04 14.53
CA GLU A 761 -22.88 -5.23 14.78
C GLU A 761 -22.66 -4.29 15.96
N GLY A 762 -23.56 -3.33 16.17
CA GLY A 762 -23.47 -2.45 17.33
C GLY A 762 -24.62 -1.45 17.37
N MET A 763 -24.28 -0.20 17.66
CA MET A 763 -25.27 0.85 17.87
C MET A 763 -26.07 1.17 16.61
N ASP A 764 -27.36 1.45 16.79
CA ASP A 764 -28.22 2.05 15.77
C ASP A 764 -28.30 3.58 15.98
N LEU A 765 -29.08 4.27 15.13
CA LEU A 765 -29.25 5.73 15.26
C LEU A 765 -29.98 6.14 16.54
N GLU A 766 -30.87 5.30 17.09
CA GLU A 766 -31.63 5.62 18.29
C GLU A 766 -30.72 5.60 19.52
N ASP A 767 -29.79 4.63 19.60
CA ASP A 767 -28.77 4.62 20.65
C ASP A 767 -27.88 5.86 20.59
N PHE A 768 -27.45 6.22 19.38
CA PHE A 768 -26.54 7.34 19.15
C PHE A 768 -27.21 8.67 19.49
N GLU A 769 -28.47 8.84 19.08
CA GLU A 769 -29.31 9.98 19.45
C GLU A 769 -29.44 10.08 20.97
N LYS A 770 -29.71 8.97 21.66
CA LYS A 770 -29.84 8.97 23.12
C LYS A 770 -28.57 9.44 23.83
N GLU A 771 -27.39 8.96 23.42
CA GLU A 771 -26.12 9.40 24.01
C GLU A 771 -25.83 10.88 23.68
N LEU A 772 -26.09 11.31 22.44
CA LEU A 772 -25.91 12.69 22.00
C LEU A 772 -26.80 13.67 22.77
N ILE A 773 -28.09 13.34 22.96
CA ILE A 773 -29.02 14.19 23.71
C ILE A 773 -28.65 14.24 25.20
N ALA A 774 -28.11 13.16 25.77
CA ALA A 774 -27.61 13.17 27.14
C ALA A 774 -26.42 14.13 27.30
N LEU A 775 -25.45 14.08 26.36
CA LEU A 775 -24.33 15.03 26.30
C LEU A 775 -24.84 16.47 26.16
N HIS A 776 -25.74 16.71 25.20
CA HIS A 776 -26.30 18.04 24.93
C HIS A 776 -26.95 18.63 26.17
N LYS A 777 -27.84 17.88 26.82
CA LYS A 777 -28.48 18.31 28.08
C LYS A 777 -27.48 18.58 29.19
N HIS A 778 -26.44 17.75 29.31
CA HIS A 778 -25.39 17.98 30.30
C HIS A 778 -24.65 19.29 30.04
N ALA A 779 -24.28 19.57 28.79
CA ALA A 779 -23.55 20.77 28.41
C ALA A 779 -24.31 22.08 28.73
N PHE A 780 -25.63 22.11 28.53
CA PHE A 780 -26.45 23.30 28.83
C PHE A 780 -26.80 23.46 30.31
N ASN A 781 -26.78 22.37 31.09
CA ASN A 781 -27.02 22.40 32.54
C ASN A 781 -25.74 22.57 33.38
N ASP A 782 -24.57 22.31 32.80
CA ASP A 782 -23.31 22.35 33.54
C ASP A 782 -22.84 23.80 33.80
N THR A 783 -22.59 24.08 35.07
CA THR A 783 -22.12 25.39 35.57
C THR A 783 -20.60 25.49 35.67
N HIS A 784 -19.85 24.40 35.44
CA HIS A 784 -18.40 24.40 35.55
C HIS A 784 -17.74 25.23 34.44
N LYS A 785 -16.72 26.02 34.79
CA LYS A 785 -16.06 26.95 33.84
C LYS A 785 -14.84 26.38 33.11
N ALA A 786 -14.74 25.05 32.98
CA ALA A 786 -13.63 24.39 32.30
C ALA A 786 -14.10 23.19 31.47
N LEU A 787 -13.27 22.77 30.52
CA LEU A 787 -13.42 21.49 29.84
C LEU A 787 -12.83 20.38 30.70
N ASP A 788 -13.51 19.24 30.74
CA ASP A 788 -13.00 18.04 31.34
C ASP A 788 -11.89 17.40 30.49
N SER A 789 -10.88 16.85 31.18
CA SER A 789 -9.97 15.88 30.56
C SER A 789 -10.66 14.52 30.54
N LYS A 790 -10.61 13.83 29.39
CA LYS A 790 -11.13 12.46 29.26
C LYS A 790 -10.07 11.42 29.66
N GLY A 791 -8.80 11.81 29.77
CA GLY A 791 -7.71 10.88 30.11
C GLY A 791 -7.31 9.93 28.98
N ILE A 792 -7.82 10.11 27.76
CA ILE A 792 -7.67 9.14 26.64
C ILE A 792 -6.20 8.80 26.32
N HIS A 793 -5.31 9.80 26.30
CA HIS A 793 -3.91 9.57 25.94
C HIS A 793 -3.04 9.09 27.10
N GLY A 794 -3.47 9.32 28.34
CA GLY A 794 -2.69 9.04 29.53
C GLY A 794 -3.60 8.99 30.74
N PHE A 795 -3.47 7.90 31.50
CA PHE A 795 -4.32 7.59 32.64
C PHE A 795 -4.51 8.80 33.56
N ARG A 796 -5.77 9.09 33.88
CA ARG A 796 -6.17 10.02 34.93
C ARG A 796 -7.22 9.35 35.82
N SER A 797 -7.14 9.61 37.11
CA SER A 797 -8.08 9.04 38.08
C SER A 797 -9.53 9.43 37.75
N ALA A 798 -10.45 8.46 37.84
CA ALA A 798 -11.88 8.60 37.58
C ALA A 798 -12.28 9.11 36.19
N LYS A 799 -11.41 8.95 35.17
CA LYS A 799 -11.70 9.28 33.76
C LYS A 799 -11.84 7.99 32.92
N GLU A 800 -11.47 8.01 31.64
CA GLU A 800 -11.58 6.83 30.77
C GLU A 800 -10.79 5.64 31.35
N GLU A 801 -11.35 4.44 31.23
CA GLU A 801 -10.73 3.22 31.72
C GLU A 801 -9.47 2.92 30.90
N HIS A 802 -8.38 2.49 31.56
CA HIS A 802 -7.19 1.99 30.88
C HIS A 802 -6.94 0.55 31.29
N LEU A 803 -6.59 -0.30 30.33
CA LEU A 803 -6.14 -1.66 30.58
C LEU A 803 -4.91 -1.66 31.51
N ILE A 804 -3.99 -0.72 31.28
CA ILE A 804 -2.75 -0.58 32.04
C ILE A 804 -2.82 0.66 32.93
N ASP A 805 -3.26 0.47 34.16
CA ASP A 805 -3.29 1.51 35.20
C ASP A 805 -2.15 1.30 36.23
N PRO A 806 -1.97 2.22 37.19
CA PRO A 806 -0.92 2.09 38.21
C PRO A 806 -1.01 0.83 39.07
N LEU A 807 -2.21 0.30 39.36
CA LEU A 807 -2.38 -0.91 40.17
C LEU A 807 -1.97 -2.15 39.38
N VAL A 808 -2.33 -2.22 38.11
CA VAL A 808 -1.90 -3.27 37.17
C VAL A 808 -0.37 -3.27 37.06
N ILE A 809 0.24 -2.09 36.87
CA ILE A 809 1.71 -1.94 36.80
C ILE A 809 2.38 -2.44 38.08
N PHE A 810 1.89 -1.98 39.24
CA PHE A 810 2.47 -2.31 40.54
C PHE A 810 2.42 -3.82 40.81
N ASN A 811 1.25 -4.45 40.64
CA ASN A 811 1.10 -5.88 40.92
C ASN A 811 1.95 -6.74 39.98
N LEU A 812 2.03 -6.39 38.69
CA LEU A 812 2.87 -7.10 37.73
C LEU A 812 4.36 -7.04 38.13
N GLN A 813 4.86 -5.83 38.40
CA GLN A 813 6.26 -5.64 38.79
C GLN A 813 6.61 -6.40 40.08
N GLN A 814 5.75 -6.34 41.09
CA GLN A 814 6.00 -7.02 42.36
C GLN A 814 5.94 -8.54 42.23
N ALA A 815 4.98 -9.07 41.46
CA ALA A 815 4.89 -10.50 41.21
C ALA A 815 6.17 -11.06 40.57
N CYS A 816 6.65 -10.41 39.51
CA CYS A 816 7.85 -10.85 38.79
C CYS A 816 9.12 -10.70 39.62
N ARG A 817 9.30 -9.58 40.33
CA ARG A 817 10.47 -9.35 41.19
C ARG A 817 10.58 -10.32 42.36
N ASN A 818 9.45 -10.66 42.97
CA ASN A 818 9.41 -11.54 44.14
C ASN A 818 9.24 -13.02 43.77
N LYS A 819 9.16 -13.34 42.47
CA LYS A 819 8.81 -14.68 41.97
C LYS A 819 7.54 -15.24 42.65
N ASP A 820 6.51 -14.40 42.77
CA ASP A 820 5.26 -14.75 43.44
C ASP A 820 4.09 -14.85 42.44
N TYR A 821 3.79 -16.08 42.04
CA TYR A 821 2.68 -16.38 41.14
C TYR A 821 1.31 -16.01 41.72
N LYS A 822 1.12 -16.05 43.04
CA LYS A 822 -0.15 -15.63 43.67
C LYS A 822 -0.40 -14.14 43.48
N SER A 823 0.66 -13.33 43.57
CA SER A 823 0.58 -11.91 43.23
C SER A 823 0.36 -11.68 41.73
N PHE A 824 0.90 -12.54 40.86
CA PHE A 824 0.60 -12.51 39.43
C PHE A 824 -0.89 -12.74 39.15
N LYS A 825 -1.54 -13.68 39.85
CA LYS A 825 -3.00 -13.90 39.73
C LYS A 825 -3.84 -12.69 40.17
N LYS A 826 -3.37 -11.90 41.13
CA LYS A 826 -4.02 -10.62 41.48
C LYS A 826 -3.91 -9.61 40.34
N TYR A 827 -2.74 -9.54 39.71
CA TYR A 827 -2.54 -8.73 38.51
C TYR A 827 -3.46 -9.18 37.37
N SER A 828 -3.53 -10.48 37.06
CA SER A 828 -4.33 -10.97 35.94
C SER A 828 -5.83 -10.77 36.19
N ALA A 829 -6.30 -10.91 37.44
CA ALA A 829 -7.68 -10.58 37.82
C ALA A 829 -8.03 -9.10 37.57
N LEU A 830 -7.15 -8.16 37.92
CA LEU A 830 -7.36 -6.73 37.65
C LEU A 830 -7.44 -6.42 36.14
N VAL A 831 -6.75 -7.19 35.31
CA VAL A 831 -6.81 -7.06 33.85
C VAL A 831 -8.14 -7.63 33.32
N ASP A 832 -8.55 -8.80 33.82
CA ASP A 832 -9.75 -9.53 33.39
C ASP A 832 -11.07 -8.84 33.80
N GLU A 833 -11.05 -8.02 34.85
CA GLU A 833 -12.22 -7.23 35.29
C GLU A 833 -12.61 -6.11 34.31
N LYS A 834 -11.72 -5.70 33.41
CA LYS A 834 -11.89 -4.52 32.54
C LYS A 834 -12.52 -4.87 31.19
N GLN A 835 -13.40 -4.00 30.70
CA GLN A 835 -14.11 -4.18 29.42
C GLN A 835 -13.55 -3.25 28.33
N VAL A 836 -12.31 -3.54 27.91
CA VAL A 836 -11.55 -2.66 26.99
C VAL A 836 -11.54 -3.15 25.55
N ASN A 837 -11.54 -4.46 25.34
CA ASN A 837 -11.28 -5.12 24.05
C ASN A 837 -12.38 -6.15 23.72
N LEU A 838 -12.41 -6.65 22.48
CA LEU A 838 -13.43 -7.61 22.06
C LEU A 838 -13.34 -8.93 22.84
N ARG A 839 -12.12 -9.41 23.15
CA ARG A 839 -11.91 -10.60 23.97
C ARG A 839 -12.45 -10.50 25.41
N SER A 840 -12.69 -9.30 25.94
CA SER A 840 -13.38 -9.13 27.24
C SER A 840 -14.86 -9.55 27.21
N LEU A 841 -15.44 -9.67 26.01
CA LEU A 841 -16.82 -10.14 25.77
C LEU A 841 -16.90 -11.62 25.44
N MET A 842 -15.80 -12.36 25.51
CA MET A 842 -15.76 -13.80 25.28
C MET A 842 -15.67 -14.54 26.62
N GLU A 843 -16.34 -15.68 26.71
CA GLU A 843 -16.20 -16.62 27.82
C GLU A 843 -15.98 -18.03 27.29
N PHE A 844 -15.51 -18.91 28.16
CA PHE A 844 -15.07 -20.25 27.80
C PHE A 844 -16.12 -21.30 28.17
N ASP A 845 -16.17 -22.37 27.39
CA ASP A 845 -16.81 -23.63 27.80
C ASP A 845 -15.79 -24.56 28.48
N PHE A 846 -15.98 -24.78 29.78
CA PHE A 846 -15.12 -25.62 30.63
C PHE A 846 -15.68 -27.03 30.88
N SER A 847 -16.62 -27.50 30.06
CA SER A 847 -17.31 -28.79 30.24
C SER A 847 -16.40 -30.03 30.22
N GLU A 848 -15.21 -29.95 29.62
CA GLU A 848 -14.31 -31.09 29.36
C GLU A 848 -12.97 -31.02 30.14
N ALA A 849 -12.96 -30.38 31.30
CA ALA A 849 -11.74 -30.16 32.07
C ALA A 849 -10.96 -31.44 32.41
N ILE A 850 -9.62 -31.34 32.39
CA ILE A 850 -8.65 -32.39 32.74
C ILE A 850 -7.74 -31.93 33.89
N SER A 851 -6.94 -32.85 34.44
CA SER A 851 -5.88 -32.49 35.40
C SER A 851 -4.79 -31.68 34.71
N ILE A 852 -4.28 -30.63 35.38
CA ILE A 852 -3.15 -29.83 34.92
C ILE A 852 -1.87 -30.65 34.75
N ASP A 853 -1.74 -31.78 35.47
CA ASP A 853 -0.57 -32.67 35.36
C ASP A 853 -0.46 -33.34 33.98
N LYS A 854 -1.56 -33.42 33.24
CA LYS A 854 -1.58 -33.94 31.86
C LYS A 854 -1.20 -32.89 30.82
N VAL A 855 -1.25 -31.61 31.20
CA VAL A 855 -0.96 -30.50 30.29
C VAL A 855 0.54 -30.37 30.12
N GLU A 856 0.99 -30.17 28.88
CA GLU A 856 2.39 -29.92 28.56
C GLU A 856 3.04 -28.86 29.45
N SER A 857 4.34 -28.99 29.71
CA SER A 857 5.02 -28.18 30.71
C SER A 857 5.18 -26.72 30.29
N VAL A 858 5.45 -25.84 31.27
CA VAL A 858 5.72 -24.42 31.01
C VAL A 858 6.94 -24.25 30.08
N GLU A 859 7.96 -25.10 30.21
CA GLU A 859 9.17 -25.09 29.37
C GLU A 859 8.86 -25.43 27.90
N SER A 860 7.80 -26.21 27.64
CA SER A 860 7.31 -26.46 26.28
C SER A 860 6.59 -25.22 25.72
N ILE A 861 5.68 -24.66 26.51
CA ILE A 861 4.82 -23.53 26.10
C ILE A 861 5.64 -22.26 25.83
N VAL A 862 6.60 -21.90 26.69
CA VAL A 862 7.38 -20.66 26.54
C VAL A 862 8.17 -20.58 25.23
N LYS A 863 8.45 -21.71 24.56
CA LYS A 863 9.10 -21.72 23.23
C LYS A 863 8.26 -21.04 22.14
N ARG A 864 6.96 -20.85 22.39
CA ARG A 864 6.02 -20.13 21.52
C ARG A 864 5.96 -18.64 21.82
N PHE A 865 6.68 -18.18 22.85
CA PHE A 865 6.66 -16.79 23.28
C PHE A 865 7.76 -16.00 22.61
N ARG A 866 7.42 -14.74 22.30
CA ARG A 866 8.30 -13.81 21.61
C ARG A 866 8.26 -12.46 22.28
N THR A 867 9.40 -11.79 22.40
CA THR A 867 9.35 -10.35 22.69
C THR A 867 9.14 -9.57 21.39
N GLY A 868 8.27 -8.57 21.44
CA GLY A 868 7.92 -7.77 20.27
C GLY A 868 9.10 -6.98 19.71
N ALA A 869 9.02 -6.66 18.42
CA ALA A 869 10.05 -5.93 17.69
C ALA A 869 10.21 -4.48 18.19
N MET A 870 11.16 -4.25 19.10
CA MET A 870 11.43 -2.94 19.71
C MET A 870 12.86 -2.51 19.39
N SER A 871 13.00 -1.50 18.51
CA SER A 871 14.31 -1.16 17.96
C SER A 871 15.32 -0.69 19.01
N TYR A 872 16.57 -1.15 18.89
CA TYR A 872 17.71 -0.47 19.50
C TYR A 872 17.78 1.00 19.02
N GLY A 873 17.78 1.94 19.97
CA GLY A 873 17.59 3.37 19.73
C GLY A 873 16.26 3.88 20.29
N SER A 874 15.16 3.14 20.10
CA SER A 874 13.91 3.43 20.82
C SER A 874 14.06 3.05 22.29
N ILE A 875 14.55 1.84 22.55
CA ILE A 875 14.93 1.35 23.87
C ILE A 875 16.45 1.31 24.04
N SER A 876 16.91 1.36 25.29
CA SER A 876 18.31 1.35 25.69
C SER A 876 18.99 0.01 25.40
N LYS A 877 20.33 0.01 25.36
CA LYS A 877 21.13 -1.22 25.20
C LYS A 877 20.79 -2.22 26.31
N GLU A 878 20.69 -1.73 27.54
CA GLU A 878 20.44 -2.50 28.74
C GLU A 878 19.08 -3.22 28.68
N ALA A 879 18.01 -2.50 28.33
CA ALA A 879 16.69 -3.09 28.19
C ALA A 879 16.65 -4.11 27.04
N HIS A 880 17.27 -3.79 25.91
CA HIS A 880 17.26 -4.64 24.72
C HIS A 880 18.05 -5.95 24.94
N GLU A 881 19.23 -5.89 25.55
CA GLU A 881 20.03 -7.07 25.90
C GLU A 881 19.37 -7.91 26.99
N CYS A 882 18.73 -7.27 27.98
CA CYS A 882 18.05 -7.97 29.07
C CYS A 882 16.92 -8.87 28.53
N LEU A 883 16.12 -8.34 27.59
CA LEU A 883 15.07 -9.13 26.92
C LEU A 883 15.68 -10.29 26.12
N ALA A 884 16.74 -10.05 25.34
CA ALA A 884 17.35 -11.10 24.53
C ALA A 884 17.89 -12.25 25.39
N GLN A 885 18.64 -11.92 26.45
CA GLN A 885 19.17 -12.91 27.39
C GLN A 885 18.05 -13.72 28.06
N ALA A 886 16.97 -13.08 28.49
CA ALA A 886 15.83 -13.75 29.12
C ALA A 886 15.20 -14.78 28.18
N MET A 887 14.90 -14.37 26.94
CA MET A 887 14.25 -15.25 25.97
C MET A 887 15.15 -16.41 25.53
N ASN A 888 16.44 -16.14 25.31
CA ASN A 888 17.41 -17.15 24.89
C ASN A 888 17.58 -18.24 25.98
N LYS A 889 17.63 -17.85 27.27
CA LYS A 889 17.77 -18.78 28.40
C LYS A 889 16.63 -19.81 28.51
N ILE A 890 15.42 -19.43 28.10
CA ILE A 890 14.23 -20.31 28.20
C ILE A 890 13.85 -20.95 26.85
N GLY A 891 14.68 -20.79 25.81
CA GLY A 891 14.41 -21.32 24.46
C GLY A 891 13.31 -20.59 23.70
N ALA A 892 12.87 -19.43 24.18
CA ALA A 892 11.95 -18.53 23.51
C ALA A 892 12.72 -17.62 22.53
N LYS A 893 12.08 -16.60 21.95
CA LYS A 893 12.74 -15.70 20.99
C LYS A 893 12.58 -14.22 21.34
N SER A 894 13.62 -13.44 21.08
CA SER A 894 13.56 -11.98 21.09
C SER A 894 13.76 -11.41 19.69
N ASN A 895 13.27 -10.18 19.47
CA ASN A 895 13.30 -9.52 18.17
C ASN A 895 14.08 -8.19 18.24
N SER A 896 14.99 -7.97 17.29
CA SER A 896 15.85 -6.78 17.24
C SER A 896 15.12 -5.45 16.95
N GLY A 897 13.91 -5.52 16.37
CA GLY A 897 13.27 -4.38 15.75
C GLY A 897 14.06 -3.78 14.59
N GLU A 898 13.60 -2.62 14.09
CA GLU A 898 14.12 -1.94 12.90
C GLU A 898 15.45 -1.19 13.10
N GLY A 899 16.12 -1.37 14.24
CA GLY A 899 17.26 -0.53 14.65
C GLY A 899 18.64 -1.08 14.31
N GLY A 900 18.71 -2.18 13.57
CA GLY A 900 19.92 -3.01 13.51
C GLY A 900 20.21 -3.68 14.85
N GLU A 901 21.39 -4.29 14.96
CA GLU A 901 21.87 -4.87 16.20
C GLU A 901 23.38 -4.63 16.33
N ASP A 902 23.87 -4.48 17.56
CA ASP A 902 25.29 -4.35 17.83
C ASP A 902 25.97 -5.71 17.60
N GLU A 903 26.94 -5.76 16.68
CA GLU A 903 27.59 -7.01 16.24
C GLU A 903 28.27 -7.77 17.38
N GLU A 904 28.68 -7.08 18.44
CA GLU A 904 29.27 -7.70 19.64
C GLU A 904 28.31 -8.70 20.30
N ARG A 905 27.01 -8.59 20.04
CA ARG A 905 25.98 -9.49 20.58
C ARG A 905 25.88 -10.82 19.84
N TYR A 906 26.50 -10.95 18.67
CA TYR A 906 26.45 -12.19 17.88
C TYR A 906 27.32 -13.29 18.50
N GLU A 907 28.36 -12.90 19.25
CA GLU A 907 29.21 -13.82 19.97
C GLU A 907 28.64 -14.13 21.36
N ILE A 908 28.61 -15.42 21.71
CA ILE A 908 28.31 -15.85 23.08
C ILE A 908 29.57 -15.64 23.92
N LYS A 909 29.50 -14.73 24.89
CA LYS A 909 30.58 -14.44 25.84
C LYS A 909 30.19 -14.92 27.22
N GLU A 910 31.08 -15.66 27.87
CA GLU A 910 30.87 -16.17 29.24
C GLU A 910 29.55 -16.98 29.40
N GLY A 911 29.13 -17.68 28.33
CA GLY A 911 27.88 -18.46 28.31
C GLY A 911 26.60 -17.61 28.22
N VAL A 912 26.72 -16.28 28.07
CA VAL A 912 25.59 -15.36 27.95
C VAL A 912 25.30 -15.07 26.49
N ASP A 913 24.19 -15.59 25.97
CA ASP A 913 23.70 -15.27 24.63
C ASP A 913 22.85 -13.99 24.65
N LYS A 914 23.42 -12.92 24.11
CA LYS A 914 22.75 -11.61 23.96
C LYS A 914 22.15 -11.41 22.58
N ASN A 915 22.30 -12.34 21.64
CA ASN A 915 21.85 -12.20 20.26
C ASN A 915 20.31 -12.25 20.19
N SER A 916 19.68 -11.36 19.41
CA SER A 916 18.24 -11.51 19.16
C SER A 916 17.99 -12.64 18.17
N ALA A 917 17.21 -13.66 18.54
CA ALA A 917 16.92 -14.79 17.66
C ALA A 917 16.16 -14.38 16.38
N ILE A 918 15.32 -13.34 16.47
CA ILE A 918 14.57 -12.77 15.35
C ILE A 918 15.22 -11.44 14.95
N LYS A 919 15.46 -11.29 13.64
CA LYS A 919 16.05 -10.11 13.02
C LYS A 919 15.03 -9.48 12.09
N GLN A 920 14.76 -8.18 12.23
CA GLN A 920 13.73 -7.49 11.46
C GLN A 920 14.31 -6.80 10.22
N VAL A 921 13.63 -6.97 9.09
CA VAL A 921 13.86 -6.22 7.84
C VAL A 921 12.68 -5.27 7.65
N ALA A 922 12.93 -3.97 7.85
CA ALA A 922 11.95 -2.89 7.70
C ALA A 922 12.35 -1.93 6.57
N SER A 923 11.46 -1.02 6.17
CA SER A 923 11.64 -0.09 5.04
C SER A 923 12.91 0.78 5.11
N GLY A 924 13.41 1.09 6.30
CA GLY A 924 14.67 1.84 6.45
C GLY A 924 15.93 1.02 6.16
N ARG A 925 15.85 -0.32 6.17
CA ARG A 925 17.01 -1.24 6.06
C ARG A 925 18.17 -0.92 7.04
N PHE A 926 17.87 -0.27 8.16
CA PHE A 926 18.90 0.09 9.13
C PHE A 926 19.55 -1.15 9.73
N GLY A 927 20.88 -1.21 9.64
CA GLY A 927 21.67 -2.35 10.14
C GLY A 927 21.47 -3.66 9.37
N VAL A 928 20.75 -3.66 8.25
CA VAL A 928 20.48 -4.87 7.47
C VAL A 928 21.59 -5.10 6.47
N ASP A 929 22.54 -5.94 6.84
CA ASP A 929 23.57 -6.49 5.95
C ASP A 929 23.58 -8.03 6.04
N LEU A 930 24.42 -8.68 5.23
CA LEU A 930 24.51 -10.15 5.22
C LEU A 930 24.91 -10.72 6.61
N ASN A 931 25.75 -10.00 7.36
CA ASN A 931 26.20 -10.41 8.70
C ASN A 931 25.06 -10.40 9.71
N TYR A 932 24.22 -9.37 9.67
CA TYR A 932 23.01 -9.28 10.47
C TYR A 932 22.01 -10.41 10.15
N LEU A 933 21.82 -10.71 8.85
CA LEU A 933 20.87 -11.74 8.40
C LEU A 933 21.35 -13.17 8.70
N SER A 934 22.65 -13.45 8.62
CA SER A 934 23.20 -14.79 8.87
C SER A 934 23.11 -15.24 10.33
N HIS A 935 23.06 -14.29 11.27
CA HIS A 935 22.91 -14.54 12.71
C HIS A 935 21.44 -14.60 13.18
N ALA A 936 20.50 -14.64 12.25
CA ALA A 936 19.07 -14.81 12.51
C ALA A 936 18.70 -16.30 12.56
N LYS A 937 17.87 -16.70 13.54
CA LYS A 937 17.09 -17.96 13.45
C LYS A 937 15.77 -17.73 12.70
N GLU A 938 15.32 -16.49 12.68
CA GLU A 938 14.16 -16.04 11.95
C GLU A 938 14.33 -14.60 11.47
N ILE A 939 13.90 -14.32 10.25
CA ILE A 939 13.93 -12.98 9.68
C ILE A 939 12.48 -12.50 9.52
N GLN A 940 12.14 -11.39 10.16
CA GLN A 940 10.81 -10.79 10.11
C GLN A 940 10.76 -9.62 9.13
N ILE A 941 10.01 -9.76 8.05
CA ILE A 941 9.65 -8.65 7.15
C ILE A 941 8.58 -7.80 7.84
N LYS A 942 8.90 -6.55 8.14
CA LYS A 942 7.98 -5.61 8.79
C LYS A 942 7.25 -4.77 7.74
N VAL A 943 6.09 -5.24 7.29
CA VAL A 943 5.23 -4.46 6.38
C VAL A 943 4.57 -3.31 7.12
N ALA A 944 4.03 -3.57 8.32
CA ALA A 944 3.37 -2.54 9.13
C ALA A 944 3.51 -2.79 10.65
N GLN A 945 3.07 -1.83 11.47
CA GLN A 945 2.95 -1.97 12.92
C GLN A 945 1.66 -1.32 13.44
N GLY A 946 1.03 -1.92 14.46
CA GLY A 946 -0.29 -1.53 14.94
C GLY A 946 -0.48 -0.06 15.30
N ALA A 947 0.54 0.58 15.90
CA ALA A 947 0.45 1.97 16.32
C ALA A 947 0.45 3.01 15.19
N LYS A 948 0.94 2.63 14.01
CA LYS A 948 1.10 3.53 12.85
C LYS A 948 1.22 2.74 11.55
N PRO A 949 0.18 2.00 11.17
CA PRO A 949 0.19 1.29 9.91
C PRO A 949 0.13 2.29 8.74
N GLY A 950 0.73 1.91 7.60
CA GLY A 950 0.91 2.78 6.44
C GLY A 950 1.94 3.91 6.61
N GLU A 951 2.78 3.84 7.65
CA GLU A 951 3.79 4.88 7.96
C GLU A 951 5.16 4.31 8.37
N GLY A 952 6.19 5.13 8.18
CA GLY A 952 7.57 4.79 8.52
C GLY A 952 7.93 4.87 10.02
N GLY A 953 8.98 4.12 10.37
CA GLY A 953 9.75 4.29 11.60
C GLY A 953 10.28 5.73 11.77
N GLN A 954 10.38 6.19 13.02
CA GLN A 954 10.92 7.53 13.33
C GLN A 954 11.86 7.42 14.54
N LEU A 955 13.09 7.90 14.38
CA LEU A 955 14.04 8.10 15.46
C LEU A 955 14.66 9.50 15.35
N MET A 956 14.32 10.37 16.29
CA MET A 956 14.80 11.75 16.32
C MET A 956 16.32 11.82 16.50
N GLY A 957 16.97 12.79 15.85
CA GLY A 957 18.44 12.91 15.82
C GLY A 957 19.11 12.95 17.19
N PHE A 958 18.46 13.55 18.19
CA PHE A 958 18.94 13.58 19.58
C PHE A 958 18.91 12.21 20.29
N LYS A 959 18.34 11.16 19.68
CA LYS A 959 18.46 9.77 20.14
C LYS A 959 19.47 8.97 19.31
N VAL A 960 20.04 9.55 18.25
CA VAL A 960 20.99 8.87 17.35
C VAL A 960 22.41 9.13 17.85
N TYR A 961 22.73 8.56 19.01
CA TYR A 961 24.09 8.57 19.58
C TYR A 961 25.07 7.78 18.70
N PRO A 962 26.39 7.95 18.86
CA PRO A 962 27.39 7.26 18.04
C PRO A 962 27.22 5.73 17.94
N TRP A 963 26.87 5.06 19.05
CA TRP A 963 26.62 3.62 19.04
C TRP A 963 25.32 3.22 18.33
N ILE A 964 24.28 4.06 18.35
CA ILE A 964 23.05 3.85 17.56
C ILE A 964 23.34 4.08 16.08
N ALA A 965 24.09 5.13 15.76
CA ALA A 965 24.52 5.43 14.41
C ALA A 965 25.30 4.25 13.79
N LYS A 966 26.24 3.68 14.56
CA LYS A 966 27.00 2.47 14.19
C LYS A 966 26.10 1.28 13.88
N ALA A 967 25.18 0.92 14.79
CA ALA A 967 24.28 -0.23 14.59
C ALA A 967 23.34 -0.07 13.39
N ARG A 968 23.06 1.17 12.97
CA ARG A 968 22.17 1.49 11.86
C ARG A 968 22.88 1.76 10.53
N HIS A 969 24.22 1.74 10.50
CA HIS A 969 25.01 2.21 9.36
C HIS A 969 24.61 3.65 8.96
N SER A 970 24.59 4.56 9.93
CA SER A 970 24.13 5.95 9.77
C SER A 970 25.06 6.94 10.49
N THR A 971 24.69 8.23 10.48
CA THR A 971 25.50 9.30 11.11
C THR A 971 24.89 9.76 12.42
N ALA A 972 25.73 9.97 13.44
CA ALA A 972 25.28 10.44 14.75
C ALA A 972 24.63 11.85 14.66
N GLY A 973 23.58 12.07 15.45
CA GLY A 973 22.87 13.35 15.54
C GLY A 973 21.86 13.62 14.42
N VAL A 974 21.82 12.79 13.39
CA VAL A 974 20.92 12.96 12.23
C VAL A 974 19.61 12.21 12.48
N THR A 975 18.46 12.87 12.21
CA THR A 975 17.14 12.24 12.36
C THR A 975 16.93 11.16 11.31
N LEU A 976 16.50 9.97 11.74
CA LEU A 976 16.24 8.82 10.88
C LEU A 976 14.74 8.63 10.71
N ILE A 977 14.27 8.85 9.49
CA ILE A 977 12.88 8.61 9.10
C ILE A 977 12.92 7.49 8.07
N SER A 978 12.21 6.40 8.36
CA SER A 978 12.04 5.33 7.38
C SER A 978 11.00 5.75 6.35
N PRO A 979 11.13 5.35 5.09
CA PRO A 979 10.03 5.45 4.14
C PRO A 979 8.79 4.68 4.68
N PRO A 980 7.56 5.12 4.38
CA PRO A 980 6.37 4.32 4.64
C PRO A 980 6.41 2.96 3.93
N PRO A 981 6.67 2.86 2.61
CA PRO A 981 6.72 1.57 1.95
C PRO A 981 8.11 0.93 2.04
N HIS A 982 8.14 -0.39 1.85
CA HIS A 982 9.33 -1.06 1.38
C HIS A 982 9.48 -0.77 -0.12
N HIS A 983 10.57 -0.15 -0.56
CA HIS A 983 10.79 0.17 -1.98
C HIS A 983 11.12 -1.07 -2.85
N ASP A 984 11.07 -2.26 -2.26
CA ASP A 984 11.14 -3.57 -2.90
C ASP A 984 9.89 -4.43 -2.61
N ILE A 985 8.79 -3.82 -2.15
CA ILE A 985 7.48 -4.45 -1.99
C ILE A 985 6.41 -3.45 -2.43
N TYR A 986 6.09 -3.46 -3.72
CA TYR A 986 4.97 -2.68 -4.27
C TYR A 986 3.76 -3.56 -4.63
N SER A 987 3.90 -4.87 -4.50
CA SER A 987 2.85 -5.86 -4.72
C SER A 987 3.22 -7.21 -4.09
N ILE A 988 2.34 -8.21 -4.20
CA ILE A 988 2.56 -9.54 -3.61
C ILE A 988 3.74 -10.31 -4.22
N GLU A 989 3.98 -10.18 -5.53
CA GLU A 989 5.13 -10.80 -6.21
C GLU A 989 6.46 -10.16 -5.79
N ASP A 990 6.46 -8.87 -5.42
CA ASP A 990 7.64 -8.21 -4.89
C ASP A 990 7.93 -8.69 -3.46
N LEU A 991 6.89 -8.92 -2.64
CA LEU A 991 7.06 -9.60 -1.36
C LEU A 991 7.63 -11.02 -1.55
N ALA A 992 7.13 -11.78 -2.52
CA ALA A 992 7.66 -13.10 -2.84
C ALA A 992 9.14 -13.04 -3.22
N GLN A 993 9.55 -12.02 -3.98
CA GLN A 993 10.95 -11.78 -4.30
C GLN A 993 11.78 -11.48 -3.05
N LEU A 994 11.31 -10.64 -2.12
CA LEU A 994 12.04 -10.39 -0.87
C LEU A 994 12.13 -11.65 0.01
N ILE A 995 11.07 -12.45 0.13
CA ILE A 995 11.11 -13.73 0.86
C ILE A 995 12.16 -14.65 0.23
N TYR A 996 12.21 -14.70 -1.10
CA TYR A 996 13.20 -15.47 -1.84
C TYR A 996 14.62 -14.96 -1.59
N ASP A 997 14.83 -13.64 -1.57
CA ASP A 997 16.13 -13.01 -1.27
C ASP A 997 16.64 -13.37 0.12
N LEU A 998 15.78 -13.24 1.13
CA LEU A 998 16.15 -13.48 2.52
C LEU A 998 16.47 -14.95 2.79
N LYS A 999 15.82 -15.88 2.08
CA LYS A 999 16.15 -17.31 2.15
C LYS A 999 17.47 -17.65 1.47
N HIS A 1000 17.88 -16.92 0.44
CA HIS A 1000 19.24 -17.06 -0.11
C HIS A 1000 20.28 -16.48 0.84
N ALA A 1001 19.99 -15.35 1.48
CA ALA A 1001 20.87 -14.74 2.47
C ALA A 1001 21.04 -15.60 3.73
N ASN A 1002 20.00 -16.36 4.11
CA ASN A 1002 20.10 -17.34 5.19
C ASN A 1002 19.08 -18.48 5.03
N LYS A 1003 19.54 -19.60 4.45
CA LYS A 1003 18.70 -20.80 4.18
C LYS A 1003 18.15 -21.49 5.44
N ASP A 1004 18.75 -21.22 6.60
CA ASP A 1004 18.39 -21.84 7.88
C ASP A 1004 17.34 -21.01 8.65
N ALA A 1005 17.14 -19.75 8.26
CA ALA A 1005 16.19 -18.87 8.91
C ALA A 1005 14.76 -19.09 8.40
N LYS A 1006 13.79 -19.13 9.32
CA LYS A 1006 12.38 -18.99 8.96
C LYS A 1006 12.10 -17.53 8.56
N ILE A 1007 11.20 -17.31 7.60
CA ILE A 1007 10.77 -15.96 7.21
C ILE A 1007 9.38 -15.69 7.78
N SER A 1008 9.25 -14.63 8.57
CA SER A 1008 7.96 -14.15 9.07
C SER A 1008 7.56 -12.83 8.43
N VAL A 1009 6.26 -12.61 8.25
CA VAL A 1009 5.71 -11.35 7.72
C VAL A 1009 4.81 -10.73 8.77
N LYS A 1010 5.16 -9.51 9.20
CA LYS A 1010 4.38 -8.74 10.18
C LYS A 1010 3.36 -7.86 9.47
N LEU A 1011 2.09 -8.24 9.63
CA LEU A 1011 0.91 -7.53 9.16
C LEU A 1011 0.17 -6.87 10.32
N VAL A 1012 -0.71 -5.92 10.00
CA VAL A 1012 -1.59 -5.27 10.97
C VAL A 1012 -3.03 -5.57 10.62
N SER A 1013 -3.80 -5.90 11.64
CA SER A 1013 -5.22 -6.21 11.53
C SER A 1013 -6.00 -5.06 10.86
N GLU A 1014 -6.66 -5.38 9.74
CA GLU A 1014 -7.62 -4.56 8.98
C GLU A 1014 -8.56 -5.47 8.17
N ASN A 1015 -9.61 -4.92 7.57
CA ASN A 1015 -10.48 -5.66 6.65
C ASN A 1015 -9.69 -6.13 5.42
N GLY A 1016 -9.71 -7.43 5.12
CA GLY A 1016 -9.02 -8.01 3.98
C GLY A 1016 -7.65 -8.61 4.32
N ILE A 1017 -7.21 -8.52 5.58
CA ILE A 1017 -5.95 -9.15 6.02
C ILE A 1017 -5.93 -10.66 5.76
N GLY A 1018 -7.07 -11.36 5.81
CA GLY A 1018 -7.09 -12.79 5.53
C GLY A 1018 -6.72 -13.12 4.09
N THR A 1019 -7.15 -12.27 3.16
CA THR A 1019 -6.80 -12.36 1.74
C THR A 1019 -5.32 -12.05 1.52
N VAL A 1020 -4.82 -10.97 2.14
CA VAL A 1020 -3.38 -10.65 2.14
C VAL A 1020 -2.57 -11.83 2.68
N ALA A 1021 -3.00 -12.44 3.78
CA ALA A 1021 -2.32 -13.57 4.41
C ALA A 1021 -2.29 -14.82 3.51
N ALA A 1022 -3.35 -15.09 2.73
CA ALA A 1022 -3.34 -16.14 1.73
C ALA A 1022 -2.28 -15.85 0.63
N GLY A 1023 -2.19 -14.61 0.14
CA GLY A 1023 -1.10 -14.18 -0.74
C GLY A 1023 0.28 -14.39 -0.12
N VAL A 1024 0.47 -13.98 1.14
CA VAL A 1024 1.74 -14.13 1.89
C VAL A 1024 2.14 -15.60 2.05
N ALA A 1025 1.18 -16.50 2.28
CA ALA A 1025 1.42 -17.94 2.34
C ALA A 1025 1.86 -18.49 0.97
N LYS A 1026 1.21 -18.06 -0.12
CA LYS A 1026 1.60 -18.42 -1.50
C LYS A 1026 2.98 -17.89 -1.88
N ALA A 1027 3.36 -16.71 -1.37
CA ALA A 1027 4.68 -16.12 -1.54
C ALA A 1027 5.81 -16.88 -0.78
N GLY A 1028 5.46 -17.89 0.01
CA GLY A 1028 6.39 -18.79 0.67
C GLY A 1028 6.77 -18.38 2.09
N ALA A 1029 6.08 -17.44 2.74
CA ALA A 1029 6.36 -17.13 4.15
C ALA A 1029 6.23 -18.39 5.03
N ASN A 1030 7.00 -18.48 6.11
CA ASN A 1030 6.85 -19.57 7.09
C ASN A 1030 5.90 -19.19 8.23
N LEU A 1031 5.79 -17.90 8.52
CA LEU A 1031 5.00 -17.39 9.63
C LEU A 1031 4.36 -16.05 9.26
N ILE A 1032 3.14 -15.82 9.74
CA ILE A 1032 2.42 -14.56 9.61
C ILE A 1032 2.11 -14.05 11.00
N LEU A 1033 2.57 -12.83 11.30
CA LEU A 1033 2.22 -12.13 12.53
C LEU A 1033 1.07 -11.16 12.25
N VAL A 1034 -0.06 -11.36 12.93
CA VAL A 1034 -1.20 -10.44 12.94
C VAL A 1034 -1.12 -9.54 14.18
N SER A 1035 -0.81 -8.27 13.96
CA SER A 1035 -0.69 -7.27 15.02
C SER A 1035 -1.99 -6.50 15.24
N GLY A 1036 -2.39 -6.30 16.49
CA GLY A 1036 -3.52 -5.43 16.85
C GLY A 1036 -3.19 -3.93 16.75
N TYR A 1037 -4.21 -3.11 16.57
CA TYR A 1037 -4.13 -1.63 16.62
C TYR A 1037 -3.52 -1.08 17.92
N ASP A 1038 -3.62 -1.84 19.00
CA ASP A 1038 -3.15 -1.52 20.34
C ASP A 1038 -1.65 -1.77 20.55
N GLY A 1039 -0.92 -2.15 19.49
CA GLY A 1039 0.53 -2.29 19.49
C GLY A 1039 1.26 -1.04 20.01
N GLY A 1040 2.39 -1.24 20.71
CA GLY A 1040 3.21 -0.13 21.24
C GLY A 1040 4.09 0.55 20.18
N THR A 1041 4.52 1.78 20.45
CA THR A 1041 5.51 2.50 19.63
C THR A 1041 6.39 3.43 20.47
N GLY A 1042 7.63 3.61 20.05
CA GLY A 1042 8.54 4.61 20.64
C GLY A 1042 8.23 6.04 20.21
N ALA A 1043 7.71 6.22 19.00
CA ALA A 1043 7.32 7.50 18.41
C ALA A 1043 6.34 7.30 17.24
N SER A 1044 5.25 8.05 17.23
CA SER A 1044 4.25 8.06 16.15
C SER A 1044 3.44 9.36 16.18
N PRO A 1045 2.93 9.83 15.03
CA PRO A 1045 1.83 10.78 15.02
C PRO A 1045 0.72 10.45 16.01
N ARG A 1046 0.26 11.45 16.74
CA ARG A 1046 -0.86 11.30 17.69
C ARG A 1046 -2.11 10.73 17.01
N THR A 1047 -2.38 11.15 15.78
CA THR A 1047 -3.58 10.75 15.01
C THR A 1047 -3.60 9.26 14.69
N SER A 1048 -2.45 8.63 14.47
CA SER A 1048 -2.39 7.24 13.99
C SER A 1048 -2.65 6.23 15.09
N ILE A 1049 -2.16 6.51 16.30
CA ILE A 1049 -2.26 5.59 17.45
C ILE A 1049 -3.72 5.16 17.73
N PRO A 1050 -4.71 6.07 17.88
CA PRO A 1050 -6.08 5.67 18.19
C PRO A 1050 -6.95 5.33 16.97
N HIS A 1051 -6.57 5.73 15.76
CA HIS A 1051 -7.48 5.72 14.60
C HIS A 1051 -7.07 4.78 13.47
N ALA A 1052 -5.89 4.16 13.48
CA ALA A 1052 -5.44 3.28 12.42
C ALA A 1052 -5.23 1.84 12.93
N GLY A 1053 -5.65 0.86 12.13
CA GLY A 1053 -5.71 -0.55 12.56
C GLY A 1053 -6.98 -0.89 13.36
N ILE A 1054 -7.21 -2.19 13.50
CA ILE A 1054 -8.34 -2.75 14.26
C ILE A 1054 -7.89 -3.83 15.28
N PRO A 1055 -8.78 -4.36 16.13
CA PRO A 1055 -8.45 -5.43 17.08
C PRO A 1055 -7.85 -6.66 16.41
N TRP A 1056 -6.86 -7.30 17.05
CA TRP A 1056 -6.27 -8.53 16.51
C TRP A 1056 -7.26 -9.69 16.54
N GLU A 1057 -8.28 -9.69 17.41
CA GLU A 1057 -9.30 -10.74 17.48
C GLU A 1057 -10.00 -10.92 16.13
N LEU A 1058 -10.30 -9.81 15.44
CA LEU A 1058 -10.89 -9.80 14.11
C LEU A 1058 -9.89 -10.25 13.04
N GLY A 1059 -8.71 -9.66 12.99
CA GLY A 1059 -7.73 -9.98 11.95
C GLY A 1059 -7.15 -11.38 12.07
N LEU A 1060 -6.94 -11.88 13.29
CA LEU A 1060 -6.45 -13.23 13.54
C LEU A 1060 -7.47 -14.26 13.10
N ALA A 1061 -8.74 -14.09 13.51
CA ALA A 1061 -9.82 -14.97 13.11
C ALA A 1061 -10.03 -14.93 11.58
N GLU A 1062 -10.02 -13.75 10.95
CA GLU A 1062 -10.12 -13.63 9.49
C GLU A 1062 -8.97 -14.34 8.78
N THR A 1063 -7.74 -14.17 9.28
CA THR A 1063 -6.55 -14.83 8.75
C THR A 1063 -6.66 -16.35 8.86
N HIS A 1064 -7.03 -16.86 10.04
CA HIS A 1064 -7.19 -18.28 10.27
C HIS A 1064 -8.29 -18.88 9.37
N GLN A 1065 -9.48 -18.25 9.35
CA GLN A 1065 -10.61 -18.67 8.54
C GLN A 1065 -10.26 -18.66 7.04
N THR A 1066 -9.69 -17.56 6.54
CA THR A 1066 -9.37 -17.42 5.11
C THR A 1066 -8.30 -18.41 4.66
N LEU A 1067 -7.26 -18.64 5.47
CA LEU A 1067 -6.25 -19.64 5.16
C LEU A 1067 -6.80 -21.08 5.14
N ILE A 1068 -7.78 -21.39 6.01
CA ILE A 1068 -8.49 -22.68 5.97
C ILE A 1068 -9.27 -22.81 4.67
N LEU A 1069 -10.06 -21.79 4.32
CA LEU A 1069 -10.89 -21.79 3.11
C LEU A 1069 -10.03 -21.97 1.85
N ASN A 1070 -8.83 -21.38 1.83
CA ASN A 1070 -7.90 -21.46 0.71
C ASN A 1070 -7.02 -22.72 0.71
N LYS A 1071 -7.15 -23.63 1.70
CA LYS A 1071 -6.28 -24.81 1.88
C LYS A 1071 -4.79 -24.44 2.02
N LEU A 1072 -4.49 -23.36 2.74
CA LEU A 1072 -3.14 -22.83 2.97
C LEU A 1072 -2.73 -22.79 4.45
N ARG A 1073 -3.66 -23.05 5.39
CA ARG A 1073 -3.40 -22.87 6.83
C ARG A 1073 -2.32 -23.79 7.40
N ASP A 1074 -2.05 -24.93 6.76
CA ASP A 1074 -0.98 -25.86 7.11
C ASP A 1074 0.42 -25.39 6.67
N ARG A 1075 0.50 -24.41 5.76
CA ARG A 1075 1.76 -23.89 5.21
C ARG A 1075 2.41 -22.78 6.04
N VAL A 1076 1.63 -22.10 6.87
CA VAL A 1076 2.10 -20.97 7.68
C VAL A 1076 1.73 -21.14 9.14
N ARG A 1077 2.65 -20.76 10.02
CA ARG A 1077 2.36 -20.56 11.43
C ARG A 1077 1.75 -19.17 11.65
N LEU A 1078 0.78 -19.04 12.55
CA LEU A 1078 0.22 -17.74 12.93
C LEU A 1078 0.77 -17.26 14.27
N GLU A 1079 1.27 -16.04 14.31
CA GLU A 1079 1.64 -15.30 15.52
C GLU A 1079 0.65 -14.15 15.72
N THR A 1080 0.38 -13.76 16.96
CA THR A 1080 -0.34 -12.50 17.22
C THR A 1080 0.35 -11.68 18.31
N ASP A 1081 0.29 -10.37 18.17
CA ASP A 1081 0.67 -9.39 19.19
C ASP A 1081 -0.40 -8.29 19.31
N GLY A 1082 -0.37 -7.54 20.40
CA GLY A 1082 -1.37 -6.51 20.71
C GLY A 1082 -1.93 -6.67 22.12
N LYS A 1083 -1.24 -6.03 23.08
CA LYS A 1083 -1.59 -6.05 24.52
C LYS A 1083 -2.04 -7.43 25.04
N LEU A 1084 -1.28 -8.48 24.73
CA LEU A 1084 -1.42 -9.78 25.40
C LEU A 1084 -0.83 -9.65 26.80
N MET A 1085 -1.68 -9.64 27.83
CA MET A 1085 -1.30 -9.25 29.19
C MET A 1085 -1.29 -10.44 30.16
N ASN A 1086 -2.07 -11.49 29.91
CA ASN A 1086 -2.23 -12.62 30.83
C ASN A 1086 -2.51 -13.95 30.10
N GLY A 1087 -2.59 -15.07 30.81
CA GLY A 1087 -2.82 -16.40 30.22
C GLY A 1087 -4.20 -16.54 29.57
N ARG A 1088 -5.19 -15.74 30.01
CA ARG A 1088 -6.52 -15.68 29.40
C ARG A 1088 -6.47 -15.15 27.97
N ASP A 1089 -5.71 -14.08 27.75
CA ASP A 1089 -5.51 -13.51 26.41
C ASP A 1089 -4.88 -14.54 25.46
N LEU A 1090 -3.91 -15.32 25.94
CA LEU A 1090 -3.26 -16.39 25.17
C LEU A 1090 -4.22 -17.52 24.83
N ALA A 1091 -5.06 -17.92 25.79
CA ALA A 1091 -6.07 -18.94 25.57
C ALA A 1091 -7.04 -18.50 24.46
N ILE A 1092 -7.53 -17.26 24.50
CA ILE A 1092 -8.42 -16.73 23.44
C ILE A 1092 -7.69 -16.65 22.11
N ALA A 1093 -6.46 -16.14 22.07
CA ALA A 1093 -5.67 -16.08 20.85
C ALA A 1093 -5.44 -17.47 20.23
N ALA A 1094 -5.14 -18.49 21.04
CA ALA A 1094 -4.99 -19.87 20.58
C ALA A 1094 -6.29 -20.41 19.98
N LEU A 1095 -7.42 -20.25 20.68
CA LEU A 1095 -8.73 -20.71 20.20
C LEU A 1095 -9.17 -20.00 18.90
N LEU A 1096 -8.73 -18.75 18.67
CA LEU A 1096 -8.94 -18.01 17.42
C LEU A 1096 -7.94 -18.37 16.30
N GLY A 1097 -6.89 -19.15 16.60
CA GLY A 1097 -5.99 -19.73 15.60
C GLY A 1097 -4.51 -19.33 15.69
N ALA A 1098 -4.09 -18.54 16.68
CA ALA A 1098 -2.68 -18.23 16.89
C ALA A 1098 -1.91 -19.41 17.49
N GLU A 1099 -0.67 -19.61 17.07
CA GLU A 1099 0.21 -20.66 17.57
C GLU A 1099 1.39 -20.10 18.39
N GLU A 1100 1.68 -18.81 18.23
CA GLU A 1100 2.76 -18.09 18.89
C GLU A 1100 2.30 -16.69 19.32
N PHE A 1101 2.95 -16.15 20.36
CA PHE A 1101 2.45 -14.96 21.08
C PHE A 1101 3.56 -13.93 21.29
N GLY A 1102 3.31 -12.71 20.82
CA GLY A 1102 4.23 -11.58 20.92
C GLY A 1102 3.93 -10.64 22.10
N PHE A 1103 4.94 -10.38 22.92
CA PHE A 1103 4.86 -9.52 24.11
C PHE A 1103 5.79 -8.31 23.99
N ALA A 1104 5.24 -7.11 23.99
CA ALA A 1104 6.04 -5.88 23.95
C ALA A 1104 5.89 -5.05 25.23
N THR A 1105 4.70 -4.55 25.52
CA THR A 1105 4.50 -3.61 26.63
C THR A 1105 4.69 -4.27 28.00
N ALA A 1106 4.14 -5.47 28.23
CA ALA A 1106 4.24 -6.13 29.54
C ALA A 1106 5.69 -6.42 29.96
N PRO A 1107 6.57 -6.97 29.10
CA PRO A 1107 7.99 -7.11 29.43
C PRO A 1107 8.67 -5.77 29.77
N LEU A 1108 8.34 -4.67 29.08
CA LEU A 1108 8.88 -3.35 29.45
C LEU A 1108 8.40 -2.88 30.82
N ILE A 1109 7.14 -3.19 31.19
CA ILE A 1109 6.62 -2.89 32.53
C ILE A 1109 7.36 -3.69 33.58
N VAL A 1110 7.61 -4.98 33.34
CA VAL A 1110 8.40 -5.86 34.22
C VAL A 1110 9.81 -5.28 34.44
N LEU A 1111 10.43 -4.77 33.38
CA LEU A 1111 11.74 -4.09 33.46
C LEU A 1111 11.72 -2.73 34.19
N GLY A 1112 10.54 -2.17 34.49
CA GLY A 1112 10.38 -0.95 35.29
C GLY A 1112 9.54 0.15 34.65
N CYS A 1113 9.01 -0.02 33.43
CA CYS A 1113 8.20 1.01 32.78
C CYS A 1113 6.93 1.31 33.59
N THR A 1114 6.64 2.60 33.81
CA THR A 1114 5.45 3.10 34.52
C THR A 1114 4.46 3.83 33.61
N MET A 1115 4.55 3.62 32.29
CA MET A 1115 3.61 4.18 31.30
C MET A 1115 3.52 5.72 31.26
N MET A 1116 4.63 6.44 31.48
CA MET A 1116 4.65 7.92 31.38
C MET A 1116 4.55 8.46 29.94
N ARG A 1117 4.73 7.61 28.91
CA ARG A 1117 4.59 7.94 27.48
C ARG A 1117 5.52 9.04 26.92
N VAL A 1118 6.68 9.22 27.54
CA VAL A 1118 7.73 10.15 27.11
C VAL A 1118 8.84 9.50 26.25
N CYS A 1119 8.57 8.33 25.66
CA CYS A 1119 9.57 7.51 24.96
C CYS A 1119 10.25 8.25 23.78
N HIS A 1120 9.50 9.13 23.11
CA HIS A 1120 9.93 9.93 21.97
C HIS A 1120 10.82 11.11 22.36
N LEU A 1121 10.81 11.52 23.64
CA LEU A 1121 11.52 12.71 24.15
C LEU A 1121 12.93 12.44 24.65
N ASN A 1122 13.36 11.18 24.70
CA ASN A 1122 14.64 10.76 25.31
C ASN A 1122 14.71 11.00 26.83
N THR A 1123 13.59 11.21 27.51
CA THR A 1123 13.54 11.57 28.94
C THR A 1123 13.00 10.45 29.82
N CYS A 1124 13.16 9.18 29.42
CA CYS A 1124 12.68 8.04 30.21
C CYS A 1124 13.42 7.99 31.58
N PRO A 1125 12.72 8.15 32.71
CA PRO A 1125 13.40 8.24 34.01
C PRO A 1125 13.89 6.90 34.56
N PHE A 1126 13.50 5.78 33.92
CA PHE A 1126 13.84 4.41 34.31
C PHE A 1126 14.91 3.76 33.42
N GLY A 1127 15.55 4.53 32.54
CA GLY A 1127 16.62 4.01 31.67
C GLY A 1127 16.16 2.99 30.61
N ILE A 1128 14.86 2.92 30.30
CA ILE A 1128 14.31 1.96 29.33
C ILE A 1128 14.23 2.56 27.92
N ALA A 1129 13.47 3.63 27.74
CA ALA A 1129 13.20 4.21 26.42
C ALA A 1129 14.03 5.49 26.15
N THR A 1130 15.33 5.42 26.46
CA THR A 1130 16.26 6.55 26.37
C THR A 1130 17.65 6.09 25.93
N GLN A 1131 18.37 6.97 25.26
CA GLN A 1131 19.78 6.82 24.89
C GLN A 1131 20.70 7.74 25.72
N ASP A 1132 20.12 8.65 26.49
CA ASP A 1132 20.87 9.48 27.43
C ASP A 1132 21.57 8.59 28.47
N THR A 1133 22.88 8.79 28.63
CA THR A 1133 23.71 7.91 29.47
C THR A 1133 23.37 8.04 30.95
N GLU A 1134 23.09 9.25 31.44
CA GLU A 1134 22.73 9.45 32.86
C GLU A 1134 21.38 8.80 33.18
N LEU A 1135 20.42 8.87 32.26
CA LEU A 1135 19.14 8.21 32.42
C LEU A 1135 19.25 6.69 32.24
N ARG A 1136 20.12 6.20 31.35
CA ARG A 1136 20.38 4.76 31.17
C ARG A 1136 20.96 4.11 32.42
N ASP A 1137 21.81 4.81 33.17
CA ASP A 1137 22.36 4.32 34.44
C ASP A 1137 21.28 4.03 35.51
N ARG A 1138 20.07 4.57 35.31
CA ARG A 1138 18.90 4.31 36.16
C ARG A 1138 18.17 3.00 35.82
N PHE A 1139 18.57 2.28 34.78
CA PHE A 1139 17.99 0.98 34.44
C PHE A 1139 18.23 -0.03 35.57
N LYS A 1140 17.16 -0.64 36.09
CA LYS A 1140 17.20 -1.64 37.19
C LYS A 1140 16.53 -2.96 36.81
N GLY A 1141 16.14 -3.15 35.55
CA GLY A 1141 15.48 -4.38 35.11
C GLY A 1141 16.41 -5.59 35.18
N LYS A 1142 15.86 -6.78 35.50
CA LYS A 1142 16.62 -8.03 35.62
C LYS A 1142 16.11 -9.08 34.66
N VAL A 1143 17.03 -9.93 34.17
CA VAL A 1143 16.73 -11.06 33.30
C VAL A 1143 15.74 -12.02 33.95
N ASP A 1144 15.93 -12.33 35.24
CA ASP A 1144 15.09 -13.26 35.98
C ASP A 1144 13.65 -12.75 36.12
N ASP A 1145 13.42 -11.44 36.21
CA ASP A 1145 12.08 -10.88 36.31
C ASP A 1145 11.27 -11.13 35.03
N VAL A 1146 11.92 -10.98 33.87
CA VAL A 1146 11.33 -11.28 32.55
C VAL A 1146 11.07 -12.78 32.41
N ILE A 1147 12.01 -13.63 32.86
CA ILE A 1147 11.83 -15.09 32.87
C ILE A 1147 10.63 -15.47 33.74
N ASN A 1148 10.52 -14.88 34.95
CA ASN A 1148 9.39 -15.12 35.85
C ASN A 1148 8.07 -14.73 35.19
N PHE A 1149 8.01 -13.59 34.49
CA PHE A 1149 6.82 -13.21 33.71
C PHE A 1149 6.43 -14.26 32.67
N MET A 1150 7.41 -14.74 31.88
CA MET A 1150 7.15 -15.76 30.86
C MET A 1150 6.69 -17.09 31.47
N TYR A 1151 7.26 -17.51 32.60
CA TYR A 1151 6.79 -18.73 33.27
C TYR A 1151 5.41 -18.55 33.91
N PHE A 1152 5.11 -17.39 34.51
CA PHE A 1152 3.79 -17.15 35.10
C PHE A 1152 2.69 -17.11 34.06
N ILE A 1153 2.91 -16.46 32.93
CA ILE A 1153 1.89 -16.41 31.87
C ILE A 1153 1.72 -17.79 31.19
N ALA A 1154 2.79 -18.58 31.07
CA ALA A 1154 2.71 -19.97 30.61
C ALA A 1154 1.95 -20.85 31.60
N GLU A 1155 2.21 -20.74 32.90
CA GLU A 1155 1.50 -21.52 33.93
C GLU A 1155 0.02 -21.15 33.96
N GLU A 1156 -0.32 -19.88 33.84
CA GLU A 1156 -1.71 -19.45 33.75
C GLU A 1156 -2.38 -19.99 32.47
N LEU A 1157 -1.67 -20.04 31.33
CA LEU A 1157 -2.18 -20.71 30.13
C LEU A 1157 -2.41 -22.21 30.37
N ARG A 1158 -1.52 -22.91 31.09
CA ARG A 1158 -1.71 -24.33 31.44
C ARG A 1158 -2.97 -24.54 32.28
N GLU A 1159 -3.26 -23.65 33.22
CA GLU A 1159 -4.52 -23.68 33.99
C GLU A 1159 -5.74 -23.58 33.06
N TYR A 1160 -5.71 -22.69 32.06
CA TYR A 1160 -6.79 -22.58 31.08
C TYR A 1160 -6.87 -23.82 30.17
N MET A 1161 -5.75 -24.34 29.69
CA MET A 1161 -5.70 -25.58 28.88
C MET A 1161 -6.30 -26.76 29.64
N ALA A 1162 -5.93 -26.92 30.92
CA ALA A 1162 -6.49 -27.95 31.79
C ALA A 1162 -8.00 -27.82 31.92
N ARG A 1163 -8.49 -26.60 32.21
CA ARG A 1163 -9.94 -26.34 32.35
C ARG A 1163 -10.72 -26.53 31.04
N LEU A 1164 -10.08 -26.28 29.91
CA LEU A 1164 -10.68 -26.43 28.57
C LEU A 1164 -10.62 -27.86 28.03
N GLY A 1165 -9.79 -28.73 28.63
CA GLY A 1165 -9.67 -30.14 28.26
C GLY A 1165 -8.53 -30.48 27.30
N PHE A 1166 -7.50 -29.64 27.18
CA PHE A 1166 -6.41 -29.84 26.23
C PHE A 1166 -5.09 -30.21 26.91
N GLU A 1167 -4.49 -31.34 26.51
CA GLU A 1167 -3.16 -31.77 26.98
C GLU A 1167 -2.03 -30.99 26.28
N ARG A 1168 -2.22 -30.64 25.00
CA ARG A 1168 -1.25 -29.91 24.18
C ARG A 1168 -1.87 -28.68 23.55
N LEU A 1169 -1.09 -27.62 23.40
CA LEU A 1169 -1.56 -26.37 22.81
C LEU A 1169 -1.91 -26.54 21.32
N ASP A 1170 -1.21 -27.43 20.62
CA ASP A 1170 -1.53 -27.80 19.23
C ASP A 1170 -3.00 -28.24 19.06
N ASP A 1171 -3.53 -28.98 20.04
CA ASP A 1171 -4.92 -29.50 20.00
C ASP A 1171 -5.96 -28.41 20.31
N MET A 1172 -5.54 -27.31 20.95
CA MET A 1172 -6.36 -26.17 21.32
C MET A 1172 -6.49 -25.14 20.18
N ILE A 1173 -5.53 -25.08 19.27
CA ILE A 1173 -5.46 -24.05 18.22
C ILE A 1173 -6.70 -24.13 17.30
N GLY A 1174 -7.40 -23.01 17.14
CA GLY A 1174 -8.57 -22.89 16.26
C GLY A 1174 -9.88 -23.50 16.81
N ARG A 1175 -9.90 -23.98 18.06
CA ARG A 1175 -11.09 -24.57 18.72
C ARG A 1175 -12.10 -23.50 19.18
N VAL A 1176 -12.60 -22.70 18.24
CA VAL A 1176 -13.60 -21.64 18.50
C VAL A 1176 -14.89 -22.15 19.13
N ASP A 1177 -15.18 -23.45 19.05
CA ASP A 1177 -16.30 -24.10 19.75
C ASP A 1177 -16.20 -24.03 21.27
N LYS A 1178 -15.00 -23.81 21.83
CA LYS A 1178 -14.77 -23.58 23.27
C LYS A 1178 -14.96 -22.13 23.69
N LEU A 1179 -15.30 -21.24 22.76
CA LEU A 1179 -15.62 -19.84 23.02
C LEU A 1179 -17.09 -19.57 22.78
N ARG A 1180 -17.67 -18.73 23.63
CA ARG A 1180 -19.00 -18.16 23.43
C ARG A 1180 -19.00 -16.68 23.84
N GLN A 1181 -19.94 -15.92 23.29
CA GLN A 1181 -20.10 -14.53 23.68
C GLN A 1181 -20.73 -14.44 25.08
N LYS A 1182 -20.11 -13.66 25.96
CA LYS A 1182 -20.61 -13.32 27.29
C LYS A 1182 -21.81 -12.38 27.15
N SER A 1183 -22.88 -12.65 27.91
CA SER A 1183 -24.00 -11.72 28.01
C SER A 1183 -23.61 -10.49 28.82
N VAL A 1184 -23.74 -9.30 28.21
CA VAL A 1184 -23.44 -8.00 28.83
C VAL A 1184 -24.57 -7.01 28.54
N GLN A 1185 -24.71 -5.99 29.39
CA GLN A 1185 -25.73 -4.95 29.24
C GLN A 1185 -25.17 -3.68 28.58
N GLY A 1186 -26.07 -2.75 28.22
CA GLY A 1186 -25.71 -1.49 27.57
C GLY A 1186 -25.25 -1.67 26.13
N LYS A 1187 -24.52 -0.68 25.59
CA LYS A 1187 -24.09 -0.70 24.18
C LYS A 1187 -23.16 -1.86 23.83
N ALA A 1188 -22.36 -2.35 24.77
CA ALA A 1188 -21.54 -3.54 24.57
C ALA A 1188 -22.38 -4.79 24.26
N GLY A 1189 -23.62 -4.85 24.77
CA GLY A 1189 -24.55 -5.96 24.52
C GLY A 1189 -25.13 -6.00 23.11
N LYS A 1190 -24.95 -4.94 22.32
CA LYS A 1190 -25.37 -4.90 20.90
C LYS A 1190 -24.32 -5.45 19.94
N LEU A 1191 -23.10 -5.72 20.42
CA LEU A 1191 -22.08 -6.36 19.59
C LEU A 1191 -22.50 -7.80 19.27
N ASN A 1192 -22.22 -8.23 18.05
CA ASN A 1192 -22.35 -9.62 17.64
C ASN A 1192 -20.96 -10.16 17.23
N LEU A 1193 -20.48 -11.20 17.93
CA LEU A 1193 -19.19 -11.84 17.68
C LEU A 1193 -19.28 -13.14 16.85
N ASP A 1194 -20.45 -13.52 16.34
CA ASP A 1194 -20.70 -14.78 15.61
C ASP A 1194 -19.75 -14.99 14.42
N LYS A 1195 -19.39 -13.91 13.70
CA LYS A 1195 -18.44 -13.99 12.58
C LYS A 1195 -17.03 -14.36 13.03
N ILE A 1196 -16.60 -13.87 14.20
CA ILE A 1196 -15.31 -14.21 14.82
C ILE A 1196 -15.34 -15.67 15.31
N LEU A 1197 -16.43 -16.05 15.97
CA LEU A 1197 -16.62 -17.37 16.59
C LEU A 1197 -17.12 -18.45 15.59
N LYS A 1198 -17.06 -18.17 14.28
CA LYS A 1198 -17.58 -19.09 13.26
C LYS A 1198 -16.69 -20.33 13.15
N SER A 1199 -17.23 -21.49 13.51
CA SER A 1199 -16.63 -22.78 13.20
C SER A 1199 -16.84 -23.12 11.71
N LEU A 1200 -15.74 -23.37 10.98
CA LEU A 1200 -15.78 -23.77 9.58
C LEU A 1200 -15.78 -25.30 9.44
N PRO A 1201 -16.60 -25.89 8.56
CA PRO A 1201 -16.50 -27.32 8.24
C PRO A 1201 -15.16 -27.60 7.55
N THR A 1202 -14.22 -28.24 8.24
CA THR A 1202 -12.96 -28.68 7.63
C THR A 1202 -13.12 -30.10 7.09
N TYR A 1203 -12.55 -30.38 5.91
CA TYR A 1203 -12.63 -31.69 5.24
C TYR A 1203 -12.15 -32.87 6.13
N ASN A 1204 -11.34 -32.59 7.16
CA ASN A 1204 -10.72 -33.60 8.03
C ASN A 1204 -11.06 -33.50 9.53
N ARG A 1205 -11.99 -32.64 9.98
CA ARG A 1205 -12.36 -32.41 11.41
C ARG A 1205 -11.20 -32.16 12.41
N THR A 1206 -9.97 -32.04 11.93
CA THR A 1206 -8.82 -31.57 12.69
C THR A 1206 -8.72 -30.08 12.47
N ALA A 1207 -8.54 -29.31 13.55
CA ALA A 1207 -8.25 -27.89 13.42
C ALA A 1207 -6.94 -27.76 12.61
N VAL A 1208 -7.00 -27.06 11.47
CA VAL A 1208 -5.85 -26.99 10.57
C VAL A 1208 -4.88 -25.99 11.17
N HIS A 1209 -3.78 -26.47 11.73
CA HIS A 1209 -2.63 -25.68 12.15
C HIS A 1209 -1.42 -26.01 11.27
N PHE A 1210 -0.32 -25.29 11.46
CA PHE A 1210 0.91 -25.48 10.69
C PHE A 1210 1.47 -26.91 10.81
N LYS A 1211 1.99 -27.47 9.70
CA LYS A 1211 2.55 -28.84 9.62
C LYS A 1211 4.01 -28.90 9.14
N ASP A 1212 4.82 -27.95 9.58
CA ASP A 1212 6.24 -27.78 9.19
C ASP A 1212 6.49 -27.86 7.68
N TYR A 1213 5.60 -27.20 6.92
CA TYR A 1213 5.71 -27.10 5.48
C TYR A 1213 7.08 -26.53 5.08
N LYS A 1214 7.75 -27.25 4.19
CA LYS A 1214 9.03 -26.86 3.60
C LYS A 1214 8.89 -26.89 2.09
N ASP A 1215 8.68 -25.74 1.46
CA ASP A 1215 9.13 -25.56 0.09
C ASP A 1215 9.42 -24.11 -0.31
N ASN A 1216 10.50 -23.94 -1.08
CA ASN A 1216 10.88 -22.80 -1.94
C ASN A 1216 11.75 -23.26 -3.13
N LYS A 1217 11.97 -24.58 -3.26
CA LYS A 1217 12.79 -25.24 -4.27
C LYS A 1217 14.17 -24.60 -4.41
N LEU A 1218 14.80 -24.19 -3.28
CA LEU A 1218 16.12 -23.52 -3.28
C LEU A 1218 17.20 -24.39 -3.91
N GLU A 1219 17.07 -25.71 -3.80
CA GLU A 1219 17.93 -26.70 -4.43
C GLU A 1219 17.84 -26.71 -5.96
N LYS A 1220 16.82 -26.06 -6.55
CA LYS A 1220 16.68 -25.88 -8.00
C LYS A 1220 17.39 -24.64 -8.53
N THR A 1221 17.89 -23.75 -7.67
CA THR A 1221 18.46 -22.45 -8.07
C THR A 1221 19.86 -22.59 -8.64
N ILE A 1222 20.27 -21.60 -9.42
CA ILE A 1222 21.61 -21.55 -10.04
C ILE A 1222 22.73 -21.48 -8.99
N ASP A 1223 22.49 -20.74 -7.90
CA ASP A 1223 23.44 -20.64 -6.79
C ASP A 1223 23.72 -22.02 -6.18
N TYR A 1224 22.67 -22.78 -5.87
CA TYR A 1224 22.81 -24.09 -5.24
C TYR A 1224 23.35 -25.15 -6.21
N ARG A 1225 22.80 -25.20 -7.43
CA ARG A 1225 23.12 -26.26 -8.40
C ARG A 1225 24.43 -26.06 -9.15
N ILE A 1226 24.84 -24.80 -9.35
CA ILE A 1226 25.96 -24.45 -10.22
C ILE A 1226 27.05 -23.71 -9.45
N LEU A 1227 26.74 -22.59 -8.80
CA LEU A 1227 27.78 -21.76 -8.17
C LEU A 1227 28.46 -22.43 -6.98
N LEU A 1228 27.70 -22.95 -6.01
CA LEU A 1228 28.29 -23.60 -4.83
C LEU A 1228 29.22 -24.77 -5.21
N PRO A 1229 28.85 -25.69 -6.12
CA PRO A 1229 29.77 -26.70 -6.63
C PRO A 1229 31.01 -26.14 -7.32
N LEU A 1230 30.88 -25.15 -8.21
CA LEU A 1230 32.01 -24.57 -8.93
C LEU A 1230 32.96 -23.79 -8.02
N CYS A 1231 32.43 -23.12 -7.00
CA CYS A 1231 33.18 -22.30 -6.06
C CYS A 1231 33.61 -23.09 -4.81
N LYS A 1232 33.47 -24.42 -4.76
CA LYS A 1232 33.75 -25.22 -3.56
C LYS A 1232 35.11 -24.91 -2.94
N ASN A 1233 36.18 -24.89 -3.73
CA ASN A 1233 37.52 -24.55 -3.22
C ASN A 1233 37.64 -23.11 -2.73
N ALA A 1234 36.94 -22.16 -3.36
CA ALA A 1234 36.91 -20.78 -2.89
C ALA A 1234 36.17 -20.66 -1.54
N VAL A 1235 35.11 -21.45 -1.34
CA VAL A 1235 34.33 -21.52 -0.09
C VAL A 1235 35.09 -22.26 1.03
N GLU A 1236 35.78 -23.35 0.71
CA GLU A 1236 36.43 -24.21 1.71
C GLU A 1236 37.91 -23.89 1.98
N LYS A 1237 38.58 -23.22 1.03
CA LYS A 1237 40.04 -22.94 1.10
C LYS A 1237 40.44 -21.51 0.76
N LYS A 1238 39.48 -20.62 0.45
CA LYS A 1238 39.73 -19.23 0.01
C LYS A 1238 40.59 -19.13 -1.26
N GLU A 1239 40.59 -20.15 -2.11
CA GLU A 1239 41.30 -20.12 -3.39
C GLU A 1239 40.61 -19.14 -4.36
N PRO A 1240 41.35 -18.20 -4.99
CA PRO A 1240 40.77 -17.30 -5.98
C PRO A 1240 40.26 -18.07 -7.22
N ILE A 1241 39.14 -17.63 -7.79
CA ILE A 1241 38.52 -18.25 -8.95
C ILE A 1241 37.91 -17.22 -9.90
N LYS A 1242 37.98 -17.51 -11.21
CA LYS A 1242 37.28 -16.78 -12.26
C LYS A 1242 36.32 -17.70 -13.01
N LEU A 1243 35.07 -17.27 -13.17
CA LEU A 1243 34.01 -18.01 -13.85
C LEU A 1243 33.37 -17.15 -14.94
N SER A 1244 32.83 -17.80 -15.98
CA SER A 1244 31.98 -17.16 -16.99
C SER A 1244 30.73 -18.01 -17.19
N LEU A 1245 29.54 -17.40 -17.06
CA LEU A 1245 28.25 -18.10 -17.05
C LEU A 1245 27.21 -17.31 -17.85
N GLU A 1246 26.30 -18.01 -18.53
CA GLU A 1246 25.09 -17.39 -19.08
C GLU A 1246 24.04 -17.18 -17.99
N VAL A 1247 23.34 -16.05 -18.03
CA VAL A 1247 22.26 -15.71 -17.10
C VAL A 1247 21.04 -15.19 -17.86
N GLY A 1248 19.85 -15.43 -17.30
CA GLY A 1248 18.58 -14.92 -17.81
C GLY A 1248 17.75 -14.26 -16.72
N ASN A 1249 16.57 -13.75 -17.07
CA ASN A 1249 15.70 -13.04 -16.11
C ASN A 1249 15.27 -13.94 -14.93
N GLN A 1250 15.26 -15.26 -15.13
CA GLN A 1250 15.01 -16.25 -14.09
C GLN A 1250 16.19 -16.45 -13.11
N SER A 1251 17.39 -15.96 -13.44
CA SER A 1251 18.59 -16.00 -12.57
C SER A 1251 18.52 -14.94 -11.47
N ARG A 1252 17.53 -15.09 -10.58
CA ARG A 1252 17.22 -14.17 -9.48
C ARG A 1252 18.14 -14.39 -8.28
N THR A 1253 18.46 -13.33 -7.56
CA THR A 1253 19.20 -13.40 -6.29
C THR A 1253 20.56 -14.11 -6.41
N PHE A 1254 21.23 -13.84 -7.53
CA PHE A 1254 22.46 -14.51 -7.92
C PHE A 1254 23.65 -14.19 -6.99
N ALA A 1255 24.43 -15.21 -6.64
CA ALA A 1255 25.59 -15.21 -5.76
C ALA A 1255 25.33 -14.83 -4.28
N THR A 1256 24.08 -14.64 -3.88
CA THR A 1256 23.72 -14.35 -2.48
C THR A 1256 23.93 -15.56 -1.58
N MET A 1257 23.60 -16.77 -2.04
CA MET A 1257 23.79 -17.98 -1.24
C MET A 1257 25.29 -18.31 -1.13
N LEU A 1258 26.04 -18.14 -2.21
CA LEU A 1258 27.51 -18.21 -2.19
C LEU A 1258 28.11 -17.26 -1.14
N SER A 1259 27.64 -16.01 -1.12
CA SER A 1259 28.06 -15.01 -0.14
C SER A 1259 27.77 -15.45 1.29
N SER A 1260 26.57 -16.00 1.55
CA SER A 1260 26.16 -16.51 2.86
C SER A 1260 27.05 -17.65 3.35
N GLU A 1261 27.36 -18.64 2.50
CA GLU A 1261 28.18 -19.80 2.90
C GLU A 1261 29.63 -19.38 3.25
N ILE A 1262 30.21 -18.45 2.48
CA ILE A 1262 31.55 -17.89 2.77
C ILE A 1262 31.53 -17.15 4.10
N LEU A 1263 30.52 -16.29 4.31
CA LEU A 1263 30.38 -15.53 5.55
C LEU A 1263 30.24 -16.44 6.76
N LYS A 1264 29.40 -17.48 6.69
CA LYS A 1264 29.21 -18.45 7.78
C LYS A 1264 30.49 -19.21 8.11
N THR A 1265 31.33 -19.46 7.11
CA THR A 1265 32.58 -20.23 7.27
C THR A 1265 33.71 -19.36 7.84
N TYR A 1266 33.83 -18.10 7.43
CA TYR A 1266 35.02 -17.29 7.72
C TYR A 1266 34.78 -15.88 8.25
N GLY A 1267 33.54 -15.38 8.27
CA GLY A 1267 33.21 -14.01 8.64
C GLY A 1267 33.35 -12.98 7.51
N LYS A 1268 32.98 -11.73 7.81
CA LYS A 1268 32.67 -10.71 6.80
C LYS A 1268 33.85 -10.12 6.01
N ASP A 1269 35.07 -10.23 6.56
CA ASP A 1269 36.30 -9.70 5.96
C ASP A 1269 37.27 -10.82 5.56
N ALA A 1270 36.73 -12.01 5.33
CA ALA A 1270 37.52 -13.23 5.16
C ALA A 1270 38.27 -13.35 3.83
N LEU A 1271 37.75 -12.73 2.77
CA LEU A 1271 38.30 -12.80 1.42
C LEU A 1271 38.99 -11.49 1.06
N ASP A 1272 40.12 -11.64 0.37
CA ASP A 1272 40.75 -10.53 -0.32
C ASP A 1272 39.85 -10.04 -1.46
N GLU A 1273 40.03 -8.79 -1.82
CA GLU A 1273 39.26 -8.14 -2.87
C GLU A 1273 39.39 -8.89 -4.21
N ASP A 1274 38.28 -9.05 -4.93
CA ASP A 1274 38.21 -9.76 -6.21
C ASP A 1274 38.66 -11.25 -6.21
N SER A 1275 38.69 -11.91 -5.05
CA SER A 1275 39.01 -13.35 -4.94
C SER A 1275 38.11 -14.22 -5.81
N ILE A 1276 36.80 -13.94 -5.87
CA ILE A 1276 35.84 -14.64 -6.72
C ILE A 1276 35.34 -13.65 -7.77
N HIS A 1277 35.67 -13.89 -9.04
CA HIS A 1277 35.18 -13.07 -10.16
C HIS A 1277 34.27 -13.89 -11.06
N ILE A 1278 33.00 -13.52 -11.13
CA ILE A 1278 32.02 -14.18 -12.00
C ILE A 1278 31.59 -13.21 -13.09
N LYS A 1279 31.85 -13.57 -14.34
CA LYS A 1279 31.36 -12.89 -15.53
C LYS A 1279 30.02 -13.51 -15.95
N ALA A 1280 28.93 -12.76 -15.82
CA ALA A 1280 27.59 -13.16 -16.20
C ALA A 1280 27.24 -12.55 -17.57
N ILE A 1281 26.83 -13.38 -18.53
CA ILE A 1281 26.52 -12.95 -19.90
C ILE A 1281 25.01 -13.12 -20.13
N GLY A 1282 24.32 -12.02 -20.44
CA GLY A 1282 22.87 -12.00 -20.66
C GLY A 1282 22.13 -10.98 -19.81
N ASN A 1283 20.88 -11.27 -19.47
CA ASN A 1283 19.99 -10.35 -18.76
C ASN A 1283 19.76 -10.87 -17.34
N ALA A 1284 20.36 -10.24 -16.34
CA ALA A 1284 20.25 -10.67 -14.95
C ALA A 1284 18.84 -10.47 -14.38
N GLY A 1285 18.35 -11.44 -13.62
CA GLY A 1285 17.06 -11.38 -12.92
C GLY A 1285 17.02 -10.40 -11.75
N ASN A 1286 15.86 -10.30 -11.10
CA ASN A 1286 15.68 -9.45 -9.91
C ASN A 1286 16.68 -9.81 -8.80
N SER A 1287 17.12 -8.79 -8.06
CA SER A 1287 18.00 -8.95 -6.90
C SER A 1287 19.38 -9.55 -7.22
N PHE A 1288 19.87 -9.38 -8.45
CA PHE A 1288 21.20 -9.85 -8.83
C PHE A 1288 22.29 -9.22 -7.95
N GLY A 1289 23.10 -10.05 -7.30
CA GLY A 1289 24.12 -9.60 -6.34
C GLY A 1289 23.54 -9.02 -5.05
N ALA A 1290 22.32 -9.39 -4.65
CA ALA A 1290 21.78 -8.97 -3.36
C ALA A 1290 22.66 -9.48 -2.20
N PHE A 1291 22.93 -8.62 -1.22
CA PHE A 1291 23.75 -8.91 -0.04
C PHE A 1291 25.16 -9.44 -0.38
N LEU A 1292 25.73 -9.06 -1.53
CA LEU A 1292 27.02 -9.56 -2.01
C LEU A 1292 28.16 -9.22 -1.04
N LEU A 1293 28.90 -10.25 -0.63
CA LEU A 1293 30.01 -10.14 0.32
C LEU A 1293 31.27 -9.55 -0.34
N LYS A 1294 32.09 -8.87 0.47
CA LYS A 1294 33.45 -8.47 0.10
C LYS A 1294 34.27 -9.65 -0.45
N GLY A 1295 35.05 -9.37 -1.48
CA GLY A 1295 35.88 -10.38 -2.18
C GLY A 1295 35.19 -11.05 -3.36
N ILE A 1296 33.88 -10.83 -3.53
CA ILE A 1296 33.14 -11.29 -4.72
C ILE A 1296 32.92 -10.11 -5.67
N LYS A 1297 33.28 -10.32 -6.94
CA LYS A 1297 33.08 -9.39 -8.04
C LYS A 1297 32.19 -10.02 -9.10
N LEU A 1298 31.06 -9.38 -9.38
CA LEU A 1298 30.16 -9.76 -10.46
C LEU A 1298 30.32 -8.78 -11.63
N GLU A 1299 30.54 -9.30 -12.83
CA GLU A 1299 30.62 -8.51 -14.07
C GLU A 1299 29.52 -8.97 -15.03
N ILE A 1300 28.54 -8.11 -15.30
CA ILE A 1300 27.43 -8.37 -16.23
C ILE A 1300 27.81 -7.80 -17.61
N ILE A 1301 27.79 -8.67 -18.63
CA ILE A 1301 27.78 -8.28 -20.04
C ILE A 1301 26.35 -8.41 -20.54
N GLY A 1302 25.64 -7.28 -20.63
CA GLY A 1302 24.21 -7.22 -20.88
C GLY A 1302 23.54 -6.18 -19.98
N ASP A 1303 22.47 -6.58 -19.29
CA ASP A 1303 21.70 -5.70 -18.39
C ASP A 1303 21.12 -6.49 -17.19
N SER A 1304 20.47 -5.78 -16.26
CA SER A 1304 19.84 -6.34 -15.08
C SER A 1304 18.43 -5.79 -14.85
N ASN A 1305 17.59 -6.61 -14.21
CA ASN A 1305 16.28 -6.21 -13.73
C ASN A 1305 16.37 -5.35 -12.43
N ASP A 1306 15.33 -5.37 -11.60
CA ASP A 1306 15.22 -4.53 -10.41
C ASP A 1306 16.14 -5.04 -9.28
N TYR A 1307 16.41 -4.16 -8.31
CA TYR A 1307 17.09 -4.50 -7.07
C TYR A 1307 18.55 -4.96 -7.21
N LEU A 1308 19.24 -4.57 -8.29
CA LEU A 1308 20.68 -4.84 -8.46
C LEU A 1308 21.46 -4.39 -7.22
N GLY A 1309 22.21 -5.29 -6.59
CA GLY A 1309 23.01 -4.97 -5.41
C GLY A 1309 22.18 -4.56 -4.18
N LYS A 1310 20.92 -5.00 -4.07
CA LYS A 1310 20.08 -4.80 -2.88
C LYS A 1310 20.81 -5.24 -1.60
N GLY A 1311 20.88 -4.36 -0.60
CA GLY A 1311 21.59 -4.63 0.64
C GLY A 1311 23.08 -4.95 0.47
N LEU A 1312 23.75 -4.40 -0.55
CA LEU A 1312 25.16 -4.67 -0.84
C LEU A 1312 26.03 -4.60 0.42
N SER A 1313 26.82 -5.65 0.64
CA SER A 1313 27.54 -5.91 1.89
C SER A 1313 29.06 -6.00 1.67
N GLY A 1314 29.58 -5.20 0.73
CA GLY A 1314 31.02 -5.05 0.46
C GLY A 1314 31.51 -5.61 -0.88
N GLY A 1315 30.69 -6.37 -1.61
CA GLY A 1315 31.05 -6.88 -2.94
C GLY A 1315 31.11 -5.80 -4.02
N LYS A 1316 31.55 -6.19 -5.22
CA LYS A 1316 31.58 -5.33 -6.41
C LYS A 1316 30.65 -5.82 -7.50
N ILE A 1317 29.93 -4.89 -8.13
CA ILE A 1317 29.07 -5.19 -9.28
C ILE A 1317 29.41 -4.24 -10.42
N ILE A 1318 29.73 -4.80 -11.58
CA ILE A 1318 30.00 -4.08 -12.81
C ILE A 1318 28.93 -4.50 -13.82
N ALA A 1319 28.31 -3.55 -14.51
CA ALA A 1319 27.44 -3.83 -15.64
C ALA A 1319 27.85 -2.97 -16.84
N LYS A 1320 28.02 -3.62 -17.99
CA LYS A 1320 28.26 -2.96 -19.28
C LYS A 1320 27.52 -3.68 -20.39
N ILE A 1321 27.22 -2.94 -21.45
CA ILE A 1321 26.54 -3.48 -22.63
C ILE A 1321 27.41 -4.51 -23.35
N SER A 1322 26.80 -5.34 -24.20
CA SER A 1322 27.54 -6.26 -25.06
C SER A 1322 28.39 -5.50 -26.07
N ASN A 1323 29.59 -6.01 -26.37
CA ASN A 1323 30.43 -5.48 -27.46
C ASN A 1323 29.77 -5.62 -28.84
N GLU A 1324 28.72 -6.43 -28.95
CA GLU A 1324 27.94 -6.59 -30.18
C GLU A 1324 26.80 -5.55 -30.31
N ALA A 1325 26.47 -4.84 -29.22
CA ALA A 1325 25.44 -3.82 -29.23
C ALA A 1325 25.89 -2.61 -30.06
N THR A 1326 24.97 -2.07 -30.87
CA THR A 1326 25.23 -0.89 -31.72
C THR A 1326 24.64 0.41 -31.17
N PHE A 1327 23.92 0.35 -30.06
CA PHE A 1327 23.32 1.50 -29.39
C PHE A 1327 24.27 2.07 -28.32
N SER A 1328 24.10 3.34 -27.96
CA SER A 1328 24.94 4.02 -26.96
C SER A 1328 24.52 3.68 -25.52
N PRO A 1329 25.46 3.33 -24.62
CA PRO A 1329 25.14 3.07 -23.22
C PRO A 1329 24.40 4.23 -22.51
N GLU A 1330 24.82 5.47 -22.77
CA GLU A 1330 24.31 6.69 -22.12
C GLU A 1330 22.87 7.06 -22.47
N GLU A 1331 22.24 6.41 -23.44
CA GLU A 1331 20.84 6.62 -23.84
C GLU A 1331 19.92 5.45 -23.48
N ASN A 1332 20.48 4.39 -22.91
CA ASN A 1332 19.82 3.10 -22.74
C ASN A 1332 19.89 2.63 -21.28
N ILE A 1333 18.84 1.92 -20.86
CA ILE A 1333 18.80 1.33 -19.52
C ILE A 1333 19.77 0.14 -19.42
N ILE A 1334 20.42 0.01 -18.26
CA ILE A 1334 21.29 -1.12 -17.93
C ILE A 1334 20.88 -1.83 -16.64
N ALA A 1335 20.14 -1.14 -15.77
CA ALA A 1335 19.62 -1.69 -14.53
C ALA A 1335 18.22 -1.16 -14.25
N GLY A 1336 17.41 -1.96 -13.56
CA GLY A 1336 16.06 -1.60 -13.15
C GLY A 1336 15.98 -0.61 -11.99
N ASN A 1337 14.91 -0.76 -11.21
CA ASN A 1337 14.48 0.12 -10.14
C ASN A 1337 15.06 -0.31 -8.79
N ALA A 1338 15.11 0.63 -7.85
CA ALA A 1338 15.54 0.41 -6.46
C ALA A 1338 16.89 -0.34 -6.34
N CYS A 1339 17.80 -0.13 -7.29
CA CYS A 1339 19.16 -0.63 -7.22
C CYS A 1339 19.87 -0.08 -5.97
N LEU A 1340 20.66 -0.92 -5.31
CA LEU A 1340 21.38 -0.61 -4.08
C LEU A 1340 20.48 -0.24 -2.90
N TYR A 1341 19.22 -0.71 -2.90
CA TYR A 1341 18.32 -0.45 -1.79
C TYR A 1341 18.91 -0.94 -0.46
N GLY A 1342 19.17 -0.01 0.46
CA GLY A 1342 19.72 -0.32 1.79
C GLY A 1342 21.17 -0.79 1.78
N ALA A 1343 21.93 -0.54 0.70
CA ALA A 1343 23.33 -0.94 0.62
C ALA A 1343 24.17 -0.31 1.74
N THR A 1344 25.02 -1.10 2.39
CA THR A 1344 25.83 -0.68 3.55
C THR A 1344 27.29 -0.48 3.18
N LYS A 1345 27.81 -1.25 2.22
CA LYS A 1345 29.19 -1.16 1.72
C LYS A 1345 29.31 -1.82 0.35
N GLY A 1346 30.35 -1.49 -0.41
CA GLY A 1346 30.68 -2.10 -1.71
C GLY A 1346 30.75 -1.06 -2.82
N GLU A 1347 31.04 -1.52 -4.04
CA GLU A 1347 31.19 -0.64 -5.20
C GLU A 1347 30.34 -1.12 -6.38
N VAL A 1348 29.66 -0.20 -7.06
CA VAL A 1348 28.86 -0.49 -8.26
C VAL A 1348 29.24 0.45 -9.40
N TYR A 1349 29.46 -0.11 -10.59
CA TYR A 1349 29.82 0.64 -11.80
C TYR A 1349 28.90 0.23 -12.96
N LEU A 1350 28.04 1.15 -13.40
CA LEU A 1350 27.02 0.91 -14.43
C LEU A 1350 27.30 1.77 -15.66
N ASP A 1351 27.70 1.15 -16.76
CA ASP A 1351 27.83 1.82 -18.05
C ASP A 1351 26.47 1.89 -18.75
N GLY A 1352 25.57 2.69 -18.19
CA GLY A 1352 24.22 2.93 -18.70
C GLY A 1352 23.31 3.60 -17.68
N ILE A 1353 22.02 3.72 -18.00
CA ILE A 1353 21.01 4.37 -17.17
C ILE A 1353 20.39 3.36 -16.18
N ALA A 1354 20.28 3.74 -14.91
CA ALA A 1354 19.48 3.01 -13.92
C ALA A 1354 18.03 3.54 -13.87
N GLY A 1355 17.11 2.68 -13.45
CA GLY A 1355 15.69 3.02 -13.28
C GLY A 1355 15.40 3.95 -12.11
N GLU A 1356 14.17 3.91 -11.65
CA GLU A 1356 13.65 4.74 -10.56
C GLU A 1356 14.29 4.35 -9.21
N ARG A 1357 14.40 5.30 -8.29
CA ARG A 1357 14.85 5.07 -6.90
C ARG A 1357 16.26 4.44 -6.80
N PHE A 1358 17.13 4.77 -7.76
CA PHE A 1358 18.53 4.37 -7.71
C PHE A 1358 19.20 4.83 -6.40
N CYS A 1359 19.92 3.95 -5.70
CA CYS A 1359 20.55 4.24 -4.41
C CYS A 1359 19.56 4.67 -3.31
N VAL A 1360 18.29 4.27 -3.40
CA VAL A 1360 17.32 4.50 -2.33
C VAL A 1360 17.84 3.90 -1.02
N ARG A 1361 17.83 4.68 0.05
CA ARG A 1361 18.35 4.25 1.35
C ARG A 1361 19.82 3.78 1.33
N ASN A 1362 20.65 4.21 0.38
CA ASN A 1362 22.09 3.89 0.42
C ASN A 1362 22.74 4.45 1.71
N SER A 1363 23.43 3.57 2.44
CA SER A 1363 24.02 3.83 3.74
C SER A 1363 25.56 3.79 3.72
N GLY A 1364 26.19 3.44 2.60
CA GLY A 1364 27.65 3.38 2.55
C GLY A 1364 28.30 2.85 1.27
N ALA A 1365 27.53 2.45 0.26
CA ALA A 1365 28.10 1.99 -1.01
C ALA A 1365 28.56 3.16 -1.90
N LEU A 1366 29.61 2.89 -2.69
CA LEU A 1366 30.05 3.72 -3.80
C LEU A 1366 29.31 3.29 -5.09
N ALA A 1367 28.75 4.23 -5.83
CA ALA A 1367 28.10 3.92 -7.11
C ALA A 1367 28.43 4.95 -8.20
N VAL A 1368 28.69 4.47 -9.42
CA VAL A 1368 28.86 5.30 -10.63
C VAL A 1368 27.89 4.82 -11.70
N VAL A 1369 27.14 5.75 -12.29
CA VAL A 1369 26.09 5.48 -13.30
C VAL A 1369 26.05 6.59 -14.34
N LEU A 1370 25.58 6.29 -15.56
CA LEU A 1370 25.48 7.29 -16.64
C LEU A 1370 24.17 8.09 -16.63
N GLY A 1371 23.20 7.70 -15.80
CA GLY A 1371 21.93 8.42 -15.61
C GLY A 1371 20.98 7.67 -14.69
N THR A 1372 19.95 8.34 -14.17
CA THR A 1372 18.99 7.72 -13.24
C THR A 1372 17.55 8.18 -13.50
N GLY A 1373 16.57 7.36 -13.11
CA GLY A 1373 15.17 7.75 -13.08
C GLY A 1373 14.80 8.73 -11.97
N VAL A 1374 13.50 8.89 -11.72
CA VAL A 1374 13.00 9.74 -10.64
C VAL A 1374 13.38 9.17 -9.27
N HIS A 1375 13.46 10.04 -8.27
CA HIS A 1375 13.78 9.69 -6.87
C HIS A 1375 15.17 9.05 -6.67
N GLY A 1376 16.16 9.38 -7.51
CA GLY A 1376 17.54 8.95 -7.27
C GLY A 1376 18.07 9.45 -5.91
N CYS A 1377 18.83 8.62 -5.21
CA CYS A 1377 19.39 8.87 -3.87
C CYS A 1377 18.36 9.22 -2.78
N GLU A 1378 17.10 8.81 -2.96
CA GLU A 1378 16.05 9.02 -1.96
C GLU A 1378 16.41 8.38 -0.61
N TYR A 1379 16.22 9.09 0.49
CA TYR A 1379 16.59 8.64 1.84
C TYR A 1379 18.05 8.19 2.02
N MET A 1380 19.00 8.54 1.16
CA MET A 1380 20.40 8.16 1.38
C MET A 1380 20.94 8.73 2.72
N THR A 1381 21.64 7.92 3.53
CA THR A 1381 22.32 8.36 4.79
C THR A 1381 23.83 8.19 4.78
N GLY A 1382 24.40 7.62 3.72
CA GLY A 1382 25.84 7.42 3.62
C GLY A 1382 26.24 6.89 2.26
N GLY A 1383 27.55 6.84 2.02
CA GLY A 1383 28.12 6.44 0.74
C GLY A 1383 28.38 7.61 -0.20
N GLN A 1384 28.80 7.27 -1.41
CA GLN A 1384 29.16 8.23 -2.45
C GLN A 1384 28.51 7.81 -3.77
N VAL A 1385 27.84 8.73 -4.44
CA VAL A 1385 27.21 8.46 -5.75
C VAL A 1385 27.72 9.47 -6.77
N VAL A 1386 28.10 8.98 -7.96
CA VAL A 1386 28.49 9.80 -9.10
C VAL A 1386 27.56 9.50 -10.27
N VAL A 1387 26.91 10.54 -10.78
CA VAL A 1387 26.04 10.45 -11.97
C VAL A 1387 26.67 11.23 -13.12
N LEU A 1388 27.02 10.52 -14.20
CA LEU A 1388 27.73 11.06 -15.37
C LEU A 1388 26.78 11.47 -16.52
N GLY A 1389 25.52 11.76 -16.20
CA GLY A 1389 24.49 12.20 -17.14
C GLY A 1389 23.22 12.65 -16.40
N ASP A 1390 22.05 12.47 -17.02
CA ASP A 1390 20.80 13.05 -16.54
C ASP A 1390 20.23 12.31 -15.31
N VAL A 1391 19.62 13.09 -14.41
CA VAL A 1391 18.86 12.59 -13.27
C VAL A 1391 17.38 12.90 -13.42
N GLY A 1392 16.51 12.01 -12.93
CA GLY A 1392 15.08 12.28 -12.85
C GLY A 1392 14.70 13.26 -11.74
N ALA A 1393 13.48 13.77 -11.80
CA ALA A 1393 12.93 14.69 -10.81
C ALA A 1393 12.94 14.12 -9.38
N ASN A 1394 12.93 15.03 -8.40
CA ASN A 1394 12.91 14.73 -6.98
C ASN A 1394 14.15 13.96 -6.48
N PHE A 1395 15.29 14.19 -7.13
CA PHE A 1395 16.56 13.59 -6.74
C PHE A 1395 16.97 14.07 -5.33
N ALA A 1396 17.54 13.17 -4.52
CA ALA A 1396 17.96 13.40 -3.14
C ALA A 1396 16.84 13.76 -2.13
N ALA A 1397 15.57 13.47 -2.45
CA ALA A 1397 14.48 13.65 -1.48
C ALA A 1397 14.71 12.81 -0.21
N GLY A 1398 14.62 13.43 0.96
CA GLY A 1398 14.92 12.77 2.24
C GLY A 1398 16.39 12.38 2.44
N MET A 1399 17.32 12.76 1.55
CA MET A 1399 18.74 12.48 1.71
C MET A 1399 19.29 13.22 2.94
N SER A 1400 19.79 12.44 3.90
CA SER A 1400 20.22 12.93 5.21
C SER A 1400 21.68 12.61 5.52
N GLY A 1401 22.39 11.91 4.63
CA GLY A 1401 23.84 11.71 4.71
C GLY A 1401 24.44 11.14 3.42
N GLY A 1402 25.77 11.20 3.32
CA GLY A 1402 26.52 10.83 2.12
C GLY A 1402 26.79 12.02 1.19
N VAL A 1403 27.45 11.75 0.06
CA VAL A 1403 27.85 12.78 -0.93
C VAL A 1403 27.46 12.33 -2.33
N VAL A 1404 26.89 13.25 -3.12
CA VAL A 1404 26.59 12.99 -4.54
C VAL A 1404 27.29 14.02 -5.43
N TYR A 1405 27.86 13.56 -6.55
CA TYR A 1405 28.38 14.39 -7.63
C TYR A 1405 27.58 14.15 -8.91
N ILE A 1406 27.11 15.21 -9.56
CA ILE A 1406 26.28 15.13 -10.77
C ILE A 1406 26.92 15.96 -11.89
N PHE A 1407 27.03 15.36 -13.08
CA PHE A 1407 27.46 16.01 -14.31
C PHE A 1407 26.28 16.75 -14.98
N GLY A 1408 26.52 17.97 -15.45
CA GLY A 1408 25.55 18.79 -16.18
C GLY A 1408 24.70 19.67 -15.28
N ARG A 1409 24.92 20.99 -15.33
CA ARG A 1409 24.24 21.99 -14.49
C ARG A 1409 22.73 22.10 -14.70
N HIS A 1410 22.21 21.67 -15.85
CA HIS A 1410 20.77 21.62 -16.10
C HIS A 1410 20.03 20.68 -15.14
N ASN A 1411 20.73 19.73 -14.52
CA ASN A 1411 20.16 18.81 -13.53
C ASN A 1411 19.85 19.46 -12.17
N GLU A 1412 20.34 20.68 -11.88
CA GLU A 1412 20.08 21.35 -10.60
C GLU A 1412 18.59 21.50 -10.30
N ALA A 1413 17.77 21.74 -11.34
CA ALA A 1413 16.31 21.87 -11.22
C ALA A 1413 15.58 20.58 -10.81
N HIS A 1414 16.25 19.42 -10.85
CA HIS A 1414 15.68 18.13 -10.49
C HIS A 1414 15.96 17.73 -9.03
N VAL A 1415 16.85 18.45 -8.34
CA VAL A 1415 17.24 18.16 -6.96
C VAL A 1415 16.20 18.69 -5.98
N ASN A 1416 15.71 17.84 -5.08
CA ASN A 1416 14.89 18.26 -3.96
C ASN A 1416 15.77 18.88 -2.87
N THR A 1417 15.59 20.18 -2.62
CA THR A 1417 16.42 20.98 -1.70
C THR A 1417 15.88 21.04 -0.26
N GLU A 1418 14.92 20.18 0.11
CA GLU A 1418 14.34 20.16 1.47
C GLU A 1418 15.44 19.99 2.54
N LEU A 1419 16.34 19.02 2.36
CA LEU A 1419 17.38 18.65 3.35
C LEU A 1419 18.82 18.86 2.87
N VAL A 1420 19.01 19.12 1.58
CA VAL A 1420 20.33 19.20 0.93
C VAL A 1420 20.59 20.58 0.32
N ASP A 1421 21.87 20.91 0.19
CA ASP A 1421 22.35 22.07 -0.53
C ASP A 1421 23.11 21.63 -1.80
N ILE A 1422 22.94 22.40 -2.87
CA ILE A 1422 23.73 22.31 -4.09
C ILE A 1422 24.98 23.18 -3.92
N LYS A 1423 26.17 22.62 -4.20
CA LYS A 1423 27.46 23.29 -3.99
C LYS A 1423 28.40 23.09 -5.16
N ASP A 1424 29.31 24.04 -5.34
CA ASP A 1424 30.46 23.87 -6.23
C ASP A 1424 31.51 22.93 -5.64
N LEU A 1425 32.26 22.27 -6.51
CA LEU A 1425 33.34 21.38 -6.13
C LEU A 1425 34.56 22.17 -5.65
N ASN A 1426 35.09 21.81 -4.47
CA ASN A 1426 36.40 22.25 -4.02
C ASN A 1426 37.52 21.35 -4.57
N ALA A 1427 38.79 21.68 -4.29
CA ALA A 1427 39.93 20.92 -4.79
C ALA A 1427 40.00 19.46 -4.28
N LYS A 1428 39.49 19.19 -3.07
CA LYS A 1428 39.39 17.83 -2.53
C LYS A 1428 38.32 17.03 -3.27
N ASP A 1429 37.15 17.64 -3.49
CA ASP A 1429 36.05 17.04 -4.23
C ASP A 1429 36.48 16.69 -5.67
N GLU A 1430 37.21 17.59 -6.33
CA GLU A 1430 37.75 17.36 -7.69
C GLU A 1430 38.66 16.13 -7.75
N LYS A 1431 39.61 16.01 -6.80
CA LYS A 1431 40.54 14.87 -6.76
C LYS A 1431 39.81 13.55 -6.52
N GLU A 1432 38.84 13.55 -5.61
CA GLU A 1432 38.03 12.38 -5.29
C GLU A 1432 37.19 11.94 -6.49
N LEU A 1433 36.52 12.88 -7.15
CA LEU A 1433 35.69 12.61 -8.32
C LEU A 1433 36.50 12.02 -9.48
N LYS A 1434 37.67 12.60 -9.81
CA LYS A 1434 38.55 12.07 -10.87
C LYS A 1434 38.95 10.62 -10.61
N ALA A 1435 39.36 10.30 -9.39
CA ALA A 1435 39.75 8.93 -9.03
C ALA A 1435 38.57 7.93 -9.16
N VAL A 1436 37.36 8.34 -8.82
CA VAL A 1436 36.16 7.49 -8.98
C VAL A 1436 35.81 7.29 -10.46
N ILE A 1437 35.95 8.33 -11.29
CA ILE A 1437 35.75 8.22 -12.75
C ILE A 1437 36.80 7.29 -13.38
N GLU A 1438 38.08 7.39 -12.99
CA GLU A 1438 39.16 6.50 -13.44
C GLU A 1438 38.88 5.02 -13.11
N LYS A 1439 38.38 4.75 -11.89
CA LYS A 1439 37.92 3.40 -11.53
C LYS A 1439 36.77 2.94 -12.43
N HIS A 1440 35.78 3.80 -12.67
CA HIS A 1440 34.66 3.47 -13.55
C HIS A 1440 35.14 3.12 -14.96
N ILE A 1441 36.06 3.90 -15.54
CA ILE A 1441 36.69 3.62 -16.84
C ILE A 1441 37.41 2.26 -16.81
N THR A 1442 38.19 2.00 -15.75
CA THR A 1442 38.95 0.75 -15.61
C THR A 1442 38.04 -0.48 -15.61
N TYR A 1443 36.86 -0.39 -14.99
CA TYR A 1443 35.93 -1.52 -14.87
C TYR A 1443 34.98 -1.68 -16.05
N THR A 1444 34.56 -0.57 -16.65
CA THR A 1444 33.51 -0.58 -17.68
C THR A 1444 34.01 -0.37 -19.10
N ASP A 1445 35.19 0.22 -19.25
CA ASP A 1445 35.70 0.77 -20.52
C ASP A 1445 34.84 1.92 -21.09
N SER A 1446 33.97 2.53 -20.26
CA SER A 1446 32.97 3.53 -20.66
C SER A 1446 33.55 4.68 -21.49
N LYS A 1447 33.04 4.83 -22.72
CA LYS A 1447 33.41 5.92 -23.63
C LYS A 1447 33.00 7.28 -23.08
N LYS A 1448 31.77 7.40 -22.55
CA LYS A 1448 31.24 8.63 -21.95
C LYS A 1448 32.14 9.12 -20.81
N ALA A 1449 32.56 8.22 -19.93
CA ALA A 1449 33.41 8.56 -18.80
C ALA A 1449 34.81 9.01 -19.23
N LYS A 1450 35.40 8.37 -20.25
CA LYS A 1450 36.67 8.82 -20.86
C LYS A 1450 36.54 10.23 -21.43
N ASP A 1451 35.49 10.49 -22.20
CA ASP A 1451 35.23 11.82 -22.80
C ASP A 1451 35.09 12.92 -21.72
N ILE A 1452 34.39 12.61 -20.63
CA ILE A 1452 34.23 13.53 -19.49
C ILE A 1452 35.56 13.78 -18.77
N LEU A 1453 36.38 12.74 -18.56
CA LEU A 1453 37.66 12.87 -17.86
C LEU A 1453 38.69 13.66 -18.70
N GLU A 1454 38.73 13.44 -20.01
CA GLU A 1454 39.61 14.17 -20.94
C GLU A 1454 39.28 15.67 -20.99
N LYS A 1455 38.01 16.01 -20.90
CA LYS A 1455 37.50 17.39 -20.96
C LYS A 1455 37.06 17.92 -19.60
N PHE A 1456 37.61 17.39 -18.51
CA PHE A 1456 37.11 17.66 -17.17
C PHE A 1456 37.20 19.15 -16.82
N ASP A 1457 36.04 19.80 -16.64
CA ASP A 1457 35.89 21.07 -15.95
C ASP A 1457 35.01 20.86 -14.71
N LYS A 1458 35.52 21.19 -13.53
CA LYS A 1458 34.76 21.10 -12.28
C LYS A 1458 33.49 21.96 -12.28
N LYS A 1459 33.40 22.98 -13.15
CA LYS A 1459 32.20 23.81 -13.31
C LYS A 1459 31.04 23.06 -13.94
N ASP A 1460 31.31 21.99 -14.69
CA ASP A 1460 30.26 21.16 -15.29
C ASP A 1460 29.63 20.21 -14.26
N PHE A 1461 30.24 20.09 -13.09
CA PHE A 1461 29.73 19.30 -11.98
C PHE A 1461 29.19 20.17 -10.86
N PHE A 1462 28.27 19.60 -10.08
CA PHE A 1462 27.89 20.12 -8.78
C PHE A 1462 27.82 18.99 -7.75
N LYS A 1463 27.92 19.38 -6.48
CA LYS A 1463 27.87 18.50 -5.31
C LYS A 1463 26.54 18.69 -4.59
N VAL A 1464 25.87 17.58 -4.28
CA VAL A 1464 24.69 17.58 -3.40
C VAL A 1464 25.11 17.11 -2.01
N MET A 1465 24.87 17.96 -1.00
CA MET A 1465 25.34 17.74 0.37
C MET A 1465 24.23 17.98 1.39
N PRO A 1466 23.88 17.00 2.24
CA PRO A 1466 22.88 17.20 3.30
C PRO A 1466 23.36 18.14 4.40
N ARG A 1467 22.50 19.06 4.85
CA ARG A 1467 22.85 20.13 5.80
C ARG A 1467 23.27 19.59 7.17
N ASP A 1468 22.47 18.69 7.74
CA ASP A 1468 22.74 18.11 9.06
C ASP A 1468 23.98 17.21 9.04
N TYR A 1469 24.16 16.46 7.95
CA TYR A 1469 25.36 15.65 7.73
C TYR A 1469 26.62 16.51 7.65
N GLU A 1470 26.61 17.58 6.86
CA GLU A 1470 27.75 18.48 6.75
C GLU A 1470 28.06 19.16 8.09
N LYS A 1471 27.03 19.61 8.82
CA LYS A 1471 27.18 20.18 10.16
C LYS A 1471 27.86 19.18 11.10
N MET A 1472 27.46 17.91 11.05
CA MET A 1472 28.10 16.86 11.83
C MET A 1472 29.55 16.61 11.40
N LEU A 1473 29.85 16.50 10.10
CA LEU A 1473 31.22 16.32 9.60
C LEU A 1473 32.16 17.47 10.01
N LYS A 1474 31.68 18.72 9.93
CA LYS A 1474 32.45 19.90 10.40
C LYS A 1474 32.69 19.83 11.90
N MET A 1475 31.69 19.41 12.67
CA MET A 1475 31.83 19.25 14.12
C MET A 1475 32.78 18.11 14.48
N LEU A 1476 32.78 17.01 13.72
CA LEU A 1476 33.73 15.91 13.88
C LEU A 1476 35.18 16.37 13.63
N ASP A 1477 35.42 17.15 12.57
CA ASP A 1477 36.76 17.70 12.32
C ASP A 1477 37.20 18.68 13.41
N LEU A 1478 36.29 19.49 13.94
CA LEU A 1478 36.54 20.37 15.10
C LEU A 1478 36.85 19.58 16.38
N CYS A 1479 36.18 18.44 16.59
CA CYS A 1479 36.32 17.61 17.78
C CYS A 1479 37.35 16.48 17.63
N LYS A 1480 38.11 16.41 16.52
CA LYS A 1480 39.01 15.29 16.22
C LYS A 1480 40.08 15.00 17.27
N ASN A 1481 40.43 16.01 18.08
CA ASN A 1481 41.43 15.92 19.15
C ASN A 1481 40.81 15.58 20.53
N GLU A 1482 39.49 15.41 20.61
CA GLU A 1482 38.80 14.98 21.84
C GLU A 1482 38.99 13.46 22.04
N LYS A 1483 38.78 12.97 23.27
CA LYS A 1483 38.93 11.54 23.60
C LYS A 1483 37.96 10.64 22.81
N ASP A 1484 36.73 11.09 22.64
CA ASP A 1484 35.73 10.47 21.76
C ASP A 1484 35.16 11.58 20.85
N PRO A 1485 35.78 11.78 19.66
CA PRO A 1485 35.37 12.83 18.74
C PRO A 1485 33.90 12.73 18.32
N ASN A 1486 33.39 11.50 18.15
CA ASN A 1486 32.01 11.28 17.70
C ASN A 1486 31.01 11.70 18.78
N LEU A 1487 31.23 11.29 20.03
CA LEU A 1487 30.36 11.65 21.13
C LEU A 1487 30.45 13.14 21.46
N ALA A 1488 31.65 13.71 21.48
CA ALA A 1488 31.85 15.14 21.72
C ALA A 1488 31.13 16.00 20.68
N ALA A 1489 31.25 15.63 19.40
CA ALA A 1489 30.56 16.33 18.32
C ALA A 1489 29.02 16.21 18.43
N PHE A 1490 28.52 15.01 18.74
CA PHE A 1490 27.09 14.77 18.94
C PHE A 1490 26.51 15.64 20.06
N LEU A 1491 27.15 15.66 21.24
CA LEU A 1491 26.69 16.43 22.39
C LEU A 1491 26.68 17.93 22.10
N LYS A 1492 27.72 18.45 21.43
CA LYS A 1492 27.80 19.87 21.03
C LYS A 1492 26.70 20.27 20.03
N ILE A 1493 26.24 19.35 19.18
CA ILE A 1493 25.16 19.62 18.21
C ILE A 1493 23.78 19.53 18.85
N THR A 1494 23.57 18.63 19.80
CA THR A 1494 22.25 18.27 20.33
C THR A 1494 21.86 19.01 21.62
N GLN A 1495 22.81 19.64 22.32
CA GLN A 1495 22.55 20.43 23.54
C GLN A 1495 22.15 21.90 23.27
N LYS A 1496 22.13 22.34 22.01
CA LYS A 1496 21.59 23.65 21.60
C LYS A 1496 20.12 23.53 21.26
#